data_AF-A0A9N9F2Z6-F1
#
_entry.id   AF-A0A9N9F2Z6-F1
#
_cell.length_a   1.000
_cell.length_b   1.000
_cell.length_c   1.000
_cell.angle_alpha   90.00
_cell.angle_beta   90.00
_cell.angle_gamma   90.00
#
_symmetry.space_group_name_H-M   'P 1'
#
loop_
_entity.id
_entity.type
_entity.pdbx_description
1 polymer ?
#
loop_
_entity_poly.entity_id
_entity_poly.type
_entity_poly.pdbx_seq_one_letter_code
_entity_poly.pdbx_strand_id
1 'polypeptide(L)'
;MAFYWKGDQLFAKRAAISQEDQTWTTFLMDMRDHAEDYDYILWFKYDIARKNVPFKICRRTESAIGQETSIFLRVASGHLDVRVSRAFSADMERTTKKKPPSQTVIQMIFTGYDEQYFSEDKNKKISGIFKNLLPFPEQGRIFIGFPTHQTTGCSSHLAARLIPTVERESIDLIDKTLAVYNNEMLCVAGILSRILYEDEMSQISKVYREIVGSNAKTDEATNSAREWLEKRAAHALSHFTFKPSTPNPHVGQIIEFQFLNCASQLLSILSTTGVQPINLVRMPNSEMAAFIKTIPIVPKIIMEQCDVFIKKARNKMNIIKDISLGDVFNELQSRTLSQEDTVALMKWWIGYRSKESRVSESDVQQLLKLAVVCINDNVIPLNKIQYWLNPSVVPPDYEVPSNVLPYSIKLSLATWTQYIASKPQLENDPDFAEKVLGIIARSFQKCSSNDQNMIKQFLIEKKCIPTKHGLKIPDDAYFPNVDLFPDLPIINFQNVKVVEKLLQKLGVRKHVELQLIFDRLVSQGNWDHMQLVKYLASVSNNLKEIELKRLKVTAIWPKEQNAKTEPSLAKADNDDIKAKPRIHRFMASDLYAPSAEMREFGLPLIEWNGKWRKNSEEEYPPLNIILQLADVSNSDAALRSKALKYFMDNFKDKYSSMYKAEEVKVSFLPCSDPKIYATPMADELGIRHHPNREQLLNRLIQNPPENEQRAKEIFGYLASRLGDFNQTDWSSLRDLNFIPIRDKTQTSLIKYVTPRDCFFKGHDEAYAEFFSYVDFGEKGNKFLLGCGVKTEPSPTEFAEFLVKSSHEFWNSVGDNVEKYLTVLRNIAVNFSSISRNKSLFADMSRAPILIGIKRNEIEADKENFDSKGQNIDHYILAPAKDIFINDDTNFQHMLGSRSLSASVRASIQVKGSPTTSTGSARLQKTIRERAQLFYHDIHRHDVKQSVDWVQKLKVMETSQIEATYELITNNQIKVEPLYSCIYKDTRVNNSWTLYVTPGEPDYLDIASNLGRHIFKKCKWKDISHLAMLLTTPLDSLKRKGYPVDRIMLSYKKPIRVAEKYETQKAPIAPEVQPQVMSNPSQNVSPIKLAPEIEEYAVQLQEMFPKCDPNYIRQCLAQEKTDHLQKVANKLVEANYPEIEPTPPNGPTPQPNGPTSQPNGISSHEDDSILKSLSDLLPTSSTSTSSESPKPTSIQKQPQKIQPTQSSKVTPQSTQHLRNALKDAIKSCRPNSGASVNNQGGINVVTESQTSYCDVLPDRIK
;
A
#
# COMPACT_ATOMS: atom_id res chain seq x y z
N MET A 1 2.85 -12.60 -61.13
CA MET A 1 2.00 -12.26 -62.30
C MET A 1 2.19 -10.77 -62.60
N ALA A 2 2.14 -10.33 -63.86
CA ALA A 2 2.32 -8.92 -64.21
C ALA A 2 1.08 -8.34 -64.89
N PHE A 3 0.63 -7.18 -64.43
CA PHE A 3 -0.47 -6.41 -65.01
C PHE A 3 0.06 -5.19 -65.78
N TYR A 4 -0.51 -4.93 -66.95
CA TYR A 4 -0.12 -3.82 -67.83
C TYR A 4 -1.35 -3.26 -68.55
N TRP A 5 -1.34 -1.96 -68.86
CA TRP A 5 -2.43 -1.30 -69.56
C TRP A 5 -2.30 -1.44 -71.08
N LYS A 6 -3.44 -1.51 -71.77
CA LYS A 6 -3.52 -1.32 -73.23
C LYS A 6 -4.82 -0.57 -73.54
N GLY A 7 -4.69 0.75 -73.75
CA GLY A 7 -5.83 1.66 -73.67
C GLY A 7 -6.39 1.71 -72.25
N ASP A 8 -7.71 1.74 -72.11
CA ASP A 8 -8.40 1.80 -70.81
C ASP A 8 -8.54 0.42 -70.13
N GLN A 9 -8.01 -0.64 -70.73
CA GLN A 9 -8.15 -2.02 -70.26
C GLN A 9 -6.85 -2.54 -69.65
N LEU A 10 -6.98 -3.21 -68.49
CA LEU A 10 -5.88 -3.85 -67.77
C LEU A 10 -5.74 -5.31 -68.18
N PHE A 11 -4.55 -5.71 -68.65
CA PHE A 11 -4.25 -7.07 -69.10
C PHE A 11 -3.23 -7.75 -68.17
N ALA A 12 -3.33 -9.07 -68.03
CA ALA A 12 -2.43 -9.87 -67.21
C ALA A 12 -1.54 -10.79 -68.07
N LYS A 13 -0.25 -10.85 -67.73
CA LYS A 13 0.74 -11.77 -68.33
C LYS A 13 1.53 -12.51 -67.26
N ARG A 14 2.13 -13.65 -67.64
CA ARG A 14 3.21 -14.26 -66.84
C ARG A 14 4.47 -13.41 -67.04
N ALA A 15 5.26 -13.25 -65.98
CA ALA A 15 6.53 -12.54 -65.99
C ALA A 15 7.54 -13.33 -65.14
N ALA A 16 8.82 -13.21 -65.48
CA ALA A 16 9.89 -13.76 -64.67
C ALA A 16 10.03 -12.97 -63.36
N ILE A 17 10.46 -13.66 -62.30
CA ILE A 17 10.79 -13.11 -60.99
C ILE A 17 12.19 -13.58 -60.58
N SER A 18 12.82 -12.92 -59.61
CA SER A 18 14.11 -13.36 -59.06
C SER A 18 13.99 -14.72 -58.35
N GLN A 19 15.12 -15.37 -58.06
CA GLN A 19 15.11 -16.60 -57.25
C GLN A 19 14.65 -16.34 -55.81
N GLU A 20 14.95 -15.15 -55.26
CA GLU A 20 14.57 -14.72 -53.92
C GLU A 20 13.03 -14.59 -53.78
N ASP A 21 12.38 -14.02 -54.79
CA ASP A 21 10.93 -13.81 -54.82
C ASP A 21 10.11 -15.12 -54.97
N GLN A 22 10.72 -16.28 -55.21
CA GLN A 22 10.00 -17.56 -55.39
C GLN A 22 9.25 -18.03 -54.14
N THR A 23 9.55 -17.48 -52.97
CA THR A 23 8.83 -17.75 -51.72
C THR A 23 7.52 -16.96 -51.57
N TRP A 24 7.31 -15.93 -52.40
CA TRP A 24 6.19 -15.00 -52.35
C TRP A 24 5.27 -15.17 -53.56
N THR A 25 3.99 -14.82 -53.42
CA THR A 25 3.13 -14.61 -54.60
C THR A 25 3.27 -13.16 -55.06
N THR A 26 4.23 -12.92 -55.95
CA THR A 26 4.57 -11.58 -56.46
C THR A 26 3.62 -11.12 -57.56
N PHE A 27 3.09 -9.91 -57.39
CA PHE A 27 2.34 -9.17 -58.41
C PHE A 27 3.13 -7.92 -58.83
N LEU A 28 3.41 -7.80 -60.14
CA LEU A 28 3.95 -6.60 -60.75
C LEU A 28 2.78 -5.83 -61.37
N MET A 29 2.74 -4.52 -61.24
CA MET A 29 1.69 -3.70 -61.86
C MET A 29 2.25 -2.36 -62.34
N ASP A 30 2.18 -2.16 -63.64
CA ASP A 30 2.44 -0.87 -64.26
C ASP A 30 1.17 0.01 -64.07
N MET A 31 1.34 1.22 -63.55
CA MET A 31 0.23 2.18 -63.34
C MET A 31 0.20 3.21 -64.47
N ARG A 32 -0.99 3.71 -64.79
CA ARG A 32 -1.18 4.71 -65.84
C ARG A 32 -0.73 6.09 -65.33
N ASP A 33 0.17 6.76 -66.06
CA ASP A 33 0.78 8.03 -65.62
C ASP A 33 -0.14 9.25 -65.77
N HIS A 34 -1.20 9.30 -64.95
CA HIS A 34 -1.88 10.54 -64.56
C HIS A 34 -2.21 10.49 -63.07
N ALA A 35 -1.63 11.41 -62.29
CA ALA A 35 -1.78 11.48 -60.84
C ALA A 35 -2.69 12.65 -60.45
N GLU A 36 -4.00 12.41 -60.50
CA GLU A 36 -5.03 13.21 -59.82
C GLU A 36 -5.94 12.26 -59.02
N ASP A 37 -6.54 12.74 -57.93
CA ASP A 37 -7.14 11.89 -56.90
C ASP A 37 -8.43 11.18 -57.35
N TYR A 38 -8.30 9.91 -57.72
CA TYR A 38 -9.40 8.98 -58.00
C TYR A 38 -9.20 7.64 -57.27
N ASP A 39 -10.20 7.22 -56.49
CA ASP A 39 -10.24 5.95 -55.74
C ASP A 39 -10.38 4.73 -56.68
N TYR A 40 -9.31 4.39 -57.41
CA TYR A 40 -9.26 3.20 -58.27
C TYR A 40 -9.16 1.90 -57.47
N ILE A 41 -10.31 1.38 -57.03
CA ILE A 41 -10.42 0.04 -56.42
C ILE A 41 -10.12 -1.04 -57.48
N LEU A 42 -8.98 -1.70 -57.35
CA LEU A 42 -8.62 -2.87 -58.16
C LEU A 42 -9.42 -4.10 -57.73
N TRP A 43 -10.24 -4.62 -58.65
CA TRP A 43 -11.07 -5.81 -58.45
C TRP A 43 -10.25 -7.09 -58.61
N PHE A 44 -9.85 -7.72 -57.51
CA PHE A 44 -9.21 -9.04 -57.52
C PHE A 44 -10.22 -10.18 -57.25
N LYS A 45 -10.56 -10.94 -58.29
CA LYS A 45 -11.26 -12.22 -58.16
C LYS A 45 -10.25 -13.29 -57.70
N TYR A 46 -10.28 -13.65 -56.42
CA TYR A 46 -9.33 -14.60 -55.82
C TYR A 46 -9.87 -16.04 -55.84
N ASP A 47 -8.99 -17.01 -56.09
CA ASP A 47 -9.28 -18.45 -56.11
C ASP A 47 -8.19 -19.22 -55.33
N ILE A 48 -8.53 -20.38 -54.75
CA ILE A 48 -7.96 -20.78 -53.45
C ILE A 48 -7.05 -22.02 -53.51
N ALA A 49 -5.90 -21.93 -52.85
CA ALA A 49 -5.14 -23.09 -52.36
C ALA A 49 -4.69 -22.88 -50.90
N ARG A 50 -4.65 -23.96 -50.11
CA ARG A 50 -4.27 -23.93 -48.68
C ARG A 50 -2.83 -23.47 -48.47
N LYS A 51 -2.63 -22.26 -47.93
CA LYS A 51 -1.43 -21.78 -47.22
C LYS A 51 -1.73 -20.41 -46.59
N ASN A 52 -1.03 -20.04 -45.51
CA ASN A 52 -0.75 -18.63 -45.26
C ASN A 52 0.24 -18.21 -46.35
N VAL A 53 -0.26 -17.62 -47.43
CA VAL A 53 0.57 -17.17 -48.56
C VAL A 53 1.05 -15.75 -48.25
N PRO A 54 2.36 -15.50 -48.25
CA PRO A 54 2.91 -14.15 -48.13
C PRO A 54 2.94 -13.49 -49.52
N PHE A 55 2.45 -12.25 -49.62
CA PHE A 55 2.31 -11.52 -50.89
C PHE A 55 3.26 -10.33 -51.00
N LYS A 56 3.74 -10.06 -52.22
CA LYS A 56 4.60 -8.91 -52.57
C LYS A 56 3.96 -8.18 -53.76
N ILE A 57 3.77 -6.87 -53.65
CA ILE A 57 3.18 -6.03 -54.72
C ILE A 57 4.21 -4.97 -55.14
N CYS A 58 4.70 -5.02 -56.38
CA CYS A 58 5.75 -4.12 -56.86
C CYS A 58 5.24 -3.08 -57.87
N ARG A 59 5.55 -1.79 -57.65
CA ARG A 59 5.39 -0.73 -58.66
C ARG A 59 6.59 -0.69 -59.62
N ARG A 60 6.34 -0.42 -60.90
CA ARG A 60 7.34 0.14 -61.85
C ARG A 60 6.89 1.50 -62.39
N THR A 61 7.85 2.25 -62.91
CA THR A 61 7.68 3.56 -63.57
C THR A 61 8.65 3.62 -64.74
N GLU A 62 8.23 4.11 -65.92
CA GLU A 62 9.07 4.07 -67.14
C GLU A 62 10.11 5.20 -67.25
N SER A 63 10.36 5.94 -66.16
CA SER A 63 11.51 6.84 -66.07
C SER A 63 12.82 6.07 -65.79
N ALA A 64 13.95 6.58 -66.29
CA ALA A 64 15.25 5.89 -66.32
C ALA A 64 15.90 5.59 -64.95
N ILE A 65 15.23 5.92 -63.84
CA ILE A 65 15.60 5.53 -62.47
C ILE A 65 14.34 4.96 -61.80
N GLY A 66 13.98 3.74 -62.19
CA GLY A 66 12.73 3.08 -61.78
C GLY A 66 12.61 2.91 -60.26
N GLN A 67 11.70 3.66 -59.63
CA GLN A 67 11.48 3.57 -58.19
C GLN A 67 10.53 2.44 -57.83
N GLU A 68 11.07 1.24 -57.60
CA GLU A 68 10.29 0.14 -57.04
C GLU A 68 9.81 0.44 -55.61
N THR A 69 8.54 0.16 -55.33
CA THR A 69 7.96 0.11 -53.99
C THR A 69 7.29 -1.24 -53.80
N SER A 70 7.55 -1.88 -52.66
CA SER A 70 6.96 -3.16 -52.26
C SER A 70 6.18 -2.98 -50.96
N ILE A 71 5.05 -3.67 -50.84
CA ILE A 71 4.39 -3.93 -49.55
C ILE A 71 4.21 -5.44 -49.34
N PHE A 72 4.20 -5.85 -48.08
CA PHE A 72 4.10 -7.26 -47.68
C PHE A 72 2.84 -7.51 -46.84
N LEU A 73 2.06 -8.53 -47.21
CA LEU A 73 0.76 -8.83 -46.59
C LEU A 73 0.61 -10.33 -46.31
N ARG A 74 -0.02 -10.69 -45.18
CA ARG A 74 -0.54 -12.04 -44.94
C ARG A 74 -2.07 -12.04 -45.07
N VAL A 75 -2.59 -13.05 -45.78
CA VAL A 75 -4.04 -13.28 -45.89
C VAL A 75 -4.37 -14.66 -45.34
N ALA A 76 -5.10 -14.72 -44.22
CA ALA A 76 -5.67 -15.96 -43.72
C ALA A 76 -7.08 -16.17 -44.28
N SER A 77 -7.42 -17.41 -44.63
CA SER A 77 -8.73 -17.76 -45.22
C SER A 77 -9.37 -18.94 -44.48
N GLY A 78 -10.55 -18.72 -43.90
CA GLY A 78 -11.40 -19.75 -43.31
C GLY A 78 -12.46 -20.23 -44.30
N HIS A 79 -12.63 -21.55 -44.41
CA HIS A 79 -13.70 -22.16 -45.19
C HIS A 79 -14.81 -22.64 -44.25
N LEU A 80 -16.06 -22.26 -44.53
CA LEU A 80 -17.19 -22.44 -43.63
C LEU A 80 -18.32 -23.22 -44.31
N ASP A 81 -18.69 -24.37 -43.74
CA ASP A 81 -19.94 -25.06 -44.03
C ASP A 81 -21.09 -24.34 -43.29
N VAL A 82 -22.06 -23.80 -44.03
CA VAL A 82 -23.21 -23.09 -43.45
C VAL A 82 -24.38 -24.05 -43.31
N ARG A 83 -24.80 -24.32 -42.07
CA ARG A 83 -25.89 -25.26 -41.76
C ARG A 83 -27.02 -24.52 -41.02
N VAL A 84 -28.14 -24.33 -41.71
CA VAL A 84 -29.32 -23.62 -41.19
C VAL A 84 -30.58 -24.48 -41.30
N SER A 85 -31.61 -24.16 -40.50
CA SER A 85 -32.92 -24.80 -40.63
C SER A 85 -33.63 -24.38 -41.92
N ARG A 86 -34.56 -25.22 -42.42
CA ARG A 86 -35.38 -24.89 -43.60
C ARG A 86 -36.19 -23.60 -43.40
N ALA A 87 -36.69 -23.37 -42.18
CA ALA A 87 -37.40 -22.14 -41.83
C ALA A 87 -36.48 -20.90 -41.92
N PHE A 88 -35.29 -20.96 -41.31
CA PHE A 88 -34.31 -19.87 -41.39
C PHE A 88 -33.88 -19.57 -42.82
N SER A 89 -33.66 -20.61 -43.63
CA SER A 89 -33.34 -20.47 -45.06
C SER A 89 -34.45 -19.75 -45.83
N ALA A 90 -35.71 -20.09 -45.57
CA ALA A 90 -36.88 -19.46 -46.19
C ALA A 90 -37.10 -18.01 -45.72
N ASP A 91 -36.87 -17.69 -44.44
CA ASP A 91 -36.95 -16.31 -43.93
C ASP A 91 -35.83 -15.42 -44.49
N MET A 92 -34.61 -15.95 -44.59
CA MET A 92 -33.49 -15.23 -45.20
C MET A 92 -33.70 -15.02 -46.70
N GLU A 93 -34.30 -15.98 -47.40
CA GLU A 93 -34.73 -15.84 -48.80
C GLU A 93 -35.89 -14.83 -48.94
N ARG A 94 -36.87 -14.84 -48.04
CA ARG A 94 -37.97 -13.86 -47.98
C ARG A 94 -37.43 -12.43 -47.86
N THR A 95 -36.44 -12.20 -47.02
CA THR A 95 -35.82 -10.88 -46.78
C THR A 95 -34.83 -10.48 -47.88
N THR A 96 -33.86 -11.33 -48.24
CA THR A 96 -32.73 -10.96 -49.14
C THR A 96 -32.94 -11.33 -50.62
N LYS A 97 -33.98 -12.11 -50.93
CA LYS A 97 -34.21 -12.79 -52.23
C LYS A 97 -33.12 -13.81 -52.58
N LYS A 98 -32.32 -14.25 -51.61
CA LYS A 98 -31.29 -15.28 -51.76
C LYS A 98 -31.30 -16.22 -50.55
N LYS A 99 -31.13 -17.52 -50.79
CA LYS A 99 -30.86 -18.47 -49.70
C LYS A 99 -29.44 -18.23 -49.15
N PRO A 100 -29.17 -18.50 -47.87
CA PRO A 100 -27.80 -18.59 -47.37
C PRO A 100 -27.03 -19.62 -48.21
N PRO A 101 -25.77 -19.32 -48.60
CA PRO A 101 -24.97 -20.25 -49.38
C PRO A 101 -24.59 -21.44 -48.50
N SER A 102 -24.60 -22.66 -49.04
CA SER A 102 -24.23 -23.88 -48.28
C SER A 102 -22.77 -23.88 -47.83
N GLN A 103 -21.89 -23.20 -48.56
CA GLN A 103 -20.50 -22.96 -48.20
C GLN A 103 -20.13 -21.50 -48.46
N THR A 104 -19.28 -20.94 -47.59
CA THR A 104 -18.73 -19.59 -47.75
C THR A 104 -17.27 -19.55 -47.30
N VAL A 105 -16.58 -18.47 -47.68
CA VAL A 105 -15.22 -18.16 -47.25
C VAL A 105 -15.24 -16.87 -46.45
N ILE A 106 -14.37 -16.80 -45.45
CA ILE A 106 -14.05 -15.61 -44.67
C ILE A 106 -12.54 -15.38 -44.79
N GLN A 107 -12.09 -14.17 -45.04
CA GLN A 107 -10.67 -13.84 -45.20
C GLN A 107 -10.30 -12.64 -44.34
N MET A 108 -9.10 -12.68 -43.75
CA MET A 108 -8.58 -11.60 -42.91
C MET A 108 -7.18 -11.21 -43.37
N ILE A 109 -6.95 -9.92 -43.58
CA ILE A 109 -5.64 -9.37 -43.89
C ILE A 109 -5.00 -8.91 -42.58
N PHE A 110 -3.81 -9.44 -42.31
CA PHE A 110 -2.98 -9.14 -41.15
C PHE A 110 -1.56 -8.78 -41.62
N THR A 111 -0.94 -7.83 -40.95
CA THR A 111 0.48 -7.49 -41.12
C THR A 111 1.22 -7.97 -39.88
N GLY A 112 2.21 -8.84 -40.07
CA GLY A 112 3.16 -9.15 -39.01
C GLY A 112 4.12 -7.98 -38.81
N TYR A 113 4.84 -7.99 -37.70
CA TYR A 113 5.83 -6.95 -37.38
C TYR A 113 6.92 -6.84 -38.47
N ASP A 114 7.38 -7.99 -38.96
CA ASP A 114 8.43 -8.04 -39.97
C ASP A 114 7.91 -7.60 -41.35
N GLU A 115 6.68 -8.00 -41.74
CA GLU A 115 6.04 -7.47 -42.95
C GLU A 115 5.81 -5.97 -42.91
N GLN A 116 5.44 -5.41 -41.75
CA GLN A 116 5.30 -3.96 -41.55
C GLN A 116 6.67 -3.28 -41.70
N TYR A 117 7.70 -3.77 -41.00
CA TYR A 117 9.06 -3.22 -41.05
C TYR A 117 9.65 -3.25 -42.47
N PHE A 118 9.55 -4.37 -43.19
CA PHE A 118 9.98 -4.48 -44.59
C PHE A 118 9.14 -3.65 -45.58
N SER A 119 7.95 -3.20 -45.19
CA SER A 119 7.13 -2.28 -45.99
C SER A 119 7.43 -0.80 -45.69
N GLU A 120 8.09 -0.49 -44.57
CA GLU A 120 8.35 0.89 -44.11
C GLU A 120 9.78 1.38 -44.36
N ASP A 121 10.81 0.51 -44.28
CA ASP A 121 12.20 0.96 -44.22
C ASP A 121 12.92 1.05 -45.60
N LYS A 122 12.88 2.25 -46.21
CA LYS A 122 14.05 2.99 -46.75
C LYS A 122 13.62 4.23 -47.57
N ASN A 123 13.73 5.41 -46.96
CA ASN A 123 13.61 6.74 -47.60
C ASN A 123 12.34 7.04 -48.42
N LYS A 124 11.27 6.25 -48.28
CA LYS A 124 9.97 6.53 -48.89
C LYS A 124 8.89 6.47 -47.82
N LYS A 125 8.10 7.55 -47.69
CA LYS A 125 6.74 7.39 -47.16
C LYS A 125 6.05 6.34 -48.03
N ILE A 126 5.41 5.35 -47.43
CA ILE A 126 4.56 4.40 -48.16
C ILE A 126 3.60 5.23 -49.02
N SER A 127 3.68 5.08 -50.34
CA SER A 127 2.91 5.90 -51.28
C SER A 127 1.42 5.75 -50.97
N GLY A 128 0.68 6.86 -50.89
CA GLY A 128 -0.70 6.90 -50.37
C GLY A 128 -1.65 5.85 -50.96
N ILE A 129 -1.38 5.43 -52.20
CA ILE A 129 -1.99 4.29 -52.91
C ILE A 129 -2.11 2.99 -52.07
N PHE A 130 -1.19 2.75 -51.13
CA PHE A 130 -1.19 1.55 -50.27
C PHE A 130 -1.76 1.81 -48.86
N LYS A 131 -2.08 3.05 -48.48
CA LYS A 131 -2.63 3.37 -47.14
C LYS A 131 -3.93 2.61 -46.87
N ASN A 132 -4.77 2.43 -47.90
CA ASN A 132 -6.03 1.69 -47.81
C ASN A 132 -5.88 0.15 -47.71
N LEU A 133 -4.65 -0.39 -47.74
CA LEU A 133 -4.33 -1.82 -47.57
C LEU A 133 -3.50 -2.12 -46.31
N LEU A 134 -2.86 -1.10 -45.72
CA LEU A 134 -2.07 -1.18 -44.50
C LEU A 134 -2.78 -0.38 -43.39
N PRO A 135 -3.81 -0.96 -42.73
CA PRO A 135 -4.69 -0.24 -41.81
C PRO A 135 -4.08 0.03 -40.44
N PHE A 136 -2.97 -0.59 -40.06
CA PHE A 136 -2.33 -0.35 -38.76
C PHE A 136 -1.69 1.06 -38.74
N PRO A 137 -1.85 1.89 -37.67
CA PRO A 137 -2.55 1.64 -36.40
C PRO A 137 -4.02 2.15 -36.36
N GLU A 138 -4.60 2.52 -37.49
CA GLU A 138 -6.04 2.80 -37.67
C GLU A 138 -6.88 1.49 -37.56
N GLN A 139 -8.16 1.52 -37.94
CA GLN A 139 -9.03 0.33 -37.93
C GLN A 139 -9.19 -0.25 -39.34
N GLY A 140 -9.17 -1.58 -39.46
CA GLY A 140 -9.48 -2.26 -40.71
C GLY A 140 -10.97 -2.16 -41.07
N ARG A 141 -11.26 -2.16 -42.38
CA ARG A 141 -12.62 -2.15 -42.95
C ARG A 141 -13.16 -3.56 -43.26
N ILE A 142 -14.47 -3.69 -43.26
CA ILE A 142 -15.20 -4.88 -43.71
C ILE A 142 -15.51 -4.77 -45.22
N PHE A 143 -15.27 -5.86 -45.95
CA PHE A 143 -15.55 -6.02 -47.38
C PHE A 143 -16.57 -7.14 -47.59
N ILE A 144 -17.53 -6.90 -48.48
CA ILE A 144 -18.61 -7.85 -48.83
C ILE A 144 -18.60 -8.19 -50.33
N GLY A 145 -17.41 -8.14 -50.95
CA GLY A 145 -17.18 -8.07 -52.39
C GLY A 145 -16.78 -6.66 -52.86
N PHE A 146 -17.12 -5.64 -52.09
CA PHE A 146 -16.66 -4.24 -52.16
C PHE A 146 -16.47 -3.71 -50.73
N PRO A 147 -15.68 -2.64 -50.49
CA PRO A 147 -15.51 -2.06 -49.16
C PRO A 147 -16.82 -1.46 -48.63
N THR A 148 -17.07 -1.65 -47.34
CA THR A 148 -18.13 -0.93 -46.60
C THR A 148 -17.51 0.19 -45.75
N HIS A 149 -18.33 1.09 -45.22
CA HIS A 149 -17.90 2.07 -44.22
C HIS A 149 -17.72 1.44 -42.83
N GLN A 150 -18.14 0.18 -42.63
CA GLN A 150 -18.00 -0.53 -41.38
C GLN A 150 -16.56 -0.97 -41.11
N THR A 151 -16.03 -0.62 -39.94
CA THR A 151 -14.75 -1.11 -39.42
C THR A 151 -14.92 -2.38 -38.58
N THR A 152 -13.82 -3.12 -38.41
CA THR A 152 -13.72 -4.37 -37.62
C THR A 152 -13.41 -4.13 -36.14
N GLY A 153 -13.12 -2.89 -35.73
CA GLY A 153 -12.69 -2.55 -34.36
C GLY A 153 -11.19 -2.75 -34.09
N CYS A 154 -10.55 -3.69 -34.80
CA CYS A 154 -9.11 -3.96 -34.76
C CYS A 154 -8.41 -3.41 -36.02
N SER A 155 -7.09 -3.52 -36.11
CA SER A 155 -6.31 -3.13 -37.31
C SER A 155 -6.31 -4.21 -38.41
N SER A 156 -7.25 -5.16 -38.43
CA SER A 156 -7.35 -6.19 -39.49
C SER A 156 -8.49 -5.90 -40.46
N HIS A 157 -8.24 -5.96 -41.77
CA HIS A 157 -9.31 -5.96 -42.77
C HIS A 157 -10.00 -7.32 -42.82
N LEU A 158 -11.32 -7.33 -43.02
CA LEU A 158 -12.15 -8.55 -43.04
C LEU A 158 -12.96 -8.62 -44.34
N ALA A 159 -12.76 -9.66 -45.16
CA ALA A 159 -13.63 -9.97 -46.28
C ALA A 159 -14.55 -11.15 -45.93
N ALA A 160 -15.86 -10.96 -46.01
CA ALA A 160 -16.85 -11.96 -45.62
C ALA A 160 -18.17 -11.78 -46.38
N ARG A 161 -18.95 -12.85 -46.57
CA ARG A 161 -20.34 -12.76 -47.08
C ARG A 161 -21.31 -12.28 -45.99
N LEU A 162 -21.03 -11.14 -45.35
CA LEU A 162 -21.94 -10.44 -44.44
C LEU A 162 -23.03 -9.70 -45.23
N ILE A 163 -24.21 -9.52 -44.63
CA ILE A 163 -25.34 -8.80 -45.24
C ILE A 163 -25.38 -7.35 -44.72
N PRO A 164 -25.23 -6.33 -45.59
CA PRO A 164 -25.25 -4.93 -45.18
C PRO A 164 -26.68 -4.39 -45.00
N THR A 165 -26.80 -3.17 -44.48
CA THR A 165 -28.01 -2.35 -44.59
C THR A 165 -28.26 -1.91 -46.03
N VAL A 166 -29.45 -1.35 -46.30
CA VAL A 166 -29.84 -0.87 -47.64
C VAL A 166 -28.89 0.22 -48.16
N GLU A 167 -28.42 1.13 -47.29
CA GLU A 167 -27.43 2.16 -47.65
C GLU A 167 -26.01 1.59 -47.89
N ARG A 168 -25.75 0.31 -47.56
CA ARG A 168 -24.44 -0.38 -47.68
C ARG A 168 -23.31 0.15 -46.80
N GLU A 169 -23.57 1.17 -45.98
CA GLU A 169 -22.60 1.74 -45.03
C GLU A 169 -22.25 0.79 -43.88
N SER A 170 -23.22 0.01 -43.39
CA SER A 170 -23.09 -0.80 -42.16
C SER A 170 -23.65 -2.21 -42.32
N ILE A 171 -23.35 -3.09 -41.36
CA ILE A 171 -23.85 -4.48 -41.32
C ILE A 171 -25.22 -4.54 -40.64
N ASP A 172 -26.22 -5.17 -41.27
CA ASP A 172 -27.59 -5.20 -40.73
C ASP A 172 -27.67 -6.19 -39.54
N LEU A 173 -27.68 -5.61 -38.34
CA LEU A 173 -27.97 -6.27 -37.07
C LEU A 173 -29.36 -5.87 -36.52
N ILE A 174 -30.27 -5.44 -37.41
CA ILE A 174 -31.59 -4.87 -37.11
C ILE A 174 -32.71 -5.81 -37.56
N ASP A 175 -32.61 -6.47 -38.72
CA ASP A 175 -33.50 -7.58 -39.07
C ASP A 175 -33.15 -8.83 -38.25
N LYS A 176 -34.15 -9.47 -37.64
CA LYS A 176 -33.96 -10.60 -36.73
C LYS A 176 -33.29 -11.81 -37.38
N THR A 177 -33.46 -12.02 -38.68
CA THR A 177 -32.88 -13.15 -39.42
C THR A 177 -31.46 -12.82 -39.84
N LEU A 178 -31.25 -11.61 -40.38
CA LEU A 178 -29.93 -11.15 -40.82
C LEU A 178 -28.97 -10.97 -39.64
N ALA A 179 -29.46 -10.45 -38.51
CA ALA A 179 -28.68 -10.27 -37.29
C ALA A 179 -28.09 -11.60 -36.79
N VAL A 180 -28.85 -12.70 -36.80
CA VAL A 180 -28.33 -14.03 -36.42
C VAL A 180 -27.22 -14.47 -37.35
N TYR A 181 -27.45 -14.46 -38.67
CA TYR A 181 -26.43 -14.87 -39.66
C TYR A 181 -25.17 -13.98 -39.61
N ASN A 182 -25.34 -12.66 -39.47
CA ASN A 182 -24.24 -11.71 -39.36
C ASN A 182 -23.48 -11.87 -38.04
N ASN A 183 -24.17 -12.11 -36.91
CA ASN A 183 -23.52 -12.39 -35.62
C ASN A 183 -22.64 -13.64 -35.71
N GLU A 184 -23.13 -14.74 -36.27
CA GLU A 184 -22.33 -15.97 -36.45
C GLU A 184 -21.09 -15.71 -37.31
N MET A 185 -21.24 -15.00 -38.44
CA MET A 185 -20.11 -14.63 -39.30
C MET A 185 -19.10 -13.68 -38.62
N LEU A 186 -19.55 -12.78 -37.74
CA LEU A 186 -18.68 -11.91 -36.95
C LEU A 186 -18.00 -12.65 -35.79
N CYS A 187 -18.67 -13.62 -35.17
CA CYS A 187 -18.05 -14.56 -34.23
C CYS A 187 -16.91 -15.32 -34.92
N VAL A 188 -17.14 -15.89 -36.11
CA VAL A 188 -16.09 -16.57 -36.87
C VAL A 188 -14.93 -15.63 -37.22
N ALA A 189 -15.18 -14.35 -37.49
CA ALA A 189 -14.10 -13.36 -37.64
C ALA A 189 -13.25 -13.24 -36.36
N GLY A 190 -13.86 -13.22 -35.18
CA GLY A 190 -13.15 -13.20 -33.89
C GLY A 190 -12.33 -14.47 -33.63
N ILE A 191 -12.84 -15.64 -34.02
CA ILE A 191 -12.07 -16.90 -34.01
C ILE A 191 -10.85 -16.79 -34.92
N LEU A 192 -11.01 -16.26 -36.14
CA LEU A 192 -9.92 -16.10 -37.10
C LEU A 192 -8.86 -15.10 -36.61
N SER A 193 -9.27 -13.99 -35.99
CA SER A 193 -8.36 -13.06 -35.29
C SER A 193 -7.57 -13.77 -34.19
N ARG A 194 -8.21 -14.64 -33.40
CA ARG A 194 -7.55 -15.35 -32.30
C ARG A 194 -6.56 -16.39 -32.80
N ILE A 195 -6.88 -17.10 -33.89
CA ILE A 195 -5.96 -18.02 -34.56
C ILE A 195 -4.71 -17.28 -35.07
N LEU A 196 -4.89 -16.13 -35.74
CA LEU A 196 -3.77 -15.30 -36.21
C LEU A 196 -2.87 -14.82 -35.06
N TYR A 197 -3.48 -14.33 -33.98
CA TYR A 197 -2.74 -13.85 -32.81
C TYR A 197 -1.98 -14.97 -32.08
N GLU A 198 -2.61 -16.13 -31.84
CA GLU A 198 -1.96 -17.27 -31.19
C GLU A 198 -0.90 -17.93 -32.08
N ASP A 199 -0.99 -17.86 -33.41
CA ASP A 199 0.10 -18.28 -34.30
C ASP A 199 1.33 -17.36 -34.18
N GLU A 200 1.14 -16.04 -34.15
CA GLU A 200 2.23 -15.10 -33.87
C GLU A 200 2.86 -15.36 -32.49
N MET A 201 2.05 -15.52 -31.44
CA MET A 201 2.54 -15.86 -30.10
C MET A 201 3.24 -17.22 -30.07
N SER A 202 2.82 -18.19 -30.90
CA SER A 202 3.48 -19.49 -31.07
C SER A 202 4.82 -19.38 -31.81
N GLN A 203 4.93 -18.49 -32.81
CA GLN A 203 6.20 -18.17 -33.48
C GLN A 203 7.18 -17.49 -32.51
N ILE A 204 6.75 -16.43 -31.81
CA ILE A 204 7.50 -15.72 -30.76
C ILE A 204 7.95 -16.69 -29.67
N SER A 205 7.08 -17.62 -29.24
CA SER A 205 7.39 -18.64 -28.22
C SER A 205 8.50 -19.62 -28.64
N LYS A 206 8.67 -19.91 -29.94
CA LYS A 206 9.76 -20.77 -30.44
C LYS A 206 11.09 -20.01 -30.41
N VAL A 207 11.13 -18.84 -31.05
CA VAL A 207 12.32 -18.00 -31.13
C VAL A 207 12.81 -17.57 -29.74
N TYR A 208 11.89 -17.22 -28.83
CA TYR A 208 12.24 -16.93 -27.43
C TYR A 208 12.93 -18.12 -26.74
N ARG A 209 12.46 -19.36 -26.96
CA ARG A 209 13.09 -20.57 -26.39
C ARG A 209 14.42 -20.92 -27.04
N GLU A 210 14.59 -20.65 -28.33
CA GLU A 210 15.86 -20.85 -29.04
C GLU A 210 16.94 -19.87 -28.57
N ILE A 211 16.58 -18.62 -28.28
CA ILE A 211 17.49 -17.55 -27.84
C ILE A 211 17.76 -17.58 -26.32
N VAL A 212 16.73 -17.83 -25.50
CA VAL A 212 16.81 -17.72 -24.02
C VAL A 212 16.96 -19.09 -23.34
N GLY A 213 16.61 -20.20 -24.02
CA GLY A 213 16.70 -21.55 -23.47
C GLY A 213 18.10 -22.18 -23.57
N SER A 214 19.01 -21.56 -24.32
CA SER A 214 20.43 -21.87 -24.27
C SER A 214 21.09 -21.03 -23.16
N ASN A 215 22.02 -21.61 -22.39
CA ASN A 215 22.74 -20.93 -21.30
C ASN A 215 23.79 -19.92 -21.83
N ALA A 216 23.38 -19.02 -22.73
CA ALA A 216 24.17 -17.88 -23.13
C ALA A 216 24.31 -16.89 -21.98
N LYS A 217 25.43 -16.15 -21.95
CA LYS A 217 25.56 -14.99 -21.08
C LYS A 217 24.60 -13.89 -21.57
N THR A 218 24.28 -12.93 -20.70
CA THR A 218 23.48 -11.75 -21.07
C THR A 218 24.31 -10.77 -21.89
N ASP A 219 24.66 -11.19 -23.10
CA ASP A 219 25.39 -10.42 -24.09
C ASP A 219 24.45 -9.46 -24.84
N GLU A 220 24.99 -8.40 -25.43
CA GLU A 220 24.22 -7.32 -26.06
C GLU A 220 23.26 -7.81 -27.17
N ALA A 221 23.68 -8.81 -27.95
CA ALA A 221 22.86 -9.44 -28.97
C ALA A 221 21.60 -10.12 -28.39
N THR A 222 21.71 -10.76 -27.23
CA THR A 222 20.58 -11.41 -26.54
C THR A 222 19.56 -10.38 -26.07
N ASN A 223 20.01 -9.22 -25.58
CA ASN A 223 19.14 -8.11 -25.18
C ASN A 223 18.45 -7.47 -26.40
N SER A 224 19.18 -7.23 -27.49
CA SER A 224 18.63 -6.69 -28.74
C SER A 224 17.56 -7.61 -29.36
N ALA A 225 17.83 -8.92 -29.43
CA ALA A 225 16.86 -9.89 -29.93
C ALA A 225 15.61 -10.02 -29.03
N ARG A 226 15.79 -9.87 -27.71
CA ARG A 226 14.67 -9.80 -26.75
C ARG A 226 13.83 -8.54 -26.96
N GLU A 227 14.45 -7.38 -27.17
CA GLU A 227 13.75 -6.13 -27.49
C GLU A 227 12.96 -6.24 -28.81
N TRP A 228 13.52 -6.89 -29.83
CA TRP A 228 12.80 -7.21 -31.08
C TRP A 228 11.59 -8.13 -30.85
N LEU A 229 11.73 -9.19 -30.03
CA LEU A 229 10.61 -10.06 -29.64
C LEU A 229 9.53 -9.28 -28.87
N GLU A 230 9.91 -8.37 -27.97
CA GLU A 230 8.98 -7.53 -27.21
C GLU A 230 8.23 -6.52 -28.12
N LYS A 231 8.90 -5.93 -29.12
CA LYS A 231 8.26 -5.08 -30.14
C LYS A 231 7.33 -5.88 -31.06
N ARG A 232 7.75 -7.06 -31.52
CA ARG A 232 6.91 -7.95 -32.36
C ARG A 232 5.65 -8.43 -31.60
N ALA A 233 5.79 -8.76 -30.32
CA ALA A 233 4.65 -9.10 -29.47
C ALA A 233 3.71 -7.90 -29.22
N ALA A 234 4.26 -6.71 -28.97
CA ALA A 234 3.49 -5.48 -28.81
C ALA A 234 2.71 -5.13 -30.08
N HIS A 235 3.33 -5.26 -31.27
CA HIS A 235 2.67 -5.05 -32.55
C HIS A 235 1.47 -5.98 -32.73
N ALA A 236 1.66 -7.29 -32.53
CA ALA A 236 0.57 -8.27 -32.63
C ALA A 236 -0.58 -7.99 -31.64
N LEU A 237 -0.26 -7.59 -30.40
CA LEU A 237 -1.28 -7.25 -29.40
C LEU A 237 -2.03 -5.95 -29.74
N SER A 238 -1.32 -4.90 -30.17
CA SER A 238 -1.95 -3.63 -30.58
C SER A 238 -2.79 -3.79 -31.86
N HIS A 239 -2.38 -4.64 -32.80
CA HIS A 239 -3.15 -4.96 -34.02
C HIS A 239 -4.52 -5.57 -33.70
N PHE A 240 -4.58 -6.49 -32.73
CA PHE A 240 -5.80 -7.11 -32.23
C PHE A 240 -6.39 -6.41 -30.98
N THR A 241 -5.99 -5.17 -30.68
CA THR A 241 -6.61 -4.37 -29.60
C THR A 241 -7.88 -3.70 -30.10
N PHE A 242 -9.03 -4.27 -29.78
CA PHE A 242 -10.33 -3.79 -30.25
C PHE A 242 -10.74 -2.43 -29.65
N LYS A 243 -10.81 -1.44 -30.53
CA LYS A 243 -11.41 -0.12 -30.36
C LYS A 243 -12.90 -0.19 -30.77
N PRO A 244 -13.76 0.76 -30.36
CA PRO A 244 -15.14 0.81 -30.85
C PRO A 244 -15.18 0.94 -32.37
N SER A 245 -15.92 0.06 -33.04
CA SER A 245 -16.06 0.10 -34.50
C SER A 245 -17.05 1.16 -34.96
N THR A 246 -16.86 1.70 -36.16
CA THR A 246 -17.72 2.70 -36.78
C THR A 246 -18.32 2.15 -38.08
N PRO A 247 -19.53 2.57 -38.50
CA PRO A 247 -20.48 3.38 -37.73
C PRO A 247 -21.17 2.59 -36.59
N ASN A 248 -21.27 1.26 -36.68
CA ASN A 248 -21.88 0.45 -35.62
C ASN A 248 -20.82 -0.14 -34.66
N PRO A 249 -20.84 0.17 -33.35
CA PRO A 249 -19.85 -0.36 -32.39
C PRO A 249 -20.07 -1.82 -32.00
N HIS A 250 -21.28 -2.37 -32.20
CA HIS A 250 -21.57 -3.76 -31.85
C HIS A 250 -20.76 -4.76 -32.70
N VAL A 251 -20.41 -4.39 -33.93
CA VAL A 251 -19.65 -5.24 -34.86
C VAL A 251 -18.29 -5.62 -34.25
N GLY A 252 -17.50 -4.64 -33.84
CA GLY A 252 -16.21 -4.85 -33.16
C GLY A 252 -16.37 -5.48 -31.78
N GLN A 253 -17.47 -5.24 -31.07
CA GLN A 253 -17.77 -5.90 -29.78
C GLN A 253 -18.03 -7.41 -29.93
N ILE A 254 -18.72 -7.84 -31.00
CA ILE A 254 -18.95 -9.26 -31.29
C ILE A 254 -17.63 -9.96 -31.65
N ILE A 255 -16.83 -9.33 -32.52
CA ILE A 255 -15.52 -9.85 -32.92
C ILE A 255 -14.59 -9.94 -31.69
N GLU A 256 -14.53 -8.90 -30.85
CA GLU A 256 -13.75 -8.91 -29.60
C GLU A 256 -14.22 -9.99 -28.63
N PHE A 257 -15.53 -10.08 -28.39
CA PHE A 257 -16.10 -11.05 -27.46
C PHE A 257 -15.69 -12.47 -27.85
N GLN A 258 -15.78 -12.81 -29.13
CA GLN A 258 -15.39 -14.13 -29.60
C GLN A 258 -13.87 -14.31 -29.66
N PHE A 259 -13.08 -13.28 -30.00
CA PHE A 259 -11.61 -13.31 -29.92
C PHE A 259 -11.11 -13.69 -28.52
N LEU A 260 -11.72 -13.13 -27.47
CA LEU A 260 -11.35 -13.43 -26.09
C LEU A 260 -11.86 -14.81 -25.63
N ASN A 261 -13.11 -15.17 -25.94
CA ASN A 261 -13.82 -16.30 -25.33
C ASN A 261 -13.91 -17.58 -26.19
N CYS A 262 -13.40 -17.60 -27.42
CA CYS A 262 -13.50 -18.79 -28.30
C CYS A 262 -12.65 -20.01 -27.89
N ALA A 263 -11.80 -19.89 -26.87
CA ALA A 263 -10.91 -20.94 -26.41
C ALA A 263 -10.97 -21.07 -24.88
N SER A 264 -10.80 -22.30 -24.37
CA SER A 264 -10.70 -22.56 -22.93
C SER A 264 -9.41 -22.02 -22.29
N GLN A 265 -8.40 -21.73 -23.10
CA GLN A 265 -7.18 -21.03 -22.69
C GLN A 265 -7.35 -19.53 -22.93
N LEU A 266 -7.13 -18.73 -21.88
CA LEU A 266 -7.09 -17.26 -21.97
C LEU A 266 -5.91 -16.80 -22.84
N LEU A 267 -6.01 -15.58 -23.36
CA LEU A 267 -5.07 -14.97 -24.32
C LEU A 267 -3.61 -15.18 -23.92
N SER A 268 -2.78 -15.76 -24.80
CA SER A 268 -1.34 -15.88 -24.55
C SER A 268 -0.64 -14.53 -24.76
N ILE A 269 0.15 -14.05 -23.81
CA ILE A 269 0.89 -12.78 -23.90
C ILE A 269 2.38 -13.01 -23.62
N LEU A 270 3.26 -12.25 -24.26
CA LEU A 270 4.69 -12.27 -23.94
C LEU A 270 4.94 -11.67 -22.55
N SER A 271 5.64 -12.41 -21.70
CA SER A 271 6.08 -12.00 -20.36
C SER A 271 7.61 -11.91 -20.27
N THR A 272 8.11 -11.45 -19.13
CA THR A 272 9.54 -11.51 -18.75
C THR A 272 10.15 -12.92 -18.84
N THR A 273 9.33 -13.97 -18.82
CA THR A 273 9.71 -15.40 -18.87
C THR A 273 9.35 -16.09 -20.20
N GLY A 274 8.95 -15.32 -21.21
CA GLY A 274 8.44 -15.82 -22.48
C GLY A 274 6.90 -15.80 -22.55
N VAL A 275 6.34 -16.42 -23.60
CA VAL A 275 4.89 -16.40 -23.86
C VAL A 275 4.14 -17.27 -22.86
N GLN A 276 3.16 -16.68 -22.16
CA GLN A 276 2.37 -17.32 -21.10
C GLN A 276 0.88 -16.91 -21.20
N PRO A 277 -0.08 -17.72 -20.73
CA PRO A 277 -1.47 -17.29 -20.57
C PRO A 277 -1.58 -16.04 -19.68
N ILE A 278 -2.36 -15.04 -20.10
CA ILE A 278 -2.43 -13.71 -19.45
C ILE A 278 -2.77 -13.75 -17.95
N ASN A 279 -3.53 -14.74 -17.49
CA ASN A 279 -3.85 -14.94 -16.07
C ASN A 279 -2.68 -15.45 -15.21
N LEU A 280 -1.62 -15.97 -15.83
CA LEU A 280 -0.37 -16.35 -15.16
C LEU A 280 0.66 -15.21 -15.18
N VAL A 281 0.41 -14.13 -15.92
CA VAL A 281 1.26 -12.93 -15.97
C VAL A 281 0.82 -11.92 -14.92
N ARG A 282 1.75 -11.08 -14.46
CA ARG A 282 1.54 -10.04 -13.46
C ARG A 282 1.95 -8.65 -13.94
N MET A 283 1.32 -7.63 -13.38
CA MET A 283 1.75 -6.24 -13.55
C MET A 283 3.10 -6.01 -12.86
N PRO A 284 4.03 -5.23 -13.46
CA PRO A 284 5.31 -4.89 -12.81
C PRO A 284 5.11 -4.01 -11.57
N ASN A 285 5.87 -4.30 -10.50
CA ASN A 285 5.93 -3.47 -9.29
C ASN A 285 7.39 -3.05 -9.02
N SER A 286 7.65 -1.75 -8.97
CA SER A 286 8.99 -1.17 -8.76
C SER A 286 9.58 -1.47 -7.38
N GLU A 287 8.76 -1.62 -6.32
CA GLU A 287 9.24 -1.99 -4.98
C GLU A 287 9.74 -3.45 -4.92
N MET A 288 9.28 -4.29 -5.86
CA MET A 288 9.57 -5.73 -5.91
C MET A 288 10.63 -6.10 -6.97
N ALA A 289 10.85 -5.24 -7.96
CA ALA A 289 11.63 -5.56 -9.17
C ALA A 289 13.10 -5.99 -8.93
N ALA A 290 13.69 -5.66 -7.78
CA ALA A 290 15.05 -6.07 -7.44
C ALA A 290 15.15 -7.57 -7.07
N PHE A 291 14.11 -8.15 -6.44
CA PHE A 291 14.14 -9.53 -5.96
C PHE A 291 13.18 -10.48 -6.69
N ILE A 292 12.22 -9.98 -7.45
CA ILE A 292 11.37 -10.82 -8.31
C ILE A 292 12.04 -11.06 -9.67
N LYS A 293 12.39 -12.32 -9.96
CA LYS A 293 13.14 -12.72 -11.17
C LYS A 293 12.53 -13.91 -11.92
N THR A 294 11.67 -14.72 -11.28
CA THR A 294 11.00 -15.88 -11.89
C THR A 294 9.50 -15.68 -12.15
N ILE A 295 8.84 -14.73 -11.50
CA ILE A 295 7.42 -14.41 -11.79
C ILE A 295 7.28 -13.87 -13.24
N PRO A 296 6.34 -14.41 -14.06
CA PRO A 296 6.00 -13.83 -15.36
C PRO A 296 5.38 -12.45 -15.21
N ILE A 297 6.05 -11.40 -15.72
CA ILE A 297 5.62 -10.00 -15.63
C ILE A 297 5.44 -9.40 -17.03
N VAL A 298 4.53 -8.43 -17.19
CA VAL A 298 4.39 -7.68 -18.47
C VAL A 298 5.66 -6.86 -18.76
N PRO A 299 6.32 -7.05 -19.91
CA PRO A 299 7.52 -6.28 -20.26
C PRO A 299 7.21 -4.79 -20.50
N LYS A 300 8.21 -3.94 -20.28
CA LYS A 300 8.07 -2.48 -20.36
C LYS A 300 7.55 -2.00 -21.72
N ILE A 301 8.04 -2.58 -22.82
CA ILE A 301 7.64 -2.20 -24.19
C ILE A 301 6.16 -2.49 -24.42
N ILE A 302 5.64 -3.61 -23.89
CA ILE A 302 4.21 -3.96 -23.99
C ILE A 302 3.35 -3.07 -23.08
N MET A 303 3.85 -2.70 -21.89
CA MET A 303 3.20 -1.73 -21.01
C MET A 303 3.03 -0.35 -21.67
N GLU A 304 4.03 0.09 -22.45
CA GLU A 304 4.06 1.41 -23.09
C GLU A 304 3.30 1.44 -24.43
N GLN A 305 3.47 0.42 -25.28
CA GLN A 305 2.87 0.38 -26.63
C GLN A 305 1.44 -0.19 -26.68
N CYS A 306 1.02 -0.96 -25.67
CA CYS A 306 -0.30 -1.61 -25.62
C CYS A 306 -1.16 -1.09 -24.43
N ASP A 307 -0.94 0.16 -23.99
CA ASP A 307 -1.54 0.73 -22.78
C ASP A 307 -3.08 0.61 -22.76
N VAL A 308 -3.74 0.84 -23.91
CA VAL A 308 -5.19 0.69 -24.10
C VAL A 308 -5.65 -0.73 -23.76
N PHE A 309 -4.93 -1.74 -24.23
CA PHE A 309 -5.23 -3.14 -23.93
C PHE A 309 -4.98 -3.45 -22.46
N ILE A 310 -3.81 -3.08 -21.91
CA ILE A 310 -3.43 -3.39 -20.53
C ILE A 310 -4.41 -2.74 -19.54
N LYS A 311 -4.81 -1.49 -19.76
CA LYS A 311 -5.84 -0.78 -18.97
C LYS A 311 -7.21 -1.48 -19.06
N LYS A 312 -7.58 -2.02 -20.22
CA LYS A 312 -8.83 -2.78 -20.44
C LYS A 312 -8.79 -4.15 -19.74
N ALA A 313 -7.68 -4.89 -19.90
CA ALA A 313 -7.43 -6.19 -19.32
C ALA A 313 -7.42 -6.16 -17.78
N ARG A 314 -6.78 -5.15 -17.18
CA ARG A 314 -6.75 -4.94 -15.72
C ARG A 314 -8.08 -4.40 -15.19
N ASN A 315 -8.53 -3.25 -15.69
CA ASN A 315 -9.59 -2.47 -15.02
C ASN A 315 -11.03 -2.85 -15.44
N LYS A 316 -11.23 -3.47 -16.61
CA LYS A 316 -12.57 -3.85 -17.11
C LYS A 316 -12.78 -5.36 -17.19
N MET A 317 -11.73 -6.13 -17.46
CA MET A 317 -11.81 -7.58 -17.65
C MET A 317 -11.30 -8.39 -16.45
N ASN A 318 -10.43 -7.82 -15.60
CA ASN A 318 -9.79 -8.50 -14.46
C ASN A 318 -9.07 -9.82 -14.84
N ILE A 319 -8.53 -9.89 -16.07
CA ILE A 319 -7.82 -11.06 -16.62
C ILE A 319 -6.32 -11.02 -16.37
N ILE A 320 -5.77 -9.86 -15.98
CA ILE A 320 -4.40 -9.67 -15.52
C ILE A 320 -4.40 -8.99 -14.15
N LYS A 321 -3.46 -9.37 -13.28
CA LYS A 321 -3.46 -9.00 -11.86
C LYS A 321 -2.11 -8.44 -11.42
N ASP A 322 -2.12 -7.68 -10.33
CA ASP A 322 -0.92 -7.25 -9.64
C ASP A 322 -0.28 -8.42 -8.86
N ILE A 323 1.02 -8.33 -8.54
CA ILE A 323 1.76 -9.38 -7.82
C ILE A 323 1.19 -9.57 -6.42
N SER A 324 0.77 -10.79 -6.09
CA SER A 324 0.19 -11.16 -4.78
C SER A 324 1.22 -11.81 -3.84
N LEU A 325 0.89 -11.91 -2.54
CA LEU A 325 1.71 -12.65 -1.57
C LEU A 325 1.95 -14.11 -1.98
N GLY A 326 0.96 -14.77 -2.58
CA GLY A 326 1.11 -16.13 -3.10
C GLY A 326 2.15 -16.22 -4.23
N ASP A 327 2.21 -15.20 -5.09
CA ASP A 327 3.22 -15.14 -6.15
C ASP A 327 4.62 -14.88 -5.55
N VAL A 328 4.73 -14.01 -4.53
CA VAL A 328 5.99 -13.79 -3.78
C VAL A 328 6.45 -15.08 -3.08
N PHE A 329 5.56 -15.81 -2.43
CA PHE A 329 5.89 -17.10 -1.80
C PHE A 329 6.38 -18.14 -2.83
N ASN A 330 5.83 -18.14 -4.04
CA ASN A 330 6.30 -18.99 -5.13
C ASN A 330 7.71 -18.59 -5.63
N GLU A 331 8.04 -17.29 -5.70
CA GLU A 331 9.40 -16.81 -6.00
C GLU A 331 10.41 -17.24 -4.91
N LEU A 332 10.03 -17.12 -3.63
CA LEU A 332 10.88 -17.55 -2.51
C LEU A 332 11.13 -19.07 -2.54
N GLN A 333 10.16 -19.85 -3.01
CA GLN A 333 10.28 -21.29 -3.15
C GLN A 333 11.04 -21.72 -4.43
N SER A 334 11.06 -20.88 -5.49
CA SER A 334 11.65 -21.25 -6.78
C SER A 334 13.18 -21.16 -6.80
N ARG A 335 13.79 -20.33 -5.94
CA ARG A 335 15.23 -20.06 -5.93
C ARG A 335 15.76 -19.61 -4.58
N THR A 336 17.07 -19.77 -4.37
CA THR A 336 17.80 -19.06 -3.31
C THR A 336 17.96 -17.58 -3.65
N LEU A 337 17.95 -16.73 -2.62
CA LEU A 337 18.19 -15.30 -2.71
C LEU A 337 19.69 -14.97 -2.54
N SER A 338 20.18 -13.96 -3.25
CA SER A 338 21.46 -13.32 -2.92
C SER A 338 21.32 -12.44 -1.68
N GLN A 339 22.44 -11.94 -1.16
CA GLN A 339 22.46 -10.93 -0.10
C GLN A 339 21.68 -9.65 -0.53
N GLU A 340 21.85 -9.21 -1.78
CA GLU A 340 21.17 -8.04 -2.34
C GLU A 340 19.65 -8.26 -2.47
N ASP A 341 19.25 -9.41 -3.02
CA ASP A 341 17.85 -9.81 -3.16
C ASP A 341 17.15 -9.91 -1.80
N THR A 342 17.87 -10.40 -0.78
CA THR A 342 17.39 -10.50 0.60
C THR A 342 17.19 -9.12 1.23
N VAL A 343 18.13 -8.19 1.03
CA VAL A 343 17.98 -6.80 1.50
C VAL A 343 16.81 -6.11 0.81
N ALA A 344 16.58 -6.37 -0.49
CA ALA A 344 15.43 -5.85 -1.21
C ALA A 344 14.10 -6.45 -0.71
N LEU A 345 14.02 -7.77 -0.55
CA LEU A 345 12.86 -8.47 0.03
C LEU A 345 12.50 -7.92 1.40
N MET A 346 13.49 -7.77 2.30
CA MET A 346 13.24 -7.34 3.67
C MET A 346 12.82 -5.85 3.73
N LYS A 347 13.41 -4.98 2.89
CA LYS A 347 12.94 -3.59 2.74
C LYS A 347 11.48 -3.52 2.27
N TRP A 348 11.14 -4.28 1.23
CA TRP A 348 9.77 -4.38 0.74
C TRP A 348 8.82 -4.93 1.81
N TRP A 349 9.19 -6.02 2.50
CA TRP A 349 8.35 -6.65 3.53
C TRP A 349 8.06 -5.70 4.71
N ILE A 350 9.05 -4.93 5.16
CA ILE A 350 8.85 -3.89 6.19
C ILE A 350 7.86 -2.83 5.69
N GLY A 351 8.03 -2.33 4.46
CA GLY A 351 7.10 -1.37 3.84
C GLY A 351 5.71 -1.95 3.58
N TYR A 352 5.60 -3.25 3.34
CA TYR A 352 4.34 -3.95 3.17
C TYR A 352 3.58 -4.07 4.49
N ARG A 353 4.24 -4.51 5.57
CA ARG A 353 3.64 -4.61 6.91
C ARG A 353 3.28 -3.25 7.52
N SER A 354 3.89 -2.14 7.09
CA SER A 354 3.49 -0.79 7.53
C SER A 354 2.33 -0.21 6.72
N LYS A 355 2.09 -0.67 5.48
CA LYS A 355 0.96 -0.26 4.63
C LYS A 355 -0.31 -1.08 4.88
N GLU A 356 -0.18 -2.39 5.11
CA GLU A 356 -1.33 -3.28 5.30
C GLU A 356 -1.55 -3.67 6.77
N SER A 357 -2.68 -3.24 7.35
CA SER A 357 -3.05 -3.48 8.75
C SER A 357 -3.40 -4.94 9.11
N ARG A 358 -3.17 -5.93 8.22
CA ARG A 358 -3.66 -7.31 8.36
C ARG A 358 -2.69 -8.42 7.91
N VAL A 359 -1.39 -8.17 7.85
CA VAL A 359 -0.40 -9.25 7.58
C VAL A 359 -0.34 -10.22 8.76
N SER A 360 -0.87 -11.44 8.57
CA SER A 360 -1.05 -12.42 9.64
C SER A 360 0.27 -12.99 10.14
N GLU A 361 0.26 -13.59 11.33
CA GLU A 361 1.43 -14.26 11.86
C GLU A 361 1.81 -15.52 11.04
N SER A 362 0.82 -16.17 10.41
CA SER A 362 1.05 -17.26 9.46
C SER A 362 1.86 -16.79 8.24
N ASP A 363 1.57 -15.60 7.71
CA ASP A 363 2.30 -15.04 6.55
C ASP A 363 3.76 -14.74 6.89
N VAL A 364 4.03 -14.29 8.13
CA VAL A 364 5.40 -14.07 8.63
C VAL A 364 6.15 -15.39 8.76
N GLN A 365 5.53 -16.40 9.37
CA GLN A 365 6.13 -17.74 9.51
C GLN A 365 6.37 -18.39 8.14
N GLN A 366 5.46 -18.21 7.18
CA GLN A 366 5.59 -18.71 5.82
C GLN A 366 6.70 -18.00 5.05
N LEU A 367 6.80 -16.67 5.11
CA LEU A 367 7.90 -15.92 4.48
C LEU A 367 9.27 -16.36 5.03
N LEU A 368 9.42 -16.43 6.36
CA LEU A 368 10.68 -16.85 6.99
C LEU A 368 11.03 -18.31 6.67
N LYS A 369 10.04 -19.18 6.49
CA LYS A 369 10.24 -20.59 6.13
C LYS A 369 10.63 -20.79 4.67
N LEU A 370 10.10 -19.98 3.75
CA LEU A 370 10.34 -20.10 2.31
C LEU A 370 11.57 -19.31 1.86
N ALA A 371 11.88 -18.17 2.47
CA ALA A 371 13.06 -17.38 2.12
C ALA A 371 14.35 -18.11 2.53
N VAL A 372 15.12 -18.57 1.54
CA VAL A 372 16.43 -19.18 1.71
C VAL A 372 17.51 -18.29 1.07
N VAL A 373 18.50 -17.90 1.86
CA VAL A 373 19.56 -16.96 1.48
C VAL A 373 20.86 -17.72 1.22
N CYS A 374 21.62 -17.32 0.20
CA CYS A 374 23.00 -17.73 0.02
C CYS A 374 23.95 -16.61 0.47
N ILE A 375 24.87 -16.89 1.39
CA ILE A 375 25.89 -15.96 1.89
C ILE A 375 27.22 -16.71 1.89
N ASN A 376 28.21 -16.28 1.10
CA ASN A 376 29.53 -16.91 0.98
C ASN A 376 29.41 -18.44 0.83
N ASP A 377 28.67 -18.88 -0.20
CA ASP A 377 28.32 -20.27 -0.54
C ASP A 377 27.54 -21.07 0.54
N ASN A 378 27.21 -20.47 1.68
CA ASN A 378 26.39 -21.09 2.72
C ASN A 378 24.91 -20.79 2.49
N VAL A 379 24.10 -21.85 2.37
CA VAL A 379 22.66 -21.78 2.11
C VAL A 379 21.88 -21.85 3.44
N ILE A 380 21.25 -20.73 3.84
CA ILE A 380 20.64 -20.54 5.16
C ILE A 380 19.16 -20.14 5.02
N PRO A 381 18.20 -20.96 5.48
CA PRO A 381 16.79 -20.57 5.61
C PRO A 381 16.60 -19.48 6.68
N LEU A 382 15.82 -18.43 6.39
CA LEU A 382 15.60 -17.33 7.33
C LEU A 382 14.98 -17.78 8.66
N ASN A 383 14.13 -18.81 8.67
CA ASN A 383 13.53 -19.32 9.91
C ASN A 383 14.52 -19.97 10.90
N LYS A 384 15.75 -20.29 10.47
CA LYS A 384 16.82 -20.73 11.39
C LYS A 384 17.58 -19.55 12.01
N ILE A 385 17.43 -18.35 11.46
CA ILE A 385 18.14 -17.15 11.90
C ILE A 385 17.33 -16.49 13.01
N GLN A 386 17.82 -16.62 14.23
CA GLN A 386 17.23 -16.04 15.45
C GLN A 386 18.01 -14.82 15.95
N TYR A 387 19.27 -14.73 15.55
CA TYR A 387 20.23 -13.72 15.99
C TYR A 387 21.08 -13.24 14.80
N TRP A 388 22.01 -12.34 15.08
CA TRP A 388 22.76 -11.58 14.09
C TRP A 388 24.09 -11.08 14.69
N LEU A 389 25.12 -10.78 13.90
CA LEU A 389 26.45 -10.40 14.43
C LEU A 389 26.60 -8.89 14.71
N ASN A 390 27.17 -8.55 15.87
CA ASN A 390 27.58 -7.18 16.22
C ASN A 390 29.11 -7.00 16.22
N PRO A 391 29.70 -6.39 15.17
CA PRO A 391 31.14 -6.15 15.05
C PRO A 391 31.77 -5.35 16.21
N SER A 392 30.98 -4.55 16.93
CA SER A 392 31.47 -3.75 18.06
C SER A 392 31.64 -4.54 19.37
N VAL A 393 31.20 -5.80 19.39
CA VAL A 393 31.27 -6.70 20.56
C VAL A 393 32.01 -7.99 20.22
N VAL A 394 31.76 -8.57 19.05
CA VAL A 394 32.44 -9.76 18.51
C VAL A 394 33.00 -9.41 17.13
N PRO A 395 34.32 -9.51 16.88
CA PRO A 395 34.88 -9.18 15.57
C PRO A 395 34.37 -10.13 14.46
N PRO A 396 34.32 -9.70 13.18
CA PRO A 396 33.73 -10.48 12.09
C PRO A 396 34.46 -11.79 11.78
N ASP A 397 35.75 -11.85 12.10
CA ASP A 397 36.67 -12.92 11.70
C ASP A 397 36.61 -14.16 12.61
N TYR A 398 35.64 -14.21 13.53
CA TYR A 398 35.51 -15.24 14.57
C TYR A 398 34.25 -16.08 14.35
N GLU A 399 34.33 -17.38 14.69
CA GLU A 399 33.19 -18.29 14.62
C GLU A 399 31.97 -17.79 15.40
N VAL A 400 30.79 -17.98 14.81
CA VAL A 400 29.49 -17.76 15.45
C VAL A 400 28.54 -18.94 15.27
N PRO A 401 27.57 -19.14 16.18
CA PRO A 401 26.52 -20.15 16.05
C PRO A 401 25.73 -20.04 14.73
N SER A 402 25.27 -21.19 14.22
CA SER A 402 24.58 -21.31 12.92
C SER A 402 23.17 -20.70 12.84
N ASN A 403 22.67 -20.08 13.93
CA ASN A 403 21.44 -19.28 13.97
C ASN A 403 21.71 -17.76 13.99
N VAL A 404 22.96 -17.34 13.75
CA VAL A 404 23.41 -15.94 13.70
C VAL A 404 23.64 -15.51 12.25
N LEU A 405 22.94 -14.47 11.78
CA LEU A 405 23.24 -13.83 10.49
C LEU A 405 24.60 -13.10 10.55
N PRO A 406 25.53 -13.38 9.62
CA PRO A 406 26.77 -12.60 9.52
C PRO A 406 26.50 -11.11 9.25
N TYR A 407 27.11 -10.26 10.08
CA TYR A 407 27.21 -8.80 9.98
C TYR A 407 25.89 -7.99 9.91
N SER A 408 25.11 -7.93 11.00
CA SER A 408 24.27 -6.74 11.38
C SER A 408 23.49 -6.89 12.70
N ILE A 409 23.87 -6.14 13.76
CA ILE A 409 23.13 -5.93 15.05
C ILE A 409 23.46 -6.99 16.15
N LYS A 410 22.93 -6.84 17.37
CA LYS A 410 23.38 -7.45 18.65
C LYS A 410 23.11 -8.96 18.83
N LEU A 411 24.16 -9.80 18.73
CA LEU A 411 24.35 -10.97 19.59
C LEU A 411 24.76 -10.49 21.01
N SER A 412 24.32 -11.16 22.08
CA SER A 412 24.74 -10.80 23.45
C SER A 412 26.11 -11.37 23.78
N LEU A 413 26.89 -10.64 24.60
CA LEU A 413 28.20 -11.10 25.03
C LEU A 413 28.12 -12.39 25.86
N ALA A 414 27.04 -12.57 26.64
CA ALA A 414 26.80 -13.80 27.40
C ALA A 414 26.56 -15.01 26.48
N THR A 415 25.73 -14.86 25.44
CA THR A 415 25.45 -15.93 24.47
C THR A 415 26.70 -16.31 23.66
N TRP A 416 27.51 -15.33 23.26
CA TRP A 416 28.79 -15.60 22.61
C TRP A 416 29.79 -16.27 23.55
N THR A 417 29.88 -15.80 24.81
CA THR A 417 30.73 -16.43 25.83
C THR A 417 30.33 -17.88 26.08
N GLN A 418 29.02 -18.19 26.11
CA GLN A 418 28.53 -19.57 26.27
C GLN A 418 28.99 -20.48 25.13
N TYR A 419 28.93 -20.01 23.87
CA TYR A 419 29.43 -20.75 22.71
C TYR A 419 30.95 -20.96 22.79
N ILE A 420 31.72 -19.91 23.08
CA ILE A 420 33.18 -19.99 23.19
C ILE A 420 33.61 -20.87 24.38
N ALA A 421 32.90 -20.85 25.51
CA ALA A 421 33.19 -21.69 26.67
C ALA A 421 32.95 -23.19 26.45
N SER A 422 32.24 -23.57 25.37
CA SER A 422 32.12 -24.96 24.91
C SER A 422 33.30 -25.44 24.06
N LYS A 423 34.18 -24.53 23.60
CA LYS A 423 35.31 -24.85 22.71
C LYS A 423 36.53 -25.30 23.52
N PRO A 424 37.12 -26.48 23.24
CA PRO A 424 38.25 -26.99 24.01
C PRO A 424 39.53 -26.16 23.86
N GLN A 425 39.64 -25.28 22.84
CA GLN A 425 40.77 -24.36 22.73
C GLN A 425 40.90 -23.43 23.97
N LEU A 426 39.78 -23.05 24.61
CA LEU A 426 39.79 -22.10 25.74
C LEU A 426 40.54 -22.61 26.99
N GLU A 427 40.71 -23.93 27.13
CA GLU A 427 41.39 -24.55 28.27
C GLU A 427 42.76 -25.17 27.91
N ASN A 428 43.15 -25.11 26.63
CA ASN A 428 44.37 -25.75 26.11
C ASN A 428 45.33 -24.77 25.40
N ASP A 429 44.85 -23.63 24.89
CA ASP A 429 45.64 -22.64 24.16
C ASP A 429 45.68 -21.30 24.94
N PRO A 430 46.85 -20.91 25.51
CA PRO A 430 46.99 -19.67 26.25
C PRO A 430 46.78 -18.40 25.40
N ASP A 431 47.20 -18.41 24.13
CA ASP A 431 47.07 -17.26 23.24
C ASP A 431 45.62 -17.06 22.80
N PHE A 432 44.88 -18.16 22.58
CA PHE A 432 43.44 -18.12 22.34
C PHE A 432 42.69 -17.62 23.59
N ALA A 433 43.06 -18.10 24.78
CA ALA A 433 42.46 -17.66 26.05
C ALA A 433 42.69 -16.15 26.32
N GLU A 434 43.91 -15.62 26.13
CA GLU A 434 44.17 -14.17 26.25
C GLU A 434 43.35 -13.36 25.24
N LYS A 435 43.24 -13.82 23.99
CA LYS A 435 42.42 -13.15 22.95
C LYS A 435 40.92 -13.13 23.32
N VAL A 436 40.36 -14.25 23.76
CA VAL A 436 38.94 -14.36 24.16
C VAL A 436 38.65 -13.44 25.35
N LEU A 437 39.45 -13.50 26.43
CA LEU A 437 39.27 -12.62 27.58
C LEU A 437 39.48 -11.14 27.22
N GLY A 438 40.39 -10.85 26.29
CA GLY A 438 40.62 -9.54 25.72
C GLY A 438 39.49 -9.01 24.83
N ILE A 439 38.62 -9.86 24.28
CA ILE A 439 37.36 -9.46 23.60
C ILE A 439 36.28 -9.18 24.65
N ILE A 440 36.07 -10.11 25.58
CA ILE A 440 35.06 -10.00 26.64
C ILE A 440 35.29 -8.73 27.48
N ALA A 441 36.51 -8.46 27.93
CA ALA A 441 36.79 -7.36 28.84
C ALA A 441 36.47 -5.95 28.27
N ARG A 442 36.57 -5.76 26.94
CA ARG A 442 36.24 -4.47 26.27
C ARG A 442 34.76 -4.11 26.40
N SER A 443 33.89 -5.12 26.41
CA SER A 443 32.44 -4.98 26.34
C SER A 443 31.73 -5.37 27.65
N PHE A 444 32.35 -6.15 28.52
CA PHE A 444 31.83 -6.60 29.82
C PHE A 444 31.27 -5.46 30.69
N GLN A 445 32.00 -4.35 30.82
CA GLN A 445 31.55 -3.16 31.59
C GLN A 445 30.31 -2.45 31.01
N LYS A 446 29.93 -2.75 29.75
CA LYS A 446 28.74 -2.21 29.08
C LYS A 446 27.56 -3.19 29.06
N CYS A 447 27.76 -4.42 29.53
CA CYS A 447 26.72 -5.46 29.57
C CYS A 447 25.89 -5.34 30.86
N SER A 448 24.67 -5.90 30.87
CA SER A 448 23.81 -5.85 32.06
C SER A 448 24.41 -6.64 33.24
N SER A 449 23.94 -6.37 34.46
CA SER A 449 24.37 -7.15 35.63
C SER A 449 24.02 -8.65 35.50
N ASN A 450 22.95 -8.97 34.76
CA ASN A 450 22.58 -10.37 34.48
C ASN A 450 23.56 -11.02 33.48
N ASP A 451 23.87 -10.34 32.37
CA ASP A 451 24.88 -10.81 31.40
C ASP A 451 26.25 -11.02 32.06
N GLN A 452 26.68 -10.08 32.92
CA GLN A 452 27.94 -10.16 33.65
C GLN A 452 27.98 -11.39 34.59
N ASN A 453 26.85 -11.75 35.21
CA ASN A 453 26.73 -12.95 36.04
C ASN A 453 26.76 -14.24 35.21
N MET A 454 26.08 -14.28 34.06
CA MET A 454 26.12 -15.45 33.15
C MET A 454 27.54 -15.65 32.57
N ILE A 455 28.19 -14.58 32.12
CA ILE A 455 29.60 -14.60 31.67
C ILE A 455 30.52 -15.13 32.78
N LYS A 456 30.28 -14.73 34.04
CA LYS A 456 31.03 -15.27 35.18
C LYS A 456 30.79 -16.78 35.35
N GLN A 457 29.54 -17.24 35.33
CA GLN A 457 29.20 -18.66 35.46
C GLN A 457 29.87 -19.52 34.38
N PHE A 458 29.90 -19.06 33.12
CA PHE A 458 30.52 -19.81 32.01
C PHE A 458 32.06 -19.89 32.07
N LEU A 459 32.72 -19.07 32.91
CA LEU A 459 34.19 -18.94 32.95
C LEU A 459 34.82 -19.28 34.30
N ILE A 460 34.07 -19.29 35.41
CA ILE A 460 34.65 -19.45 36.77
C ILE A 460 35.23 -20.86 37.02
N GLU A 461 34.68 -21.90 36.39
CA GLU A 461 35.16 -23.28 36.51
C GLU A 461 36.18 -23.65 35.42
N LYS A 462 36.45 -22.75 34.47
CA LYS A 462 37.28 -23.01 33.28
C LYS A 462 38.74 -22.66 33.52
N LYS A 463 39.65 -23.52 33.03
CA LYS A 463 41.10 -23.25 33.05
C LYS A 463 41.48 -22.24 31.96
N CYS A 464 40.95 -21.02 32.04
CA CYS A 464 41.08 -20.01 30.98
C CYS A 464 41.98 -18.82 31.34
N ILE A 465 42.69 -18.82 32.49
CA ILE A 465 43.59 -17.71 32.88
C ILE A 465 45.06 -18.08 32.64
N PRO A 466 45.74 -17.43 31.67
CA PRO A 466 47.20 -17.48 31.53
C PRO A 466 47.95 -17.00 32.79
N THR A 467 48.81 -17.87 33.33
CA THR A 467 49.73 -17.58 34.45
C THR A 467 51.15 -18.06 34.12
N LYS A 468 52.14 -17.66 34.94
CA LYS A 468 53.50 -18.22 34.91
C LYS A 468 53.54 -19.76 35.06
N HIS A 469 52.49 -20.36 35.64
CA HIS A 469 52.35 -21.80 35.86
C HIS A 469 51.28 -22.42 34.94
N GLY A 470 51.16 -21.90 33.71
CA GLY A 470 50.21 -22.36 32.69
C GLY A 470 48.79 -21.82 32.87
N LEU A 471 47.83 -22.45 32.21
CA LEU A 471 46.41 -22.12 32.32
C LEU A 471 45.83 -22.58 33.68
N LYS A 472 45.18 -21.66 34.40
CA LYS A 472 44.55 -21.87 35.70
C LYS A 472 43.08 -21.43 35.69
N ILE A 473 42.31 -21.92 36.68
CA ILE A 473 40.99 -21.36 36.98
C ILE A 473 41.14 -19.95 37.59
N PRO A 474 40.13 -19.07 37.48
CA PRO A 474 40.24 -17.69 37.99
C PRO A 474 40.61 -17.57 39.46
N ASP A 475 40.07 -18.41 40.35
CA ASP A 475 40.33 -18.31 41.79
C ASP A 475 41.74 -18.80 42.19
N ASP A 476 42.38 -19.64 41.36
CA ASP A 476 43.75 -20.10 41.53
C ASP A 476 44.81 -19.07 41.09
N ALA A 477 44.44 -17.91 40.54
CA ALA A 477 45.38 -16.97 39.90
C ALA A 477 45.58 -15.66 40.70
N TYR A 478 46.80 -15.11 40.68
CA TYR A 478 47.19 -13.91 41.43
C TYR A 478 47.61 -12.74 40.54
N PHE A 479 47.21 -11.52 40.88
CA PHE A 479 47.68 -10.31 40.19
C PHE A 479 49.18 -10.03 40.44
N PRO A 480 49.91 -9.40 39.49
CA PRO A 480 51.35 -9.12 39.60
C PRO A 480 51.78 -8.24 40.80
N ASN A 481 50.85 -7.63 41.52
CA ASN A 481 51.12 -6.87 42.74
C ASN A 481 51.48 -7.76 43.94
N VAL A 482 51.36 -9.09 43.80
CA VAL A 482 51.61 -10.08 44.86
C VAL A 482 53.02 -10.65 44.73
N ASP A 483 54.02 -9.88 45.14
CA ASP A 483 55.44 -10.25 45.11
C ASP A 483 55.98 -10.74 46.47
N LEU A 484 55.08 -11.16 47.37
CA LEU A 484 55.44 -11.64 48.72
C LEU A 484 55.98 -13.08 48.71
N PHE A 485 55.63 -13.86 47.68
CA PHE A 485 55.89 -15.29 47.57
C PHE A 485 56.14 -15.68 46.09
N PRO A 486 57.38 -16.07 45.70
CA PRO A 486 57.73 -16.31 44.30
C PRO A 486 57.12 -17.60 43.71
N ASP A 487 56.59 -18.48 44.56
CA ASP A 487 55.93 -19.73 44.21
C ASP A 487 54.51 -19.56 43.63
N LEU A 488 53.95 -18.34 43.64
CA LEU A 488 52.55 -18.12 43.27
C LEU A 488 52.28 -18.12 41.74
N PRO A 489 51.13 -18.67 41.30
CA PRO A 489 50.62 -18.57 39.92
C PRO A 489 50.16 -17.14 39.57
N ILE A 490 51.15 -16.28 39.32
CA ILE A 490 50.94 -14.89 38.89
C ILE A 490 50.49 -14.85 37.42
N ILE A 491 49.49 -14.03 37.13
CA ILE A 491 48.95 -13.75 35.78
C ILE A 491 50.07 -13.38 34.79
N ASN A 492 50.01 -13.95 33.59
CA ASN A 492 50.95 -13.65 32.50
C ASN A 492 50.18 -13.27 31.22
N PHE A 493 49.91 -11.98 31.04
CA PHE A 493 49.21 -11.38 29.89
C PHE A 493 50.05 -10.23 29.34
N GLN A 494 49.99 -9.99 28.03
CA GLN A 494 50.68 -8.85 27.41
C GLN A 494 50.07 -7.49 27.82
N ASN A 495 48.76 -7.44 28.13
CA ASN A 495 48.09 -6.20 28.56
C ASN A 495 47.05 -6.41 29.66
N VAL A 496 47.52 -6.72 30.87
CA VAL A 496 46.69 -6.93 32.08
C VAL A 496 45.67 -5.80 32.31
N LYS A 497 45.99 -4.53 31.99
CA LYS A 497 45.12 -3.37 32.26
C LYS A 497 43.77 -3.42 31.53
N VAL A 498 43.69 -4.06 30.37
CA VAL A 498 42.43 -4.20 29.62
C VAL A 498 41.51 -5.22 30.30
N VAL A 499 42.08 -6.32 30.79
CA VAL A 499 41.34 -7.44 31.39
C VAL A 499 41.13 -7.33 32.90
N GLU A 500 41.85 -6.44 33.59
CA GLU A 500 41.92 -6.36 35.06
C GLU A 500 40.54 -6.41 35.74
N LYS A 501 39.56 -5.64 35.24
CA LYS A 501 38.20 -5.56 35.81
C LYS A 501 37.35 -6.80 35.55
N LEU A 502 37.58 -7.52 34.46
CA LEU A 502 36.95 -8.81 34.18
C LEU A 502 37.51 -9.87 35.14
N LEU A 503 38.84 -9.97 35.21
CA LEU A 503 39.55 -10.93 36.07
C LEU A 503 39.15 -10.79 37.55
N GLN A 504 39.06 -9.54 38.05
CA GLN A 504 38.54 -9.23 39.40
C GLN A 504 37.10 -9.73 39.64
N LYS A 505 36.24 -9.73 38.62
CA LYS A 505 34.87 -10.24 38.75
C LYS A 505 34.79 -11.76 38.62
N LEU A 506 35.67 -12.39 37.83
CA LEU A 506 35.76 -13.85 37.73
C LEU A 506 36.22 -14.48 39.05
N GLY A 507 37.23 -13.91 39.73
CA GLY A 507 37.71 -14.36 41.03
C GLY A 507 39.20 -14.13 41.31
N VAL A 508 39.94 -13.63 40.32
CA VAL A 508 41.41 -13.53 40.35
C VAL A 508 41.89 -12.68 41.53
N ARG A 509 42.78 -13.26 42.35
CA ARG A 509 43.11 -12.76 43.69
C ARG A 509 44.10 -11.59 43.63
N LYS A 510 43.70 -10.45 44.23
CA LYS A 510 44.53 -9.22 44.29
C LYS A 510 45.54 -9.19 45.44
N HIS A 511 45.39 -10.06 46.42
CA HIS A 511 46.22 -10.17 47.62
C HIS A 511 46.33 -11.65 48.03
N VAL A 512 47.32 -11.96 48.88
CA VAL A 512 47.37 -13.25 49.58
C VAL A 512 46.40 -13.16 50.77
N GLU A 513 45.72 -14.25 51.07
CA GLU A 513 44.92 -14.35 52.29
C GLU A 513 45.79 -14.22 53.53
N LEU A 514 45.33 -13.43 54.50
CA LEU A 514 46.06 -13.20 55.75
C LEU A 514 46.30 -14.49 56.54
N GLN A 515 45.46 -15.51 56.38
CA GLN A 515 45.69 -16.81 57.03
C GLN A 515 46.96 -17.49 56.48
N LEU A 516 47.12 -17.59 55.15
CA LEU A 516 48.33 -18.12 54.52
C LEU A 516 49.58 -17.28 54.87
N ILE A 517 49.42 -15.96 55.04
CA ILE A 517 50.47 -15.10 55.58
C ILE A 517 50.81 -15.52 57.02
N PHE A 518 49.86 -15.53 57.96
CA PHE A 518 50.12 -15.88 59.36
C PHE A 518 50.72 -17.29 59.52
N ASP A 519 50.20 -18.28 58.78
CA ASP A 519 50.68 -19.66 58.84
C ASP A 519 52.15 -19.78 58.37
N ARG A 520 52.56 -19.01 57.34
CA ARG A 520 53.96 -18.89 56.90
C ARG A 520 54.82 -18.03 57.85
N LEU A 521 54.29 -16.95 58.42
CA LEU A 521 55.02 -16.05 59.34
C LEU A 521 55.32 -16.68 60.71
N VAL A 522 54.40 -17.49 61.24
CA VAL A 522 54.54 -18.20 62.53
C VAL A 522 55.50 -19.39 62.41
N SER A 523 55.49 -20.09 61.27
CA SER A 523 56.33 -21.27 61.05
C SER A 523 57.80 -20.95 60.69
N GLN A 524 58.09 -19.83 60.02
CA GLN A 524 59.45 -19.54 59.51
C GLN A 524 60.28 -18.55 60.34
N GLY A 525 59.68 -17.88 61.34
CA GLY A 525 60.38 -17.25 62.49
C GLY A 525 61.29 -16.04 62.27
N ASN A 526 61.90 -15.84 61.10
CA ASN A 526 62.96 -14.84 60.83
C ASN A 526 62.65 -14.03 59.55
N TRP A 527 61.54 -13.29 59.56
CA TRP A 527 61.08 -12.41 58.47
C TRP A 527 61.34 -10.92 58.76
N ASP A 528 61.56 -10.12 57.71
CA ASP A 528 61.70 -8.67 57.81
C ASP A 528 60.34 -8.00 58.06
N HIS A 529 60.18 -7.34 59.20
CA HIS A 529 58.95 -6.61 59.52
C HIS A 529 58.73 -5.42 58.58
N MET A 530 59.79 -4.81 58.03
CA MET A 530 59.66 -3.70 57.09
C MET A 530 59.15 -4.15 55.71
N GLN A 531 59.34 -5.41 55.31
CA GLN A 531 58.69 -6.00 54.14
C GLN A 531 57.21 -6.26 54.38
N LEU A 532 56.83 -6.83 55.53
CA LEU A 532 55.42 -7.02 55.87
C LEU A 532 54.68 -5.67 55.98
N VAL A 533 55.29 -4.65 56.58
CA VAL A 533 54.75 -3.28 56.61
C VAL A 533 54.51 -2.74 55.21
N LYS A 534 55.47 -2.87 54.28
CA LYS A 534 55.30 -2.40 52.89
C LYS A 534 54.16 -3.12 52.18
N TYR A 535 54.00 -4.43 52.41
CA TYR A 535 52.90 -5.21 51.84
C TYR A 535 51.53 -4.86 52.45
N LEU A 536 51.43 -4.79 53.77
CA LEU A 536 50.19 -4.40 54.46
C LEU A 536 49.80 -2.95 54.13
N ALA A 537 50.77 -2.05 53.94
CA ALA A 537 50.52 -0.69 53.47
C ALA A 537 50.00 -0.65 52.02
N SER A 538 50.54 -1.46 51.10
CA SER A 538 50.07 -1.51 49.70
C SER A 538 48.72 -2.21 49.53
N VAL A 539 48.36 -3.12 50.44
CA VAL A 539 47.06 -3.83 50.45
C VAL A 539 46.02 -3.15 51.33
N SER A 540 46.41 -2.27 52.26
CA SER A 540 45.61 -1.54 53.27
C SER A 540 44.13 -1.33 52.94
N ASN A 541 43.83 -0.62 51.84
CA ASN A 541 42.47 -0.28 51.38
C ASN A 541 41.57 -1.49 51.01
N ASN A 542 42.12 -2.70 50.98
CA ASN A 542 41.40 -3.95 50.67
C ASN A 542 41.22 -4.86 51.90
N LEU A 543 41.80 -4.52 53.05
CA LEU A 543 41.72 -5.31 54.27
C LEU A 543 40.32 -5.16 54.90
N LYS A 544 39.65 -6.28 55.17
CA LYS A 544 38.33 -6.27 55.82
C LYS A 544 38.46 -5.81 57.26
N GLU A 545 37.40 -5.24 57.82
CA GLU A 545 37.41 -4.76 59.21
C GLU A 545 37.75 -5.89 60.24
N ILE A 546 37.34 -7.13 59.98
CA ILE A 546 37.71 -8.32 60.78
C ILE A 546 39.20 -8.65 60.67
N GLU A 547 39.78 -8.50 59.47
CA GLU A 547 41.20 -8.72 59.19
C GLU A 547 42.06 -7.61 59.83
N LEU A 548 41.57 -6.37 59.81
CA LEU A 548 42.18 -5.21 60.47
C LEU A 548 42.09 -5.32 61.99
N LYS A 549 40.96 -5.78 62.54
CA LYS A 549 40.80 -6.12 63.97
C LYS A 549 41.75 -7.24 64.39
N ARG A 550 41.89 -8.31 63.58
CA ARG A 550 42.94 -9.34 63.77
C ARG A 550 44.34 -8.73 63.78
N LEU A 551 44.71 -7.92 62.79
CA LEU A 551 46.02 -7.27 62.72
C LEU A 551 46.30 -6.33 63.89
N LYS A 552 45.28 -5.65 64.44
CA LYS A 552 45.44 -4.83 65.65
C LYS A 552 45.75 -5.68 66.89
N VAL A 553 45.09 -6.83 67.08
CA VAL A 553 45.28 -7.69 68.28
C VAL A 553 46.31 -8.83 68.14
N THR A 554 46.90 -9.05 66.96
CA THR A 554 47.91 -10.11 66.80
C THR A 554 49.29 -9.59 67.22
N ALA A 555 49.94 -10.28 68.14
CA ALA A 555 51.24 -9.90 68.70
C ALA A 555 52.40 -10.14 67.70
N ILE A 556 52.48 -9.31 66.65
CA ILE A 556 53.52 -9.40 65.61
C ILE A 556 54.55 -8.27 65.63
N TRP A 557 54.34 -7.20 66.41
CA TRP A 557 55.08 -5.94 66.31
C TRP A 557 56.16 -5.78 67.41
N PRO A 558 57.41 -5.42 67.08
CA PRO A 558 58.47 -5.18 68.08
C PRO A 558 58.31 -3.83 68.81
N LYS A 559 58.84 -3.73 70.03
CA LYS A 559 58.76 -2.53 70.90
C LYS A 559 60.15 -1.94 71.17
N GLU A 560 60.25 -0.61 71.13
CA GLU A 560 61.47 0.13 71.47
C GLU A 560 61.90 -0.10 72.93
N GLN A 561 63.16 -0.46 73.15
CA GLN A 561 63.71 -0.70 74.50
C GLN A 561 64.44 0.54 75.04
N ASN A 562 63.97 1.08 76.17
CA ASN A 562 64.62 2.18 76.86
C ASN A 562 65.85 1.70 77.63
N ALA A 563 67.04 2.21 77.28
CA ALA A 563 68.34 1.77 77.79
C ALA A 563 68.67 2.19 79.25
N LYS A 564 67.68 2.22 80.16
CA LYS A 564 67.85 2.65 81.56
C LYS A 564 66.97 1.89 82.57
N THR A 565 66.99 0.55 82.56
CA THR A 565 66.61 -0.22 83.76
C THR A 565 67.30 -1.58 83.83
N GLU A 566 67.73 -1.93 85.05
CA GLU A 566 68.31 -3.21 85.53
C GLU A 566 69.79 -3.53 85.19
N PRO A 567 70.62 -3.92 86.20
CA PRO A 567 72.03 -4.25 86.04
C PRO A 567 72.30 -5.75 85.81
N SER A 568 73.35 -6.07 85.06
CA SER A 568 73.77 -7.44 84.78
C SER A 568 74.64 -8.04 85.90
N LEU A 569 74.22 -9.20 86.43
CA LEU A 569 74.99 -10.00 87.40
C LEU A 569 74.96 -11.51 87.07
N ALA A 570 75.80 -11.93 86.12
CA ALA A 570 76.49 -13.23 86.11
C ALA A 570 77.52 -13.29 84.96
N LYS A 571 78.73 -13.78 85.25
CA LYS A 571 79.68 -14.32 84.27
C LYS A 571 80.08 -15.71 84.72
N ALA A 572 80.04 -16.69 83.82
CA ALA A 572 80.90 -17.88 83.81
C ALA A 572 80.68 -18.71 82.53
N ASP A 573 81.53 -18.45 81.54
CA ASP A 573 82.28 -19.41 80.71
C ASP A 573 81.63 -20.56 79.90
N ASN A 574 82.26 -20.77 78.73
CA ASN A 574 82.24 -21.90 77.79
C ASN A 574 81.07 -22.04 76.79
N ASP A 575 81.47 -22.50 75.59
CA ASP A 575 80.69 -22.45 74.36
C ASP A 575 79.62 -23.55 74.26
N ASP A 576 78.38 -23.15 73.95
CA ASP A 576 77.73 -23.53 72.69
C ASP A 576 76.55 -22.60 72.33
N ILE A 577 76.06 -22.67 71.09
CA ILE A 577 74.80 -22.11 70.54
C ILE A 577 74.48 -20.65 70.94
N LYS A 578 74.90 -19.69 70.11
CA LYS A 578 74.33 -18.33 70.09
C LYS A 578 72.91 -18.32 69.52
N ALA A 579 71.94 -18.73 70.33
CA ALA A 579 70.52 -18.49 70.06
C ALA A 579 70.26 -16.97 69.99
N LYS A 580 69.74 -16.48 68.86
CA LYS A 580 69.33 -15.07 68.73
C LYS A 580 68.28 -14.74 69.80
N PRO A 581 68.28 -13.53 70.39
CA PRO A 581 67.27 -13.13 71.36
C PRO A 581 65.87 -13.24 70.74
N ARG A 582 64.93 -13.88 71.46
CA ARG A 582 63.52 -13.89 71.07
C ARG A 582 62.98 -12.47 71.18
N ILE A 583 62.75 -11.83 70.04
CA ILE A 583 62.09 -10.52 69.95
C ILE A 583 60.70 -10.66 70.57
N HIS A 584 60.47 -10.01 71.71
CA HIS A 584 59.13 -9.89 72.28
C HIS A 584 58.29 -9.00 71.39
N ARG A 585 57.19 -9.56 70.89
CA ARG A 585 56.23 -8.90 70.01
C ARG A 585 54.95 -8.56 70.78
N PHE A 586 54.37 -7.41 70.44
CA PHE A 586 53.22 -6.79 71.08
C PHE A 586 52.10 -6.58 70.05
N MET A 587 50.88 -6.28 70.51
CA MET A 587 49.77 -5.92 69.65
C MET A 587 49.97 -4.51 69.10
N ALA A 588 49.37 -4.18 67.94
CA ALA A 588 49.47 -2.83 67.39
C ALA A 588 48.67 -1.80 68.21
N SER A 589 47.69 -2.25 69.00
CA SER A 589 46.98 -1.41 69.99
C SER A 589 47.87 -0.92 71.14
N ASP A 590 48.99 -1.59 71.40
CA ASP A 590 49.78 -1.43 72.62
C ASP A 590 51.04 -0.58 72.40
N LEU A 591 51.18 -0.02 71.20
CA LEU A 591 52.36 0.70 70.70
C LEU A 591 51.95 1.99 69.99
N TYR A 592 52.66 3.08 70.28
CA TYR A 592 52.48 4.39 69.68
C TYR A 592 53.60 4.68 68.66
N ALA A 593 53.35 5.66 67.77
CA ALA A 593 54.35 6.15 66.83
C ALA A 593 55.62 6.67 67.55
N PRO A 594 56.84 6.42 67.05
CA PRO A 594 58.11 6.65 67.78
C PRO A 594 58.55 8.14 67.82
N SER A 595 57.60 9.05 68.03
CA SER A 595 57.77 10.50 68.04
C SER A 595 58.52 11.01 69.29
N ALA A 596 59.07 12.22 69.23
CA ALA A 596 59.71 12.85 70.40
C ALA A 596 58.68 13.19 71.48
N GLU A 597 57.54 13.70 71.03
CA GLU A 597 56.38 14.10 71.82
C GLU A 597 55.79 12.91 72.61
N MET A 598 55.58 11.76 71.94
CA MET A 598 55.11 10.52 72.59
C MET A 598 56.11 9.97 73.62
N ARG A 599 57.42 10.14 73.35
CA ARG A 599 58.50 9.71 74.24
C ARG A 599 58.61 10.60 75.48
N GLU A 600 58.31 11.90 75.38
CA GLU A 600 58.15 12.79 76.54
C GLU A 600 56.90 12.48 77.38
N PHE A 601 55.82 11.99 76.76
CA PHE A 601 54.62 11.53 77.47
C PHE A 601 54.76 10.10 78.06
N GLY A 602 55.92 9.45 77.93
CA GLY A 602 56.21 8.14 78.53
C GLY A 602 55.49 6.95 77.89
N LEU A 603 54.93 7.11 76.68
CA LEU A 603 54.12 6.10 76.01
C LEU A 603 54.97 4.97 75.39
N PRO A 604 54.47 3.72 75.31
CA PRO A 604 55.19 2.60 74.71
C PRO A 604 55.31 2.74 73.18
N LEU A 605 56.51 2.63 72.61
CA LEU A 605 56.77 2.95 71.20
C LEU A 605 57.11 1.70 70.37
N ILE A 606 56.73 1.67 69.09
CA ILE A 606 57.10 0.61 68.14
C ILE A 606 58.57 0.72 67.72
N GLU A 607 59.30 -0.40 67.67
CA GLU A 607 60.66 -0.43 67.09
C GLU A 607 60.56 -0.22 65.56
N TRP A 608 61.25 0.80 65.04
CA TRP A 608 61.10 1.21 63.64
C TRP A 608 62.44 1.51 62.96
N ASN A 609 62.88 0.61 62.08
CA ASN A 609 64.17 0.69 61.41
C ASN A 609 64.14 1.61 60.16
N GLY A 610 63.91 2.91 60.39
CA GLY A 610 63.97 3.94 59.35
C GLY A 610 63.49 5.32 59.80
N LYS A 611 63.45 6.30 58.89
CA LYS A 611 62.80 7.60 59.16
C LYS A 611 61.28 7.43 59.14
N TRP A 612 60.64 7.60 60.29
CA TRP A 612 59.19 7.79 60.38
C TRP A 612 58.75 9.04 59.59
N ARG A 613 57.56 9.01 58.98
CA ARG A 613 57.01 10.13 58.18
C ARG A 613 55.75 10.65 58.85
N LYS A 614 55.72 11.96 59.16
CA LYS A 614 54.66 12.62 59.94
C LYS A 614 53.35 12.81 59.15
N ASN A 615 52.68 11.70 58.80
CA ASN A 615 51.59 11.66 57.80
C ASN A 615 50.46 10.67 58.14
N SER A 616 50.26 10.31 59.41
CA SER A 616 49.21 9.37 59.85
C SER A 616 48.26 9.97 60.88
N GLU A 617 46.97 9.67 60.80
CA GLU A 617 45.95 10.17 61.75
C GLU A 617 46.17 9.66 63.19
N GLU A 618 46.82 8.51 63.38
CA GLU A 618 47.13 7.95 64.71
C GLU A 618 48.45 8.52 65.33
N GLU A 619 48.96 9.68 64.86
CA GLU A 619 50.23 10.29 65.31
C GLU A 619 50.09 11.31 66.48
N TYR A 620 48.92 11.38 67.13
CA TYR A 620 48.69 12.21 68.33
C TYR A 620 47.98 11.41 69.43
N PRO A 621 48.16 11.75 70.73
CA PRO A 621 47.52 11.00 71.80
C PRO A 621 45.99 11.09 71.68
N PRO A 622 45.24 9.99 71.84
CA PRO A 622 43.78 10.01 71.77
C PRO A 622 43.15 11.05 72.70
N LEU A 623 42.02 11.63 72.29
CA LEU A 623 41.39 12.77 72.99
C LEU A 623 41.17 12.51 74.49
N ASN A 624 40.73 11.31 74.87
CA ASN A 624 40.58 10.93 76.27
C ASN A 624 41.91 10.88 77.02
N ILE A 625 43.00 10.43 76.38
CA ILE A 625 44.34 10.33 76.99
C ILE A 625 44.94 11.72 77.18
N ILE A 626 44.88 12.61 76.19
CA ILE A 626 45.43 13.97 76.34
C ILE A 626 44.66 14.80 77.36
N LEU A 627 43.32 14.68 77.41
CA LEU A 627 42.50 15.34 78.42
C LEU A 627 42.74 14.76 79.82
N GLN A 628 42.90 13.44 79.97
CA GLN A 628 43.23 12.81 81.25
C GLN A 628 44.65 13.16 81.74
N LEU A 629 45.61 13.36 80.82
CA LEU A 629 46.94 13.88 81.17
C LEU A 629 46.92 15.36 81.57
N ALA A 630 45.99 16.15 81.02
CA ALA A 630 45.77 17.56 81.36
C ALA A 630 44.89 17.77 82.62
N ASP A 631 44.14 16.74 83.04
CA ASP A 631 43.17 16.80 84.14
C ASP A 631 43.81 17.14 85.50
N VAL A 632 43.04 17.80 86.36
CA VAL A 632 43.44 18.18 87.72
C VAL A 632 43.76 16.98 88.62
N SER A 633 43.26 15.77 88.30
CA SER A 633 43.58 14.54 89.04
C SER A 633 45.01 14.01 88.81
N ASN A 634 45.66 14.36 87.69
CA ASN A 634 47.05 14.01 87.43
C ASN A 634 47.97 14.80 88.38
N SER A 635 48.82 14.15 89.18
CA SER A 635 49.67 14.83 90.17
C SER A 635 50.76 15.72 89.56
N ASP A 636 51.31 15.37 88.39
CA ASP A 636 52.47 16.06 87.80
C ASP A 636 52.06 17.38 87.10
N ALA A 637 52.44 18.51 87.70
CA ALA A 637 52.16 19.84 87.17
C ALA A 637 52.90 20.19 85.88
N ALA A 638 54.09 19.62 85.65
CA ALA A 638 54.85 19.81 84.42
C ALA A 638 54.23 18.98 83.28
N LEU A 639 53.76 17.76 83.57
CA LEU A 639 53.05 16.93 82.61
C LEU A 639 51.66 17.50 82.27
N ARG A 640 50.87 17.93 83.26
CA ARG A 640 49.56 18.59 83.05
C ARG A 640 49.69 19.81 82.14
N SER A 641 50.64 20.70 82.43
CA SER A 641 50.83 21.93 81.65
C SER A 641 51.33 21.67 80.23
N LYS A 642 52.21 20.68 80.02
CA LYS A 642 52.57 20.19 78.67
C LYS A 642 51.38 19.59 77.93
N ALA A 643 50.57 18.75 78.58
CA ALA A 643 49.41 18.10 77.96
C ALA A 643 48.32 19.10 77.57
N LEU A 644 47.97 20.03 78.47
CA LEU A 644 47.03 21.12 78.21
C LEU A 644 47.51 22.02 77.06
N LYS A 645 48.80 22.40 77.07
CA LYS A 645 49.37 23.18 75.97
C LYS A 645 49.33 22.42 74.65
N TYR A 646 49.73 21.14 74.63
CA TYR A 646 49.67 20.32 73.41
C TYR A 646 48.23 20.20 72.89
N PHE A 647 47.24 20.01 73.77
CA PHE A 647 45.84 20.00 73.42
C PHE A 647 45.41 21.33 72.77
N MET A 648 45.70 22.47 73.40
CA MET A 648 45.35 23.81 72.89
C MET A 648 46.03 24.11 71.55
N ASP A 649 47.36 23.93 71.47
CA ASP A 649 48.19 24.21 70.27
C ASP A 649 47.78 23.35 69.07
N ASN A 650 47.10 22.21 69.29
CA ASN A 650 46.65 21.29 68.24
C ASN A 650 45.11 21.17 68.14
N PHE A 651 44.34 21.95 68.91
CA PHE A 651 42.90 21.73 69.09
C PHE A 651 42.13 21.77 67.77
N LYS A 652 42.33 22.87 67.03
CA LYS A 652 41.62 23.16 65.78
C LYS A 652 41.84 22.08 64.71
N ASP A 653 43.05 21.56 64.62
CA ASP A 653 43.50 20.76 63.48
C ASP A 653 43.48 19.24 63.75
N LYS A 654 43.45 18.82 65.03
CA LYS A 654 43.49 17.38 65.42
C LYS A 654 42.32 16.92 66.29
N TYR A 655 41.76 17.79 67.13
CA TYR A 655 40.78 17.38 68.15
C TYR A 655 39.36 17.92 67.89
N SER A 656 39.21 19.01 67.13
CA SER A 656 37.96 19.73 66.92
C SER A 656 36.79 18.90 66.39
N SER A 657 37.05 17.85 65.60
CA SER A 657 36.02 16.96 65.04
C SER A 657 35.58 15.83 65.97
N MET A 658 36.39 15.51 66.99
CA MET A 658 36.09 14.49 68.01
C MET A 658 35.67 15.12 69.35
N TYR A 659 36.02 16.38 69.59
CA TYR A 659 35.67 17.12 70.79
C TYR A 659 34.22 17.60 70.73
N LYS A 660 33.33 16.88 71.39
CA LYS A 660 31.97 17.35 71.71
C LYS A 660 31.97 17.93 73.12
N ALA A 661 31.41 19.12 73.26
CA ALA A 661 31.41 19.83 74.51
C ALA A 661 30.62 19.08 75.61
N GLU A 662 29.45 18.55 75.26
CA GLU A 662 28.57 17.80 76.18
C GLU A 662 29.14 16.46 76.67
N GLU A 663 30.09 15.85 75.94
CA GLU A 663 30.66 14.53 76.29
C GLU A 663 31.89 14.63 77.22
N VAL A 664 32.49 15.82 77.37
CA VAL A 664 33.71 16.02 78.17
C VAL A 664 33.38 16.25 79.65
N LYS A 665 33.61 15.21 80.46
CA LYS A 665 33.38 15.20 81.92
C LYS A 665 34.62 15.56 82.75
N VAL A 666 35.65 16.14 82.10
CA VAL A 666 36.98 16.39 82.68
C VAL A 666 37.15 17.89 82.89
N SER A 667 37.55 18.31 84.09
CA SER A 667 37.76 19.72 84.43
C SER A 667 39.17 20.16 84.02
N PHE A 668 39.33 20.53 82.75
CA PHE A 668 40.65 20.86 82.15
C PHE A 668 40.78 22.31 81.63
N LEU A 669 39.69 23.07 81.49
CA LEU A 669 39.72 24.47 81.02
C LEU A 669 39.98 25.45 82.18
N PRO A 670 41.15 26.12 82.28
CA PRO A 670 41.47 26.99 83.41
C PRO A 670 40.56 28.22 83.49
N CYS A 671 40.05 28.49 84.69
CA CYS A 671 39.25 29.67 85.01
C CYS A 671 40.13 30.87 85.41
N SER A 672 39.50 32.03 85.67
CA SER A 672 40.18 33.25 86.13
C SER A 672 40.87 33.11 87.49
N ASP A 673 40.49 32.13 88.30
CA ASP A 673 41.32 31.62 89.41
C ASP A 673 42.15 30.43 88.87
N PRO A 674 43.50 30.49 88.92
CA PRO A 674 44.39 29.46 88.41
C PRO A 674 44.32 28.10 89.15
N LYS A 675 43.41 27.94 90.12
CA LYS A 675 43.13 26.67 90.82
C LYS A 675 41.82 26.00 90.37
N ILE A 676 41.03 26.60 89.48
CA ILE A 676 39.65 26.17 89.14
C ILE A 676 39.55 25.87 87.63
N TYR A 677 38.78 24.84 87.24
CA TYR A 677 38.68 24.35 85.86
C TYR A 677 37.25 23.91 85.44
N ALA A 678 36.84 24.09 84.17
CA ALA A 678 35.43 24.00 83.68
C ALA A 678 35.19 23.27 82.32
N THR A 679 33.94 23.30 81.79
CA THR A 679 33.41 22.56 80.60
C THR A 679 32.36 23.37 79.76
N PRO A 680 32.01 23.01 78.49
CA PRO A 680 31.24 23.86 77.53
C PRO A 680 29.89 23.28 76.93
N MET A 681 29.13 24.05 76.11
CA MET A 681 27.89 23.66 75.35
C MET A 681 27.65 24.52 74.06
N ALA A 682 26.80 24.13 73.07
CA ALA A 682 26.73 24.81 71.74
C ALA A 682 25.48 24.61 70.79
N ASP A 683 24.25 25.08 71.11
CA ASP A 683 23.00 24.71 70.37
C ASP A 683 22.41 25.65 69.25
N GLU A 684 23.02 26.79 68.87
CA GLU A 684 22.26 27.95 68.31
C GLU A 684 22.19 28.21 66.76
N LEU A 685 22.74 27.41 65.83
CA LEU A 685 22.95 27.86 64.42
C LEU A 685 22.50 26.87 63.29
N GLY A 686 21.42 27.17 62.55
CA GLY A 686 20.88 26.32 61.45
C GLY A 686 20.56 27.01 60.11
N ILE A 687 20.85 26.35 58.97
CA ILE A 687 20.80 26.91 57.59
C ILE A 687 20.23 25.88 56.55
N ARG A 688 19.69 26.33 55.40
CA ARG A 688 19.16 25.51 54.28
C ARG A 688 19.89 25.73 52.94
N HIS A 689 19.71 24.80 51.98
CA HIS A 689 20.64 24.60 50.85
C HIS A 689 20.20 25.07 49.44
N HIS A 690 18.91 25.36 49.20
CA HIS A 690 18.39 25.80 47.87
C HIS A 690 17.20 26.79 47.99
N PRO A 691 16.94 27.64 46.98
CA PRO A 691 15.74 28.49 46.88
C PRO A 691 14.44 27.69 46.72
N ASN A 692 13.28 28.32 46.96
CA ASN A 692 11.96 27.70 46.78
C ASN A 692 11.37 27.94 45.37
N ARG A 693 10.33 27.17 45.01
CA ARG A 693 9.67 27.22 43.68
C ARG A 693 9.10 28.61 43.33
N GLU A 694 8.59 29.33 44.33
CA GLU A 694 7.97 30.65 44.16
C GLU A 694 9.02 31.72 43.83
N GLN A 695 10.22 31.63 44.43
CA GLN A 695 11.36 32.47 44.09
C GLN A 695 11.84 32.21 42.65
N LEU A 696 11.83 30.95 42.18
CA LEU A 696 12.20 30.61 40.80
C LEU A 696 11.21 31.19 39.77
N LEU A 697 9.91 31.03 39.99
CA LEU A 697 8.85 31.57 39.11
C LEU A 697 8.89 33.10 39.06
N ASN A 698 8.92 33.77 40.22
CA ASN A 698 9.01 35.23 40.27
C ASN A 698 10.26 35.75 39.57
N ARG A 699 11.41 35.07 39.69
CA ARG A 699 12.65 35.51 39.05
C ARG A 699 12.63 35.37 37.53
N LEU A 700 11.92 34.38 36.98
CA LEU A 700 11.72 34.23 35.54
C LEU A 700 10.73 35.26 34.98
N ILE A 701 9.64 35.55 35.69
CA ILE A 701 8.65 36.57 35.29
C ILE A 701 9.24 37.97 35.29
N GLN A 702 9.98 38.33 36.35
CA GLN A 702 10.59 39.66 36.48
C GLN A 702 11.79 39.90 35.55
N ASN A 703 12.45 38.82 35.09
CA ASN A 703 13.69 38.89 34.32
C ASN A 703 13.75 37.70 33.32
N PRO A 704 13.07 37.78 32.17
CA PRO A 704 13.18 36.75 31.14
C PRO A 704 14.62 36.71 30.55
N PRO A 705 15.03 35.59 29.90
CA PRO A 705 16.41 35.42 29.46
C PRO A 705 16.80 36.37 28.32
N GLU A 706 17.79 37.23 28.59
CA GLU A 706 18.26 38.30 27.70
C GLU A 706 18.73 37.86 26.31
N ASN A 707 19.09 36.59 26.13
CA ASN A 707 19.55 36.01 24.86
C ASN A 707 19.45 34.48 24.86
N GLU A 708 19.59 33.87 23.68
CA GLU A 708 19.45 32.42 23.46
C GLU A 708 20.42 31.55 24.30
N GLN A 709 21.66 31.99 24.50
CA GLN A 709 22.64 31.26 25.30
C GLN A 709 22.24 31.29 26.79
N ARG A 710 21.81 32.44 27.30
CA ARG A 710 21.33 32.59 28.67
C ARG A 710 19.99 31.86 28.89
N ALA A 711 19.14 31.80 27.86
CA ALA A 711 17.92 30.99 27.85
C ALA A 711 18.23 29.49 27.97
N LYS A 712 19.20 28.99 27.20
CA LYS A 712 19.68 27.60 27.24
C LYS A 712 20.22 27.20 28.62
N GLU A 713 20.92 28.09 29.30
CA GLU A 713 21.39 27.90 30.67
C GLU A 713 20.23 27.91 31.69
N ILE A 714 19.35 28.92 31.64
CA ILE A 714 18.23 29.07 32.57
C ILE A 714 17.22 27.91 32.40
N PHE A 715 16.76 27.63 31.18
CA PHE A 715 15.85 26.51 30.91
C PHE A 715 16.50 25.16 31.21
N GLY A 716 17.82 25.03 31.01
CA GLY A 716 18.59 23.85 31.41
C GLY A 716 18.65 23.63 32.92
N TYR A 717 18.66 24.70 33.72
CA TYR A 717 18.54 24.62 35.18
C TYR A 717 17.10 24.29 35.61
N LEU A 718 16.09 24.97 35.07
CA LEU A 718 14.68 24.72 35.40
C LEU A 718 14.25 23.28 35.02
N ALA A 719 14.81 22.72 33.93
CA ALA A 719 14.65 21.32 33.54
C ALA A 719 15.20 20.31 34.56
N SER A 720 16.08 20.72 35.49
CA SER A 720 16.53 19.86 36.60
C SER A 720 15.56 19.88 37.80
N ARG A 721 14.59 20.80 37.80
CA ARG A 721 13.65 21.07 38.90
C ARG A 721 12.18 20.83 38.51
N LEU A 722 11.92 20.09 37.43
CA LEU A 722 10.56 19.87 36.89
C LEU A 722 9.54 19.37 37.94
N GLY A 723 9.98 18.58 38.93
CA GLY A 723 9.13 18.08 40.01
C GLY A 723 8.74 19.11 41.08
N ASP A 724 9.32 20.31 41.07
CA ASP A 724 8.95 21.41 41.98
C ASP A 724 7.74 22.23 41.47
N PHE A 725 7.38 22.09 40.19
CA PHE A 725 6.35 22.89 39.51
C PHE A 725 5.01 22.15 39.45
N ASN A 726 3.93 22.85 39.81
CA ASN A 726 2.57 22.30 39.81
C ASN A 726 1.77 22.70 38.55
N GLN A 727 0.53 22.22 38.43
CA GLN A 727 -0.33 22.47 37.27
C GLN A 727 -0.71 23.95 37.06
N THR A 728 -0.80 24.77 38.13
CA THR A 728 -1.02 26.22 37.98
C THR A 728 0.22 26.92 37.45
N ASP A 729 1.40 26.50 37.90
CA ASP A 729 2.69 27.04 37.47
C ASP A 729 2.88 26.81 35.95
N TRP A 730 2.61 25.57 35.47
CA TRP A 730 2.64 25.23 34.03
C TRP A 730 1.60 26.00 33.21
N SER A 731 0.42 26.26 33.77
CA SER A 731 -0.64 27.03 33.10
C SER A 731 -0.24 28.51 32.93
N SER A 732 0.39 29.11 33.96
CA SER A 732 0.92 30.48 33.88
C SER A 732 2.09 30.60 32.91
N LEU A 733 3.00 29.61 32.87
CA LEU A 733 4.14 29.62 31.96
C LEU A 733 3.72 29.53 30.48
N ARG A 734 2.66 28.79 30.16
CA ARG A 734 2.18 28.58 28.77
C ARG A 734 1.84 29.87 28.03
N ASP A 735 1.38 30.89 28.75
CA ASP A 735 0.84 32.13 28.18
C ASP A 735 1.78 33.33 28.45
N LEU A 736 2.95 33.07 29.03
CA LEU A 736 3.96 34.08 29.36
C LEU A 736 4.93 34.31 28.19
N ASN A 737 5.16 35.58 27.82
CA ASN A 737 6.18 35.95 26.85
C ASN A 737 7.58 35.95 27.50
N PHE A 738 8.25 34.79 27.50
CA PHE A 738 9.61 34.64 28.07
C PHE A 738 10.62 33.91 27.15
N ILE A 739 10.21 33.41 25.98
CA ILE A 739 11.10 32.71 25.05
C ILE A 739 11.73 33.74 24.09
N PRO A 740 13.06 33.98 24.13
CA PRO A 740 13.70 34.97 23.26
C PRO A 740 13.90 34.41 21.84
N ILE A 741 13.53 35.21 20.84
CA ILE A 741 13.74 34.95 19.40
C ILE A 741 14.29 36.22 18.76
N ARG A 742 15.24 36.12 17.83
CA ARG A 742 15.76 37.27 17.07
C ARG A 742 14.73 37.72 16.03
N ASP A 743 14.57 39.02 15.84
CA ASP A 743 13.68 39.53 14.81
C ASP A 743 14.25 39.23 13.40
N LYS A 744 13.38 38.78 12.48
CA LYS A 744 13.73 38.46 11.08
C LYS A 744 14.10 39.70 10.27
N THR A 745 13.69 40.89 10.70
CA THR A 745 13.97 42.19 10.04
C THR A 745 15.10 42.98 10.71
N GLN A 746 15.33 42.78 12.01
CA GLN A 746 16.37 43.46 12.78
C GLN A 746 17.10 42.44 13.68
N THR A 747 18.16 41.83 13.15
CA THR A 747 18.88 40.71 13.80
C THR A 747 19.57 41.05 15.12
N SER A 748 19.63 42.32 15.50
CA SER A 748 20.10 42.84 16.78
C SER A 748 19.00 43.00 17.84
N LEU A 749 17.72 42.88 17.46
CA LEU A 749 16.58 43.00 18.37
C LEU A 749 16.07 41.61 18.79
N ILE A 750 15.78 41.44 20.08
CA ILE A 750 15.25 40.21 20.64
C ILE A 750 13.79 40.43 21.03
N LYS A 751 12.92 39.60 20.46
CA LYS A 751 11.48 39.56 20.71
C LYS A 751 11.16 38.35 21.59
N TYR A 752 10.39 38.58 22.65
CA TYR A 752 9.86 37.47 23.46
C TYR A 752 8.54 36.97 22.87
N VAL A 753 8.35 35.65 22.88
CA VAL A 753 7.11 34.98 22.47
C VAL A 753 6.60 34.03 23.54
N THR A 754 5.34 33.61 23.45
CA THR A 754 4.77 32.57 24.32
C THR A 754 5.20 31.16 23.86
N PRO A 755 5.15 30.17 24.76
CA PRO A 755 5.20 28.75 24.39
C PRO A 755 4.17 28.28 23.35
N ARG A 756 3.09 29.03 23.07
CA ARG A 756 2.12 28.67 22.02
C ARG A 756 2.52 29.15 20.62
N ASP A 757 3.26 30.25 20.54
CA ASP A 757 3.56 30.95 19.28
C ASP A 757 4.89 30.51 18.62
N CYS A 758 5.48 29.41 19.12
CA CYS A 758 6.73 28.86 18.61
C CYS A 758 6.75 27.31 18.61
N PHE A 759 7.65 26.78 17.79
CA PHE A 759 7.79 25.35 17.50
C PHE A 759 9.26 24.91 17.61
N PHE A 760 9.52 23.66 17.97
CA PHE A 760 10.88 23.12 17.91
C PHE A 760 11.36 22.97 16.47
N LYS A 761 12.65 23.22 16.20
CA LYS A 761 13.18 23.14 14.84
C LYS A 761 13.12 21.70 14.28
N GLY A 762 12.22 21.48 13.33
CA GLY A 762 12.03 20.20 12.63
C GLY A 762 13.04 19.91 11.52
N HIS A 763 12.85 18.81 10.78
CA HIS A 763 13.69 18.43 9.64
C HIS A 763 13.24 19.05 8.31
N ASP A 764 11.96 19.42 8.16
CA ASP A 764 11.42 20.09 6.98
C ASP A 764 11.41 21.62 7.19
N GLU A 765 12.39 22.32 6.63
CA GLU A 765 12.48 23.80 6.70
C GLU A 765 11.51 24.51 5.74
N ALA A 766 10.63 23.77 5.03
CA ALA A 766 9.76 24.26 3.96
C ALA A 766 8.79 25.41 4.35
N TYR A 767 8.58 25.64 5.65
CA TYR A 767 7.74 26.73 6.19
C TYR A 767 8.48 27.60 7.24
N ALA A 768 9.82 27.56 7.28
CA ALA A 768 10.65 28.31 8.25
C ALA A 768 10.48 29.84 8.18
N GLU A 769 10.08 30.35 7.02
CA GLU A 769 9.81 31.78 6.80
C GLU A 769 8.57 32.27 7.56
N PHE A 770 7.58 31.41 7.78
CA PHE A 770 6.25 31.79 8.29
C PHE A 770 6.03 31.50 9.77
N PHE A 771 6.64 30.44 10.31
CA PHE A 771 6.53 30.08 11.72
C PHE A 771 7.81 30.44 12.51
N SER A 772 7.68 30.54 13.83
CA SER A 772 8.78 30.84 14.76
C SER A 772 9.40 29.55 15.28
N TYR A 773 10.59 29.20 14.83
CA TYR A 773 11.28 27.97 15.24
C TYR A 773 12.37 28.24 16.28
N VAL A 774 12.47 27.39 17.29
CA VAL A 774 13.43 27.50 18.42
C VAL A 774 14.16 26.19 18.71
N ASP A 775 15.39 26.33 19.22
CA ASP A 775 16.15 25.24 19.84
C ASP A 775 17.08 25.79 20.93
N PHE A 776 16.90 25.31 22.17
CA PHE A 776 17.77 25.61 23.31
C PHE A 776 18.48 24.35 23.82
N GLY A 777 18.57 23.31 23.00
CA GLY A 777 19.18 22.02 23.31
C GLY A 777 18.32 21.13 24.23
N GLU A 778 18.67 19.83 24.27
CA GLU A 778 17.85 18.76 24.85
C GLU A 778 17.26 19.06 26.24
N LYS A 779 18.05 19.66 27.15
CA LYS A 779 17.57 20.01 28.50
C LYS A 779 16.58 21.18 28.48
N GLY A 780 16.90 22.27 27.77
CA GLY A 780 16.01 23.43 27.67
C GLY A 780 14.70 23.09 26.96
N ASN A 781 14.78 22.31 25.88
CA ASN A 781 13.61 21.89 25.11
C ASN A 781 12.68 20.98 25.94
N LYS A 782 13.22 20.14 26.83
CA LYS A 782 12.41 19.34 27.79
C LYS A 782 11.59 20.20 28.76
N PHE A 783 12.12 21.35 29.22
CA PHE A 783 11.36 22.31 30.01
C PHE A 783 10.28 23.01 29.17
N LEU A 784 10.63 23.50 27.98
CA LEU A 784 9.71 24.21 27.09
C LEU A 784 8.56 23.33 26.55
N LEU A 785 8.80 22.03 26.38
CA LEU A 785 7.76 21.04 26.05
C LEU A 785 6.72 20.94 27.20
N GLY A 786 7.16 21.04 28.46
CA GLY A 786 6.27 21.15 29.62
C GLY A 786 5.46 22.45 29.65
N CYS A 787 6.07 23.58 29.26
CA CYS A 787 5.36 24.85 29.09
C CYS A 787 4.31 24.81 27.96
N GLY A 788 4.54 24.01 26.91
CA GLY A 788 3.57 23.75 25.84
C GLY A 788 4.07 23.97 24.41
N VAL A 789 5.38 24.18 24.20
CA VAL A 789 5.98 24.29 22.86
C VAL A 789 5.78 22.99 22.09
N LYS A 790 5.27 23.10 20.86
CA LYS A 790 4.99 21.97 19.96
C LYS A 790 6.19 21.62 19.09
N THR A 791 6.19 20.41 18.52
CA THR A 791 7.18 20.02 17.51
C THR A 791 6.89 20.62 16.14
N GLU A 792 5.62 20.65 15.72
CA GLU A 792 5.20 21.09 14.38
C GLU A 792 3.83 21.82 14.42
N PRO A 793 3.53 22.72 13.47
CA PRO A 793 2.21 23.37 13.38
C PRO A 793 1.09 22.39 13.01
N SER A 794 -0.05 22.48 13.71
CA SER A 794 -1.23 21.65 13.41
C SER A 794 -2.01 22.16 12.18
N PRO A 795 -2.87 21.33 11.56
CA PRO A 795 -3.74 21.76 10.46
C PRO A 795 -4.66 22.96 10.79
N THR A 796 -5.00 23.15 12.07
CA THR A 796 -5.74 24.33 12.55
C THR A 796 -4.88 25.59 12.51
N GLU A 797 -3.59 25.49 12.89
CA GLU A 797 -2.64 26.60 12.85
C GLU A 797 -2.26 26.97 11.41
N PHE A 798 -2.18 25.99 10.50
CA PHE A 798 -2.08 26.24 9.05
C PHE A 798 -3.33 26.94 8.49
N ALA A 799 -4.53 26.57 8.93
CA ALA A 799 -5.77 27.23 8.50
C ALA A 799 -5.88 28.68 9.02
N GLU A 800 -5.50 28.93 10.28
CA GLU A 800 -5.39 30.28 10.83
C GLU A 800 -4.33 31.12 10.12
N PHE A 801 -3.19 30.51 9.74
CA PHE A 801 -2.15 31.17 8.97
C PHE A 801 -2.65 31.59 7.58
N LEU A 802 -3.33 30.72 6.83
CA LEU A 802 -3.90 31.10 5.53
C LEU A 802 -4.94 32.22 5.66
N VAL A 803 -5.79 32.21 6.69
CA VAL A 803 -6.75 33.30 6.95
C VAL A 803 -6.07 34.65 7.19
N LYS A 804 -4.87 34.66 7.80
CA LYS A 804 -4.11 35.87 8.13
C LYS A 804 -3.20 36.36 6.97
N SER A 805 -2.54 35.44 6.27
CA SER A 805 -1.40 35.73 5.37
C SER A 805 -1.44 34.99 4.02
N SER A 806 -2.62 34.60 3.52
CA SER A 806 -2.77 33.85 2.25
C SER A 806 -2.05 34.48 1.05
N HIS A 807 -2.13 35.81 0.89
CA HIS A 807 -1.47 36.51 -0.21
C HIS A 807 0.05 36.57 -0.06
N GLU A 808 0.57 36.73 1.15
CA GLU A 808 2.02 36.74 1.43
C GLU A 808 2.63 35.37 1.10
N PHE A 809 1.95 34.29 1.54
CA PHE A 809 2.35 32.92 1.24
C PHE A 809 2.19 32.54 -0.24
N TRP A 810 1.18 33.08 -0.94
CA TRP A 810 1.05 32.87 -2.39
C TRP A 810 2.19 33.56 -3.16
N ASN A 811 2.50 34.80 -2.79
CA ASN A 811 3.57 35.56 -3.42
C ASN A 811 4.97 34.96 -3.16
N SER A 812 5.20 34.34 -1.99
CA SER A 812 6.47 33.64 -1.69
C SER A 812 6.59 32.28 -2.39
N VAL A 813 5.47 31.66 -2.77
CA VAL A 813 5.44 30.37 -3.46
C VAL A 813 5.77 30.50 -4.96
N GLY A 814 5.47 31.65 -5.57
CA GLY A 814 5.75 31.93 -6.98
C GLY A 814 5.08 30.92 -7.92
N ASP A 815 5.81 30.46 -8.93
CA ASP A 815 5.30 29.50 -9.93
C ASP A 815 4.95 28.12 -9.35
N ASN A 816 5.37 27.80 -8.11
CA ASN A 816 5.23 26.47 -7.52
C ASN A 816 3.86 26.28 -6.82
N VAL A 817 2.77 26.43 -7.57
CA VAL A 817 1.37 26.34 -7.10
C VAL A 817 1.10 25.07 -6.27
N GLU A 818 1.82 23.97 -6.54
CA GLU A 818 1.74 22.71 -5.79
C GLU A 818 2.13 22.82 -4.31
N LYS A 819 3.03 23.75 -3.91
CA LYS A 819 3.31 24.04 -2.50
C LYS A 819 2.06 24.57 -1.78
N TYR A 820 1.33 25.49 -2.40
CA TYR A 820 0.12 26.07 -1.82
C TYR A 820 -1.03 25.03 -1.81
N LEU A 821 -1.20 24.29 -2.90
CA LEU A 821 -2.17 23.19 -2.97
C LEU A 821 -1.90 22.11 -1.91
N THR A 822 -0.65 21.85 -1.55
CA THR A 822 -0.31 20.86 -0.50
C THR A 822 -0.80 21.31 0.88
N VAL A 823 -0.70 22.60 1.22
CA VAL A 823 -1.29 23.14 2.47
C VAL A 823 -2.82 23.03 2.44
N LEU A 824 -3.46 23.39 1.31
CA LEU A 824 -4.91 23.24 1.15
C LEU A 824 -5.39 21.78 1.24
N ARG A 825 -4.63 20.82 0.70
CA ARG A 825 -4.93 19.38 0.82
C ARG A 825 -4.84 18.90 2.27
N ASN A 826 -3.83 19.34 3.03
CA ASN A 826 -3.70 19.01 4.46
C ASN A 826 -4.89 19.54 5.28
N ILE A 827 -5.30 20.79 5.03
CA ILE A 827 -6.50 21.40 5.62
C ILE A 827 -7.77 20.65 5.21
N ALA A 828 -7.89 20.22 3.95
CA ALA A 828 -9.05 19.48 3.44
C ALA A 828 -9.19 18.09 4.07
N VAL A 829 -8.09 17.35 4.26
CA VAL A 829 -8.09 16.05 4.95
C VAL A 829 -8.53 16.19 6.41
N ASN A 830 -8.13 17.27 7.08
CA ASN A 830 -8.42 17.52 8.49
C ASN A 830 -9.68 18.38 8.74
N PHE A 831 -10.47 18.64 7.69
CA PHE A 831 -11.60 19.59 7.73
C PHE A 831 -12.69 19.24 8.75
N SER A 832 -12.90 17.96 9.08
CA SER A 832 -13.87 17.49 10.09
C SER A 832 -13.48 17.83 11.54
N SER A 833 -12.23 18.21 11.77
CA SER A 833 -11.74 18.78 13.03
C SER A 833 -11.78 20.31 13.01
N ILE A 834 -11.35 20.92 11.90
CA ILE A 834 -11.29 22.39 11.74
C ILE A 834 -12.69 23.02 11.76
N SER A 835 -13.66 22.41 11.08
CA SER A 835 -15.07 22.87 11.04
C SER A 835 -15.81 22.86 12.39
N ARG A 836 -15.23 22.24 13.43
CA ARG A 836 -15.73 22.33 14.81
C ARG A 836 -15.46 23.73 15.41
N ASN A 837 -14.40 24.40 14.96
CA ASN A 837 -14.09 25.77 15.33
C ASN A 837 -14.90 26.76 14.46
N LYS A 838 -16.06 27.17 14.96
CA LYS A 838 -17.03 27.97 14.20
C LYS A 838 -16.54 29.36 13.77
N SER A 839 -15.65 30.01 14.53
CA SER A 839 -15.08 31.31 14.12
C SER A 839 -14.09 31.12 12.97
N LEU A 840 -13.09 30.25 13.15
CA LEU A 840 -12.12 29.94 12.11
C LEU A 840 -12.79 29.48 10.80
N PHE A 841 -13.81 28.64 10.88
CA PHE A 841 -14.59 28.25 9.70
C PHE A 841 -15.30 29.43 9.02
N ALA A 842 -15.89 30.35 9.78
CA ALA A 842 -16.52 31.55 9.24
C ALA A 842 -15.48 32.48 8.58
N ASP A 843 -14.29 32.62 9.17
CA ASP A 843 -13.21 33.46 8.63
C ASP A 843 -12.60 32.83 7.37
N MET A 844 -12.39 31.51 7.35
CA MET A 844 -11.99 30.74 6.16
C MET A 844 -12.98 30.88 4.99
N SER A 845 -14.29 30.98 5.25
CA SER A 845 -15.30 31.18 4.20
C SER A 845 -15.25 32.58 3.56
N ARG A 846 -14.67 33.56 4.27
CA ARG A 846 -14.60 34.98 3.89
C ARG A 846 -13.25 35.38 3.30
N ALA A 847 -12.16 34.77 3.78
CA ALA A 847 -10.80 35.11 3.37
C ALA A 847 -10.46 34.54 1.98
N PRO A 848 -9.61 35.23 1.18
CA PRO A 848 -9.15 34.76 -0.12
C PRO A 848 -8.06 33.68 0.04
N ILE A 849 -8.48 32.47 0.44
CA ILE A 849 -7.59 31.32 0.71
C ILE A 849 -7.69 30.21 -0.34
N LEU A 850 -8.63 30.31 -1.29
CA LEU A 850 -8.86 29.28 -2.29
C LEU A 850 -8.36 29.73 -3.67
N ILE A 851 -7.80 28.80 -4.43
CA ILE A 851 -7.32 29.06 -5.78
C ILE A 851 -8.49 28.91 -6.77
N GLY A 852 -8.80 29.98 -7.49
CA GLY A 852 -9.63 29.98 -8.69
C GLY A 852 -8.76 30.00 -9.96
N ILE A 853 -9.28 29.45 -11.05
CA ILE A 853 -8.65 29.53 -12.38
C ILE A 853 -9.49 30.48 -13.24
N LYS A 854 -8.87 31.56 -13.73
CA LYS A 854 -9.49 32.46 -14.70
C LYS A 854 -8.90 32.23 -16.09
N ARG A 855 -9.74 31.79 -17.02
CA ARG A 855 -9.43 31.80 -18.45
C ARG A 855 -9.77 33.16 -19.03
N ASN A 856 -8.79 33.77 -19.70
CA ASN A 856 -9.04 34.89 -20.61
C ASN A 856 -9.07 34.30 -22.02
N GLU A 857 -10.18 34.50 -22.75
CA GLU A 857 -10.20 34.26 -24.19
C GLU A 857 -9.33 35.35 -24.84
N ILE A 858 -8.22 34.96 -25.47
CA ILE A 858 -7.43 35.85 -26.33
C ILE A 858 -8.18 35.91 -27.67
N GLU A 859 -8.58 37.10 -28.11
CA GLU A 859 -9.11 37.29 -29.45
C GLU A 859 -8.00 36.99 -30.46
N ALA A 860 -8.11 35.84 -31.14
CA ALA A 860 -7.13 35.41 -32.13
C ALA A 860 -7.37 36.14 -33.45
N ASP A 861 -6.41 36.98 -33.86
CA ASP A 861 -6.39 37.59 -35.19
C ASP A 861 -6.48 36.52 -36.28
N LYS A 862 -7.42 36.72 -37.22
CA LYS A 862 -7.90 35.69 -38.15
C LYS A 862 -6.98 35.42 -39.35
N GLU A 863 -5.66 35.32 -39.15
CA GLU A 863 -4.71 35.23 -40.27
C GLU A 863 -3.53 34.25 -40.12
N ASN A 864 -3.37 33.53 -39.00
CA ASN A 864 -2.35 32.48 -38.90
C ASN A 864 -2.86 31.20 -38.20
N PHE A 865 -3.14 30.17 -39.00
CA PHE A 865 -3.79 28.93 -38.56
C PHE A 865 -2.81 27.74 -38.42
N ASP A 866 -1.72 27.91 -37.66
CA ASP A 866 -0.76 26.81 -37.41
C ASP A 866 -0.14 26.79 -35.98
N SER A 867 -0.66 27.60 -35.06
CA SER A 867 -0.25 27.60 -33.64
C SER A 867 -1.31 26.97 -32.75
N LYS A 868 -0.96 25.88 -32.05
CA LYS A 868 -1.78 25.36 -30.94
C LYS A 868 -1.76 26.38 -29.79
N GLY A 869 -2.81 27.20 -29.69
CA GLY A 869 -2.97 28.19 -28.64
C GLY A 869 -2.86 27.57 -27.25
N GLN A 870 -1.79 27.90 -26.52
CA GLN A 870 -1.68 27.60 -25.10
C GLN A 870 -2.62 28.55 -24.34
N ASN A 871 -3.75 28.04 -23.87
CA ASN A 871 -4.57 28.76 -22.89
C ASN A 871 -3.76 28.89 -21.60
N ILE A 872 -3.33 30.12 -21.28
CA ILE A 872 -2.66 30.43 -20.03
C ILE A 872 -3.73 30.48 -18.93
N ASP A 873 -3.94 29.37 -18.24
CA ASP A 873 -4.82 29.26 -17.07
C ASP A 873 -4.26 30.14 -15.94
N HIS A 874 -4.85 31.32 -15.71
CA HIS A 874 -4.36 32.29 -14.72
C HIS A 874 -4.93 31.97 -13.33
N TYR A 875 -4.05 31.53 -12.43
CA TYR A 875 -4.38 31.22 -11.05
C TYR A 875 -4.54 32.50 -10.21
N ILE A 876 -5.65 32.64 -9.51
CA ILE A 876 -5.95 33.75 -8.60
C ILE A 876 -6.40 33.22 -7.23
N LEU A 877 -6.04 33.91 -6.15
CA LEU A 877 -6.68 33.69 -4.85
C LEU A 877 -8.02 34.42 -4.79
N ALA A 878 -9.06 33.71 -4.38
CA ALA A 878 -10.42 34.22 -4.23
C ALA A 878 -11.09 33.62 -2.98
N PRO A 879 -12.04 34.34 -2.35
CA PRO A 879 -12.82 33.80 -1.25
C PRO A 879 -13.87 32.81 -1.78
N ALA A 880 -14.32 31.89 -0.93
CA ALA A 880 -15.21 30.80 -1.36
C ALA A 880 -16.46 31.30 -2.12
N LYS A 881 -17.07 32.40 -1.67
CA LYS A 881 -18.24 33.04 -2.30
C LYS A 881 -18.07 33.44 -3.78
N ASP A 882 -16.83 33.66 -4.24
CA ASP A 882 -16.52 34.17 -5.59
C ASP A 882 -15.98 33.06 -6.51
N ILE A 883 -15.85 31.83 -6.00
CA ILE A 883 -15.45 30.64 -6.77
C ILE A 883 -16.69 29.81 -7.14
N PHE A 884 -16.78 29.48 -8.43
CA PHE A 884 -17.83 28.63 -8.98
C PHE A 884 -17.30 27.22 -9.22
N ILE A 885 -17.99 26.25 -8.64
CA ILE A 885 -17.68 24.82 -8.75
C ILE A 885 -18.36 24.25 -10.00
N ASN A 886 -17.62 23.43 -10.74
CA ASN A 886 -18.20 22.49 -11.70
C ASN A 886 -18.64 21.23 -10.95
N ASP A 887 -19.83 20.70 -11.25
CA ASP A 887 -20.73 19.97 -10.32
C ASP A 887 -20.25 18.61 -9.73
N ASP A 888 -18.96 18.26 -9.84
CA ASP A 888 -18.35 16.98 -9.43
C ASP A 888 -17.43 17.06 -8.18
N THR A 889 -17.32 18.19 -7.45
CA THR A 889 -16.35 18.31 -6.32
C THR A 889 -16.90 18.83 -4.99
N ASN A 890 -16.48 18.17 -3.88
CA ASN A 890 -17.11 18.31 -2.57
C ASN A 890 -16.48 19.35 -1.61
N PHE A 891 -15.16 19.58 -1.66
CA PHE A 891 -14.47 20.34 -0.61
C PHE A 891 -14.83 21.83 -0.58
N GLN A 892 -14.70 22.50 -1.72
CA GLN A 892 -14.99 23.94 -1.83
C GLN A 892 -16.47 24.25 -1.52
N HIS A 893 -17.38 23.33 -1.82
CA HIS A 893 -18.82 23.46 -1.54
C HIS A 893 -19.10 23.55 -0.03
N MET A 894 -18.27 22.92 0.82
CA MET A 894 -18.40 23.03 2.27
C MET A 894 -17.92 24.37 2.84
N LEU A 895 -17.10 25.13 2.10
CA LEU A 895 -16.66 26.48 2.48
C LEU A 895 -17.60 27.59 1.97
N GLY A 896 -18.68 27.24 1.26
CA GLY A 896 -19.70 28.18 0.77
C GLY A 896 -19.58 28.60 -0.70
N SER A 897 -18.65 28.00 -1.46
CA SER A 897 -18.60 28.14 -2.92
C SER A 897 -19.86 27.56 -3.57
N ARG A 898 -20.31 28.18 -4.65
CA ARG A 898 -21.56 27.84 -5.33
C ARG A 898 -21.30 26.99 -6.57
N SER A 899 -22.24 26.13 -6.91
CA SER A 899 -22.31 25.55 -8.25
C SER A 899 -22.43 26.65 -9.31
N LEU A 900 -21.73 26.50 -10.44
CA LEU A 900 -21.90 27.36 -11.60
C LEU A 900 -23.32 27.25 -12.18
N SER A 901 -23.87 26.03 -12.26
CA SER A 901 -25.21 25.78 -12.81
C SER A 901 -26.33 26.37 -11.93
N ALA A 902 -26.10 26.50 -10.62
CA ALA A 902 -26.99 27.20 -9.68
C ALA A 902 -26.83 28.74 -9.67
N SER A 903 -25.78 29.28 -10.31
CA SER A 903 -25.44 30.70 -10.29
C SER A 903 -25.74 31.45 -11.59
N VAL A 904 -26.13 30.74 -12.65
CA VAL A 904 -26.48 31.31 -13.97
C VAL A 904 -27.99 31.29 -14.20
N ARG A 905 -28.56 32.45 -14.52
CA ARG A 905 -29.93 32.58 -15.04
C ARG A 905 -29.90 32.47 -16.56
N ALA A 906 -30.35 31.33 -17.09
CA ALA A 906 -30.65 31.21 -18.52
C ALA A 906 -32.03 31.81 -18.84
N SER A 907 -32.10 32.58 -19.91
CA SER A 907 -33.34 33.04 -20.55
C SER A 907 -33.24 32.84 -22.07
N ILE A 908 -34.37 32.77 -22.78
CA ILE A 908 -34.38 32.54 -24.23
C ILE A 908 -35.29 33.58 -24.89
N GLN A 909 -34.80 34.19 -25.97
CA GLN A 909 -35.57 35.11 -26.82
C GLN A 909 -35.76 34.50 -28.21
N VAL A 910 -36.98 34.66 -28.75
CA VAL A 910 -37.33 34.32 -30.13
C VAL A 910 -37.43 35.62 -30.92
N LYS A 911 -36.62 35.75 -31.99
CA LYS A 911 -36.54 36.95 -32.83
C LYS A 911 -37.07 36.65 -34.23
N GLY A 912 -38.04 37.47 -34.66
CA GLY A 912 -38.74 37.35 -35.94
C GLY A 912 -40.23 37.08 -35.78
N SER A 913 -40.96 37.08 -36.91
CA SER A 913 -42.37 36.66 -36.95
C SER A 913 -42.43 35.13 -37.10
N PRO A 914 -43.01 34.38 -36.14
CA PRO A 914 -43.12 32.92 -36.26
C PRO A 914 -44.09 32.52 -37.37
N THR A 915 -43.71 31.55 -38.19
CA THR A 915 -44.53 31.06 -39.32
C THR A 915 -44.65 29.53 -39.33
N THR A 916 -45.66 29.02 -40.05
CA THR A 916 -45.80 27.58 -40.32
C THR A 916 -45.22 27.29 -41.71
N SER A 917 -43.94 26.93 -41.74
CA SER A 917 -43.22 26.49 -42.95
C SER A 917 -43.51 25.02 -43.29
N THR A 918 -43.14 24.58 -44.49
CA THR A 918 -43.15 23.17 -44.89
C THR A 918 -42.27 22.30 -43.98
N GLY A 919 -41.15 22.85 -43.48
CA GLY A 919 -40.23 22.17 -42.57
C GLY A 919 -40.83 21.94 -41.18
N SER A 920 -41.31 23.02 -40.54
CA SER A 920 -41.99 22.96 -39.24
C SER A 920 -43.26 22.10 -39.26
N ALA A 921 -44.06 22.17 -40.34
CA ALA A 921 -45.22 21.29 -40.53
C ALA A 921 -44.83 19.79 -40.63
N ARG A 922 -43.75 19.47 -41.36
CA ARG A 922 -43.19 18.10 -41.44
C ARG A 922 -42.68 17.63 -40.08
N LEU A 923 -41.96 18.47 -39.35
CA LEU A 923 -41.44 18.17 -38.01
C LEU A 923 -42.58 17.95 -37.00
N GLN A 924 -43.63 18.80 -37.02
CA GLN A 924 -44.82 18.65 -36.18
C GLN A 924 -45.52 17.30 -36.42
N LYS A 925 -45.61 16.86 -37.68
CA LYS A 925 -46.16 15.54 -38.03
C LYS A 925 -45.30 14.42 -37.43
N THR A 926 -43.98 14.45 -37.62
CA THR A 926 -43.05 13.47 -37.05
C THR A 926 -43.13 13.39 -35.53
N ILE A 927 -43.15 14.54 -34.84
CA ILE A 927 -43.27 14.61 -33.37
C ILE A 927 -44.60 13.99 -32.90
N ARG A 928 -45.72 14.30 -33.57
CA ARG A 928 -47.04 13.77 -33.21
C ARG A 928 -47.17 12.27 -33.46
N GLU A 929 -46.69 11.78 -34.61
CA GLU A 929 -46.70 10.35 -34.96
C GLU A 929 -45.84 9.51 -34.01
N ARG A 930 -44.75 10.09 -33.47
CA ARG A 930 -43.80 9.39 -32.58
C ARG A 930 -44.00 9.70 -31.10
N ALA A 931 -44.99 10.52 -30.75
CA ALA A 931 -45.27 10.97 -29.39
C ALA A 931 -45.45 9.84 -28.36
N GLN A 932 -46.02 8.69 -28.75
CA GLN A 932 -46.13 7.53 -27.85
C GLN A 932 -44.80 6.75 -27.69
N LEU A 933 -43.91 6.79 -28.69
CA LEU A 933 -42.62 6.08 -28.65
C LEU A 933 -41.63 6.75 -27.68
N PHE A 934 -41.72 8.07 -27.49
CA PHE A 934 -40.90 8.84 -26.53
C PHE A 934 -41.09 8.44 -25.05
N TYR A 935 -42.08 7.59 -24.75
CA TYR A 935 -42.41 7.09 -23.41
C TYR A 935 -42.30 5.57 -23.30
N HIS A 936 -41.79 4.90 -24.34
CA HIS A 936 -41.57 3.46 -24.29
C HIS A 936 -40.46 3.14 -23.27
N ASP A 937 -40.74 2.18 -22.39
CA ASP A 937 -39.86 1.72 -21.30
C ASP A 937 -39.48 2.81 -20.27
N ILE A 938 -40.33 3.83 -20.12
CA ILE A 938 -40.16 4.90 -19.13
C ILE A 938 -41.28 4.83 -18.07
N HIS A 939 -40.88 4.79 -16.80
CA HIS A 939 -41.84 4.70 -15.69
C HIS A 939 -42.66 5.98 -15.53
N ARG A 940 -43.94 5.83 -15.18
CA ARG A 940 -44.87 6.96 -14.96
C ARG A 940 -44.38 7.97 -13.91
N HIS A 941 -43.51 7.57 -12.98
CA HIS A 941 -42.97 8.47 -11.96
C HIS A 941 -41.87 9.40 -12.47
N ASP A 942 -41.19 9.09 -13.58
CA ASP A 942 -40.15 9.94 -14.19
C ASP A 942 -40.70 10.95 -15.20
N VAL A 943 -41.96 10.79 -15.60
CA VAL A 943 -42.64 11.65 -16.58
C VAL A 943 -43.03 13.00 -15.97
N LYS A 944 -42.76 14.08 -16.71
CA LYS A 944 -43.03 15.49 -16.38
C LYS A 944 -44.17 16.08 -17.22
N GLN A 945 -44.30 15.67 -18.49
CA GLN A 945 -45.42 16.02 -19.38
C GLN A 945 -45.94 14.76 -20.08
N SER A 946 -47.26 14.64 -20.28
CA SER A 946 -47.89 13.44 -20.85
C SER A 946 -47.78 13.35 -22.38
N VAL A 947 -48.06 12.17 -22.94
CA VAL A 947 -48.14 11.95 -24.40
C VAL A 947 -49.06 12.98 -25.08
N ASP A 948 -50.21 13.27 -24.46
CA ASP A 948 -51.16 14.30 -24.88
C ASP A 948 -50.52 15.69 -25.06
N TRP A 949 -49.58 16.06 -24.18
CA TRP A 949 -48.88 17.33 -24.27
C TRP A 949 -47.99 17.38 -25.52
N VAL A 950 -47.24 16.30 -25.81
CA VAL A 950 -46.41 16.20 -27.02
C VAL A 950 -47.27 16.23 -28.30
N GLN A 951 -48.43 15.58 -28.30
CA GLN A 951 -49.34 15.60 -29.45
C GLN A 951 -49.96 16.99 -29.71
N LYS A 952 -50.16 17.77 -28.65
CA LYS A 952 -50.72 19.13 -28.67
C LYS A 952 -49.67 20.24 -28.83
N LEU A 953 -48.38 19.89 -28.76
CA LEU A 953 -47.26 20.79 -29.03
C LEU A 953 -47.33 21.30 -30.48
N LYS A 954 -47.32 22.62 -30.65
CA LYS A 954 -47.18 23.28 -31.96
C LYS A 954 -45.71 23.32 -32.37
N VAL A 955 -45.42 23.35 -33.67
CA VAL A 955 -44.08 23.68 -34.19
C VAL A 955 -44.18 24.86 -35.13
N MET A 956 -43.33 25.87 -34.93
CA MET A 956 -43.24 27.05 -35.79
C MET A 956 -41.78 27.36 -36.13
N GLU A 957 -41.55 27.92 -37.31
CA GLU A 957 -40.25 28.38 -37.77
C GLU A 957 -40.08 29.89 -37.50
N THR A 958 -38.89 30.32 -37.09
CA THR A 958 -38.58 31.71 -36.74
C THR A 958 -37.17 32.05 -37.17
N SER A 959 -36.90 33.31 -37.56
CA SER A 959 -35.61 33.69 -38.16
C SER A 959 -34.40 33.49 -37.25
N GLN A 960 -34.53 33.68 -35.93
CA GLN A 960 -33.43 33.52 -34.98
C GLN A 960 -33.96 33.19 -33.58
N ILE A 961 -33.20 32.39 -32.83
CA ILE A 961 -33.41 32.10 -31.41
C ILE A 961 -32.09 32.39 -30.69
N GLU A 962 -32.14 33.05 -29.53
CA GLU A 962 -30.96 33.37 -28.71
C GLU A 962 -31.19 32.93 -27.27
N ALA A 963 -30.22 32.22 -26.70
CA ALA A 963 -30.07 32.07 -25.26
C ALA A 963 -29.29 33.26 -24.71
N THR A 964 -29.74 33.78 -23.57
CA THR A 964 -29.07 34.83 -22.80
C THR A 964 -28.81 34.29 -21.41
N TYR A 965 -27.54 34.01 -21.11
CA TYR A 965 -27.07 33.51 -19.82
C TYR A 965 -26.51 34.66 -19.00
N GLU A 966 -27.20 35.01 -17.91
CA GLU A 966 -26.81 36.03 -16.95
C GLU A 966 -26.18 35.35 -15.72
N LEU A 967 -24.90 35.63 -15.44
CA LEU A 967 -24.25 35.19 -14.21
C LEU A 967 -24.69 36.10 -13.05
N ILE A 968 -25.56 35.59 -12.17
CA ILE A 968 -26.36 36.36 -11.20
C ILE A 968 -25.49 37.14 -10.19
N THR A 969 -24.22 36.75 -10.02
CA THR A 969 -23.29 37.34 -9.05
C THR A 969 -22.54 38.57 -9.54
N ASN A 970 -22.43 38.78 -10.86
CA ASN A 970 -21.67 39.90 -11.44
C ASN A 970 -22.32 40.51 -12.70
N ASN A 971 -23.52 40.08 -13.05
CA ASN A 971 -24.30 40.49 -14.22
C ASN A 971 -23.54 40.33 -15.57
N GLN A 972 -22.57 39.41 -15.65
CA GLN A 972 -21.99 39.06 -16.95
C GLN A 972 -23.03 38.32 -17.79
N ILE A 973 -23.26 38.82 -19.00
CA ILE A 973 -24.23 38.28 -19.95
C ILE A 973 -23.48 37.66 -21.12
N LYS A 974 -23.67 36.35 -21.35
CA LYS A 974 -23.29 35.68 -22.59
C LYS A 974 -24.55 35.42 -23.44
N VAL A 975 -24.54 35.86 -24.69
CA VAL A 975 -25.58 35.56 -25.68
C VAL A 975 -25.05 34.47 -26.61
N GLU A 976 -25.87 33.46 -26.89
CA GLU A 976 -25.54 32.30 -27.72
C GLU A 976 -26.72 31.99 -28.65
N PRO A 977 -26.52 31.78 -29.96
CA PRO A 977 -27.59 31.37 -30.86
C PRO A 977 -28.05 29.95 -30.55
N LEU A 978 -29.37 29.71 -30.62
CA LEU A 978 -29.96 28.37 -30.53
C LEU A 978 -30.65 27.99 -31.84
N TYR A 979 -30.74 26.68 -32.11
CA TYR A 979 -31.45 26.14 -33.27
C TYR A 979 -32.91 25.78 -32.96
N SER A 980 -33.23 25.49 -31.68
CA SER A 980 -34.59 25.25 -31.22
C SER A 980 -34.84 25.68 -29.76
N CYS A 981 -36.10 25.96 -29.42
CA CYS A 981 -36.54 26.12 -28.03
C CYS A 981 -38.03 25.81 -27.84
N ILE A 982 -38.46 25.45 -26.63
CA ILE A 982 -39.88 25.24 -26.30
C ILE A 982 -40.36 26.35 -25.37
N TYR A 983 -41.39 27.10 -25.79
CA TYR A 983 -42.02 28.16 -25.00
C TYR A 983 -43.51 27.88 -24.75
N LYS A 984 -44.06 28.54 -23.73
CA LYS A 984 -45.49 28.46 -23.38
C LYS A 984 -46.18 29.79 -23.68
N ASP A 985 -47.12 29.78 -24.62
CA ASP A 985 -47.97 30.94 -24.87
C ASP A 985 -49.06 31.02 -23.80
N THR A 986 -48.90 31.98 -22.88
CA THR A 986 -49.86 32.29 -21.82
C THR A 986 -51.04 33.14 -22.30
N ARG A 987 -50.98 33.69 -23.52
CA ARG A 987 -52.02 34.54 -24.13
C ARG A 987 -52.99 33.69 -24.97
N VAL A 988 -52.48 32.71 -25.70
CA VAL A 988 -53.27 31.83 -26.57
C VAL A 988 -53.48 30.45 -25.95
N ASN A 989 -54.56 30.35 -25.17
CA ASN A 989 -55.16 29.10 -24.67
C ASN A 989 -54.16 28.16 -23.95
N ASN A 990 -53.18 28.74 -23.25
CA ASN A 990 -52.13 28.06 -22.48
C ASN A 990 -51.25 27.09 -23.31
N SER A 991 -51.21 27.28 -24.64
CA SER A 991 -50.61 26.33 -25.60
C SER A 991 -49.08 26.41 -25.64
N TRP A 992 -48.44 25.27 -25.94
CA TRP A 992 -46.98 25.16 -26.02
C TRP A 992 -46.53 25.11 -27.48
N THR A 993 -45.39 25.73 -27.77
CA THR A 993 -44.79 25.79 -29.11
C THR A 993 -43.29 25.49 -29.05
N LEU A 994 -42.86 24.54 -29.88
CA LEU A 994 -41.46 24.37 -30.29
C LEU A 994 -41.16 25.37 -31.42
N TYR A 995 -40.21 26.25 -31.19
CA TYR A 995 -39.63 27.12 -32.21
C TYR A 995 -38.39 26.46 -32.78
N VAL A 996 -38.18 26.58 -34.09
CA VAL A 996 -36.96 26.14 -34.80
C VAL A 996 -36.46 27.22 -35.75
N THR A 997 -35.16 27.27 -36.00
CA THR A 997 -34.55 28.11 -37.05
C THR A 997 -34.77 27.52 -38.45
N PRO A 998 -34.66 28.30 -39.54
CA PRO A 998 -34.80 27.81 -40.91
C PRO A 998 -33.59 26.95 -41.32
N GLY A 999 -33.81 25.94 -42.16
CA GLY A 999 -32.76 25.06 -42.68
C GLY A 999 -33.01 23.58 -42.36
N GLU A 1000 -31.93 22.79 -42.25
CA GLU A 1000 -32.03 21.43 -41.73
C GLU A 1000 -32.18 21.45 -40.19
N PRO A 1001 -33.16 20.75 -39.61
CA PRO A 1001 -33.42 20.79 -38.18
C PRO A 1001 -32.39 19.98 -37.39
N ASP A 1002 -31.73 20.59 -36.40
CA ASP A 1002 -30.90 19.88 -35.42
C ASP A 1002 -31.79 19.01 -34.51
N TYR A 1003 -31.91 17.74 -34.87
CA TYR A 1003 -32.67 16.75 -34.11
C TYR A 1003 -32.10 16.46 -32.72
N LEU A 1004 -30.85 16.79 -32.43
CA LEU A 1004 -30.22 16.61 -31.13
C LEU A 1004 -30.58 17.76 -30.17
N ASP A 1005 -30.58 19.00 -30.65
CA ASP A 1005 -31.09 20.15 -29.88
C ASP A 1005 -32.61 20.09 -29.69
N ILE A 1006 -33.36 19.70 -30.73
CA ILE A 1006 -34.82 19.47 -30.62
C ILE A 1006 -35.11 18.35 -29.60
N ALA A 1007 -34.32 17.26 -29.59
CA ALA A 1007 -34.44 16.20 -28.61
C ALA A 1007 -34.04 16.65 -27.19
N SER A 1008 -33.05 17.53 -27.05
CA SER A 1008 -32.63 18.14 -25.78
C SER A 1008 -33.77 18.98 -25.19
N ASN A 1009 -34.38 19.84 -26.00
CA ASN A 1009 -35.54 20.64 -25.62
C ASN A 1009 -36.75 19.77 -25.26
N LEU A 1010 -37.08 18.76 -26.07
CA LEU A 1010 -38.18 17.82 -25.76
C LEU A 1010 -37.92 17.05 -24.47
N GLY A 1011 -36.72 16.48 -24.28
CA GLY A 1011 -36.36 15.71 -23.09
C GLY A 1011 -36.44 16.51 -21.79
N ARG A 1012 -36.01 17.79 -21.80
CA ARG A 1012 -36.15 18.74 -20.68
C ARG A 1012 -37.60 19.00 -20.26
N HIS A 1013 -38.56 18.81 -21.16
CA HIS A 1013 -40.00 19.01 -20.89
C HIS A 1013 -40.73 17.68 -20.61
N ILE A 1014 -40.35 16.59 -21.27
CA ILE A 1014 -40.97 15.27 -21.12
C ILE A 1014 -40.54 14.57 -19.82
N PHE A 1015 -39.28 14.67 -19.40
CA PHE A 1015 -38.73 13.95 -18.24
C PHE A 1015 -38.47 14.85 -17.03
N LYS A 1016 -38.55 14.29 -15.82
CA LYS A 1016 -38.17 14.96 -14.56
C LYS A 1016 -36.65 15.08 -14.39
N LYS A 1017 -35.90 14.09 -14.87
CA LYS A 1017 -34.43 14.09 -14.95
C LYS A 1017 -34.03 13.54 -16.32
N CYS A 1018 -33.65 14.43 -17.25
CA CYS A 1018 -33.21 14.05 -18.59
C CYS A 1018 -31.68 13.91 -18.62
N LYS A 1019 -31.17 12.75 -19.02
CA LYS A 1019 -29.74 12.46 -19.20
C LYS A 1019 -29.38 12.46 -20.69
N TRP A 1020 -28.08 12.53 -20.99
CA TRP A 1020 -27.58 12.46 -22.38
C TRP A 1020 -28.03 11.21 -23.15
N LYS A 1021 -28.18 10.06 -22.48
CA LYS A 1021 -28.75 8.84 -23.06
C LYS A 1021 -30.17 9.08 -23.60
N ASP A 1022 -30.98 9.82 -22.85
CA ASP A 1022 -32.40 10.02 -23.13
C ASP A 1022 -32.56 11.07 -24.25
N ILE A 1023 -31.70 12.11 -24.27
CA ILE A 1023 -31.57 13.05 -25.39
C ILE A 1023 -31.16 12.31 -26.67
N SER A 1024 -30.11 11.49 -26.61
CA SER A 1024 -29.63 10.69 -27.75
C SER A 1024 -30.71 9.72 -28.25
N HIS A 1025 -31.49 9.14 -27.33
CA HIS A 1025 -32.58 8.24 -27.64
C HIS A 1025 -33.76 8.96 -28.31
N LEU A 1026 -34.17 10.14 -27.80
CA LEU A 1026 -35.19 10.97 -28.44
C LEU A 1026 -34.74 11.45 -29.84
N ALA A 1027 -33.47 11.84 -30.02
CA ALA A 1027 -32.92 12.21 -31.31
C ALA A 1027 -32.98 11.04 -32.31
N MET A 1028 -32.57 9.84 -31.87
CA MET A 1028 -32.73 8.60 -32.65
C MET A 1028 -34.21 8.31 -32.99
N LEU A 1029 -35.13 8.51 -32.05
CA LEU A 1029 -36.57 8.36 -32.28
C LEU A 1029 -37.14 9.42 -33.23
N LEU A 1030 -36.56 10.62 -33.34
CA LEU A 1030 -36.99 11.67 -34.27
C LEU A 1030 -36.45 11.49 -35.69
N THR A 1031 -35.26 10.91 -35.85
CA THR A 1031 -34.66 10.63 -37.17
C THR A 1031 -35.08 9.27 -37.75
N THR A 1032 -34.95 8.18 -36.99
CA THR A 1032 -35.08 6.80 -37.50
C THR A 1032 -36.47 6.50 -38.09
N PRO A 1033 -36.59 5.97 -39.32
CA PRO A 1033 -37.87 5.54 -39.89
C PRO A 1033 -38.64 4.53 -39.03
N LEU A 1034 -39.98 4.63 -39.03
CA LEU A 1034 -40.86 3.81 -38.19
C LEU A 1034 -40.64 2.30 -38.38
N ASP A 1035 -40.45 1.82 -39.61
CA ASP A 1035 -40.18 0.40 -39.88
C ASP A 1035 -38.81 -0.07 -39.35
N SER A 1036 -37.82 0.82 -39.29
CA SER A 1036 -36.53 0.51 -38.67
C SER A 1036 -36.61 0.51 -37.14
N LEU A 1037 -37.47 1.35 -36.53
CA LEU A 1037 -37.79 1.26 -35.10
C LEU A 1037 -38.55 -0.04 -34.78
N LYS A 1038 -39.52 -0.42 -35.61
CA LYS A 1038 -40.27 -1.67 -35.52
C LYS A 1038 -39.36 -2.91 -35.62
N ARG A 1039 -38.39 -2.92 -36.54
CA ARG A 1039 -37.37 -3.99 -36.61
C ARG A 1039 -36.48 -4.02 -35.35
N LYS A 1040 -36.05 -2.85 -34.84
CA LYS A 1040 -35.35 -2.68 -33.55
C LYS A 1040 -36.18 -3.05 -32.30
N GLY A 1041 -37.36 -3.64 -32.44
CA GLY A 1041 -38.17 -4.19 -31.34
C GLY A 1041 -39.20 -3.25 -30.73
N TYR A 1042 -39.23 -1.97 -31.13
CA TYR A 1042 -40.22 -1.00 -30.62
C TYR A 1042 -41.62 -1.44 -31.05
N PRO A 1043 -42.65 -1.40 -30.18
CA PRO A 1043 -43.99 -1.92 -30.45
C PRO A 1043 -44.82 -0.95 -31.31
N VAL A 1044 -44.23 -0.44 -32.40
CA VAL A 1044 -44.77 0.58 -33.31
C VAL A 1044 -46.17 0.23 -33.80
N ASP A 1045 -46.42 -1.02 -34.22
CA ASP A 1045 -47.76 -1.44 -34.67
C ASP A 1045 -48.80 -1.33 -33.55
N ARG A 1046 -48.47 -1.82 -32.34
CA ARG A 1046 -49.37 -1.81 -31.18
C ARG A 1046 -49.69 -0.37 -30.74
N ILE A 1047 -48.68 0.49 -30.77
CA ILE A 1047 -48.78 1.93 -30.48
C ILE A 1047 -49.63 2.65 -31.54
N MET A 1048 -49.33 2.46 -32.83
CA MET A 1048 -50.07 3.09 -33.94
C MET A 1048 -51.49 2.55 -34.10
N LEU A 1049 -51.77 1.31 -33.68
CA LEU A 1049 -53.14 0.76 -33.61
C LEU A 1049 -53.97 1.42 -32.50
N SER A 1050 -53.36 1.82 -31.38
CA SER A 1050 -54.06 2.64 -30.37
C SER A 1050 -54.45 4.01 -30.94
N TYR A 1051 -53.56 4.61 -31.75
CA TYR A 1051 -53.77 5.89 -32.43
C TYR A 1051 -54.76 5.82 -33.60
N LYS A 1052 -55.06 4.61 -34.12
CA LYS A 1052 -55.96 4.39 -35.27
C LYS A 1052 -57.39 3.98 -34.90
N LYS A 1053 -57.76 3.84 -33.62
CA LYS A 1053 -59.17 3.65 -33.23
C LYS A 1053 -59.95 4.96 -33.37
N PRO A 1054 -60.96 5.07 -34.25
CA PRO A 1054 -61.81 6.25 -34.30
C PRO A 1054 -62.73 6.31 -33.07
N ILE A 1055 -63.11 7.52 -32.66
CA ILE A 1055 -64.10 7.75 -31.61
C ILE A 1055 -65.49 7.39 -32.15
N ARG A 1056 -65.90 6.12 -32.00
CA ARG A 1056 -67.26 5.64 -32.29
C ARG A 1056 -67.64 4.45 -31.39
N VAL A 1057 -68.20 4.74 -30.21
CA VAL A 1057 -69.50 4.23 -29.66
C VAL A 1057 -69.68 4.97 -28.32
N ALA A 1058 -70.60 5.94 -28.24
CA ALA A 1058 -71.24 6.44 -27.00
C ALA A 1058 -72.27 7.58 -27.22
N GLU A 1059 -72.76 7.85 -28.44
CA GLU A 1059 -73.94 8.72 -28.59
C GLU A 1059 -75.21 7.96 -28.17
N LYS A 1060 -75.56 8.06 -26.88
CA LYS A 1060 -76.93 7.98 -26.35
C LYS A 1060 -76.94 8.29 -24.84
N TYR A 1061 -77.99 8.99 -24.41
CA TYR A 1061 -78.29 9.37 -23.01
C TYR A 1061 -77.40 10.47 -22.38
N GLU A 1062 -77.43 11.67 -22.95
CA GLU A 1062 -77.56 12.85 -22.09
C GLU A 1062 -79.03 13.04 -21.68
N THR A 1063 -79.30 13.05 -20.37
CA THR A 1063 -80.12 14.04 -19.61
C THR A 1063 -80.75 13.41 -18.36
N GLN A 1064 -80.32 13.80 -17.16
CA GLN A 1064 -81.00 14.84 -16.37
C GLN A 1064 -80.30 15.10 -15.01
N LYS A 1065 -79.86 16.37 -14.81
CA LYS A 1065 -79.76 17.14 -13.55
C LYS A 1065 -78.90 16.61 -12.37
N ALA A 1066 -77.73 17.24 -12.17
CA ALA A 1066 -77.41 18.23 -11.09
C ALA A 1066 -78.10 18.12 -9.69
N PRO A 1067 -77.47 18.55 -8.55
CA PRO A 1067 -76.60 19.74 -8.47
C PRO A 1067 -75.44 19.84 -7.42
N ILE A 1068 -74.53 20.81 -7.68
CA ILE A 1068 -73.78 21.67 -6.71
C ILE A 1068 -72.57 21.08 -5.92
N ALA A 1069 -71.68 21.99 -5.50
CA ALA A 1069 -70.30 21.83 -4.96
C ALA A 1069 -70.25 22.19 -3.44
N PRO A 1070 -69.10 22.37 -2.72
CA PRO A 1070 -67.70 22.51 -3.16
C PRO A 1070 -66.64 21.70 -2.35
N GLU A 1071 -65.36 21.95 -2.62
CA GLU A 1071 -64.19 21.39 -1.93
C GLU A 1071 -63.97 21.95 -0.51
N VAL A 1072 -63.40 21.12 0.38
CA VAL A 1072 -62.71 21.55 1.62
C VAL A 1072 -61.41 20.73 1.77
N GLN A 1073 -60.39 21.34 2.37
CA GLN A 1073 -59.02 20.82 2.47
C GLN A 1073 -58.86 19.68 3.50
N PRO A 1074 -57.88 18.76 3.34
CA PRO A 1074 -57.66 17.66 4.27
C PRO A 1074 -56.82 18.06 5.50
N GLN A 1075 -57.22 17.58 6.68
CA GLN A 1075 -56.35 17.55 7.87
C GLN A 1075 -56.36 16.17 8.58
N VAL A 1076 -55.15 15.61 8.72
CA VAL A 1076 -54.59 14.94 9.91
C VAL A 1076 -55.41 13.81 10.61
N MET A 1077 -54.97 12.58 10.36
CA MET A 1077 -54.84 11.43 11.28
C MET A 1077 -56.02 10.95 12.14
N SER A 1078 -56.35 9.66 12.01
CA SER A 1078 -56.31 8.69 13.13
C SER A 1078 -56.43 7.24 12.64
N ASN A 1079 -55.78 6.29 13.34
CA ASN A 1079 -56.17 4.88 13.32
C ASN A 1079 -57.35 4.68 14.30
N PRO A 1080 -58.21 3.69 14.05
CA PRO A 1080 -58.23 2.59 15.02
C PRO A 1080 -58.33 1.19 14.37
N SER A 1081 -57.83 0.19 15.07
CA SER A 1081 -57.99 -1.23 14.73
C SER A 1081 -59.33 -1.77 15.24
N GLN A 1082 -60.00 -2.64 14.49
CA GLN A 1082 -60.65 -3.86 15.05
C GLN A 1082 -61.13 -4.84 13.98
N ASN A 1083 -61.11 -6.13 14.35
CA ASN A 1083 -61.84 -7.30 13.86
C ASN A 1083 -62.58 -7.19 12.51
N VAL A 1084 -62.13 -7.99 11.53
CA VAL A 1084 -62.91 -8.31 10.32
C VAL A 1084 -63.05 -9.84 10.22
N SER A 1085 -64.27 -10.31 9.99
CA SER A 1085 -64.59 -11.73 9.75
C SER A 1085 -63.81 -12.29 8.54
N PRO A 1086 -63.55 -13.61 8.45
CA PRO A 1086 -62.83 -14.20 7.32
C PRO A 1086 -63.51 -13.84 5.99
N ILE A 1087 -62.70 -13.34 5.05
CA ILE A 1087 -63.17 -12.89 3.72
C ILE A 1087 -63.66 -14.11 2.95
N LYS A 1088 -64.99 -14.23 2.78
CA LYS A 1088 -65.59 -15.24 1.91
C LYS A 1088 -65.27 -14.93 0.45
N LEU A 1089 -64.34 -15.69 -0.13
CA LEU A 1089 -64.12 -15.74 -1.57
C LEU A 1089 -65.26 -16.52 -2.26
N ALA A 1090 -65.32 -16.41 -3.59
CA ALA A 1090 -66.05 -17.39 -4.40
C ALA A 1090 -65.34 -18.76 -4.29
N PRO A 1091 -66.07 -19.89 -4.30
CA PRO A 1091 -65.48 -21.22 -4.05
C PRO A 1091 -64.35 -21.57 -5.02
N GLU A 1092 -64.45 -21.15 -6.28
CA GLU A 1092 -63.43 -21.31 -7.33
C GLU A 1092 -62.11 -20.56 -7.05
N ILE A 1093 -62.14 -19.52 -6.19
CA ILE A 1093 -60.96 -18.72 -5.82
C ILE A 1093 -60.45 -19.13 -4.43
N GLU A 1094 -61.33 -19.64 -3.56
CA GLU A 1094 -60.97 -20.26 -2.28
C GLU A 1094 -60.04 -21.48 -2.48
N GLU A 1095 -60.21 -22.25 -3.57
CA GLU A 1095 -59.32 -23.36 -3.93
C GLU A 1095 -57.87 -22.88 -4.21
N TYR A 1096 -57.69 -21.72 -4.84
CA TYR A 1096 -56.36 -21.09 -4.97
C TYR A 1096 -55.80 -20.58 -3.64
N ALA A 1097 -56.64 -20.25 -2.66
CA ALA A 1097 -56.18 -19.87 -1.32
C ALA A 1097 -55.56 -21.08 -0.59
N VAL A 1098 -56.13 -22.28 -0.75
CA VAL A 1098 -55.57 -23.53 -0.23
C VAL A 1098 -54.22 -23.84 -0.89
N GLN A 1099 -54.15 -23.80 -2.23
CA GLN A 1099 -52.90 -24.08 -2.97
C GLN A 1099 -51.77 -23.10 -2.60
N LEU A 1100 -52.07 -21.81 -2.42
CA LEU A 1100 -51.08 -20.84 -1.95
C LEU A 1100 -50.69 -21.04 -0.48
N GLN A 1101 -51.61 -21.51 0.37
CA GLN A 1101 -51.27 -21.88 1.75
C GLN A 1101 -50.32 -23.09 1.78
N GLU A 1102 -50.50 -24.09 0.92
CA GLU A 1102 -49.57 -25.23 0.80
C GLU A 1102 -48.20 -24.80 0.26
N MET A 1103 -48.16 -23.86 -0.69
CA MET A 1103 -46.91 -23.30 -1.24
C MET A 1103 -46.17 -22.37 -0.26
N PHE A 1104 -46.90 -21.66 0.60
CA PHE A 1104 -46.36 -20.72 1.58
C PHE A 1104 -46.92 -20.99 3.01
N PRO A 1105 -46.61 -22.14 3.64
CA PRO A 1105 -47.29 -22.63 4.85
C PRO A 1105 -47.32 -21.66 6.03
N LYS A 1106 -46.33 -20.77 6.11
CA LYS A 1106 -46.21 -19.78 7.17
C LYS A 1106 -47.04 -18.52 6.97
N CYS A 1107 -47.47 -18.19 5.76
CA CYS A 1107 -48.17 -16.94 5.47
C CYS A 1107 -49.56 -16.92 6.13
N ASP A 1108 -50.03 -15.77 6.63
CA ASP A 1108 -51.39 -15.65 7.18
C ASP A 1108 -52.46 -16.00 6.11
N PRO A 1109 -53.32 -17.02 6.33
CA PRO A 1109 -54.38 -17.41 5.41
C PRO A 1109 -55.38 -16.28 5.08
N ASN A 1110 -55.52 -15.27 5.95
CA ASN A 1110 -56.37 -14.12 5.68
C ASN A 1110 -55.67 -13.13 4.74
N TYR A 1111 -54.35 -12.99 4.83
CA TYR A 1111 -53.56 -12.17 3.91
C TYR A 1111 -53.53 -12.76 2.50
N ILE A 1112 -53.41 -14.10 2.38
CA ILE A 1112 -53.56 -14.80 1.09
C ILE A 1112 -54.95 -14.54 0.49
N ARG A 1113 -56.03 -14.73 1.25
CA ARG A 1113 -57.40 -14.46 0.78
C ARG A 1113 -57.60 -13.00 0.39
N GLN A 1114 -57.07 -12.06 1.16
CA GLN A 1114 -57.12 -10.62 0.85
C GLN A 1114 -56.38 -10.29 -0.45
N CYS A 1115 -55.23 -10.90 -0.70
CA CYS A 1115 -54.50 -10.73 -1.96
C CYS A 1115 -55.29 -11.31 -3.16
N LEU A 1116 -55.85 -12.53 -3.03
CA LEU A 1116 -56.66 -13.15 -4.07
C LEU A 1116 -57.92 -12.35 -4.42
N ALA A 1117 -58.55 -11.72 -3.43
CA ALA A 1117 -59.72 -10.85 -3.59
C ALA A 1117 -59.43 -9.52 -4.30
N GLN A 1118 -58.17 -9.06 -4.30
CA GLN A 1118 -57.76 -7.81 -4.96
C GLN A 1118 -57.41 -8.00 -6.44
N GLU A 1119 -56.86 -9.16 -6.81
CA GLU A 1119 -56.55 -9.49 -8.20
C GLU A 1119 -57.84 -9.82 -8.99
N LYS A 1120 -57.80 -9.67 -10.33
CA LYS A 1120 -58.97 -9.86 -11.22
C LYS A 1120 -58.77 -10.83 -12.39
N THR A 1121 -57.54 -11.28 -12.61
CA THR A 1121 -57.17 -12.33 -13.58
C THR A 1121 -55.91 -13.03 -13.09
N ASP A 1122 -55.68 -14.29 -13.47
CA ASP A 1122 -54.47 -15.07 -13.15
C ASP A 1122 -54.11 -15.07 -11.64
N HIS A 1123 -55.14 -15.13 -10.79
CA HIS A 1123 -55.05 -14.89 -9.33
C HIS A 1123 -53.92 -15.70 -8.67
N LEU A 1124 -53.85 -17.01 -8.94
CA LEU A 1124 -52.84 -17.91 -8.39
C LEU A 1124 -51.41 -17.45 -8.72
N GLN A 1125 -51.09 -17.25 -10.00
CA GLN A 1125 -49.74 -16.89 -10.44
C GLN A 1125 -49.33 -15.48 -9.96
N LYS A 1126 -50.24 -14.51 -10.00
CA LYS A 1126 -49.93 -13.13 -9.57
C LYS A 1126 -49.73 -13.04 -8.07
N VAL A 1127 -50.57 -13.70 -7.27
CA VAL A 1127 -50.40 -13.72 -5.81
C VAL A 1127 -49.18 -14.56 -5.42
N ALA A 1128 -48.90 -15.69 -6.09
CA ALA A 1128 -47.66 -16.45 -5.87
C ALA A 1128 -46.40 -15.58 -6.10
N ASN A 1129 -46.30 -14.90 -7.25
CA ASN A 1129 -45.16 -14.03 -7.53
C ASN A 1129 -45.05 -12.88 -6.50
N LYS A 1130 -46.18 -12.27 -6.12
CA LYS A 1130 -46.27 -11.21 -5.11
C LYS A 1130 -45.82 -11.65 -3.71
N LEU A 1131 -46.05 -12.92 -3.34
CA LEU A 1131 -45.55 -13.53 -2.10
C LEU A 1131 -44.08 -13.97 -2.19
N VAL A 1132 -43.52 -14.17 -3.38
CA VAL A 1132 -42.08 -14.43 -3.58
C VAL A 1132 -41.27 -13.13 -3.60
N GLU A 1133 -41.83 -12.05 -4.16
CA GLU A 1133 -41.13 -10.77 -4.35
C GLU A 1133 -41.25 -9.80 -3.15
N ALA A 1134 -42.17 -10.03 -2.21
CA ALA A 1134 -42.39 -9.16 -1.05
C ALA A 1134 -42.59 -9.93 0.26
N ASN A 1135 -42.04 -9.40 1.36
CA ASN A 1135 -42.25 -9.95 2.70
C ASN A 1135 -43.74 -9.93 3.07
N TYR A 1136 -44.29 -11.11 3.38
CA TYR A 1136 -45.64 -11.31 3.88
C TYR A 1136 -45.63 -11.56 5.40
N PRO A 1137 -46.75 -11.34 6.11
CA PRO A 1137 -46.87 -11.69 7.53
C PRO A 1137 -46.78 -13.22 7.71
N GLU A 1138 -45.79 -13.68 8.49
CA GLU A 1138 -45.71 -15.07 8.97
C GLU A 1138 -46.55 -15.27 10.24
N ILE A 1139 -47.15 -16.46 10.39
CA ILE A 1139 -47.81 -16.90 11.63
C ILE A 1139 -46.73 -17.35 12.63
N GLU A 1140 -46.63 -16.69 13.77
CA GLU A 1140 -45.75 -17.14 14.86
C GLU A 1140 -46.31 -18.40 15.56
N PRO A 1141 -45.47 -19.41 15.86
CA PRO A 1141 -45.89 -20.61 16.59
C PRO A 1141 -46.09 -20.30 18.08
N THR A 1142 -47.32 -20.49 18.57
CA THR A 1142 -47.66 -20.23 19.98
C THR A 1142 -47.16 -21.36 20.90
N PRO A 1143 -46.46 -21.06 22.01
CA PRO A 1143 -46.12 -22.06 23.02
C PRO A 1143 -47.36 -22.46 23.85
N PRO A 1144 -47.35 -23.64 24.52
CA PRO A 1144 -48.50 -24.12 25.29
C PRO A 1144 -48.76 -23.29 26.57
N ASN A 1145 -50.04 -23.18 26.93
CA ASN A 1145 -50.51 -22.31 28.03
C ASN A 1145 -49.97 -22.68 29.42
N GLY A 1146 -49.58 -21.66 30.19
CA GLY A 1146 -49.44 -21.66 31.64
C GLY A 1146 -49.95 -20.31 32.21
N PRO A 1147 -50.59 -20.27 33.39
CA PRO A 1147 -51.40 -19.12 33.79
C PRO A 1147 -50.63 -17.91 34.38
N THR A 1148 -51.34 -16.78 34.36
CA THR A 1148 -51.13 -15.47 35.00
C THR A 1148 -50.80 -15.53 36.51
N PRO A 1149 -50.24 -14.46 37.16
CA PRO A 1149 -50.57 -13.06 36.90
C PRO A 1149 -49.44 -11.98 36.94
N GLN A 1150 -49.87 -10.77 36.58
CA GLN A 1150 -49.34 -9.42 36.88
C GLN A 1150 -49.06 -9.20 38.40
N PRO A 1151 -48.33 -8.13 38.86
CA PRO A 1151 -48.42 -6.75 38.31
C PRO A 1151 -47.20 -5.79 38.40
N ASN A 1152 -47.44 -4.56 37.92
CA ASN A 1152 -46.77 -3.27 38.21
C ASN A 1152 -45.37 -2.98 37.61
N GLY A 1153 -45.22 -1.73 37.13
CA GLY A 1153 -43.93 -1.04 36.90
C GLY A 1153 -43.67 -0.02 38.04
N PRO A 1154 -43.14 1.20 37.79
CA PRO A 1154 -42.69 1.77 36.51
C PRO A 1154 -41.35 2.58 36.57
N THR A 1155 -40.94 3.12 35.41
CA THR A 1155 -40.09 4.34 35.23
C THR A 1155 -38.60 4.38 35.67
N SER A 1156 -37.90 5.34 35.04
CA SER A 1156 -36.66 6.04 35.43
C SER A 1156 -35.29 5.57 34.89
N GLN A 1157 -34.60 6.54 34.28
CA GLN A 1157 -33.13 6.69 34.14
C GLN A 1157 -32.57 7.24 35.49
N PRO A 1158 -31.24 7.44 35.75
CA PRO A 1158 -30.13 7.56 34.80
C PRO A 1158 -28.72 7.04 35.27
N ASN A 1159 -27.67 7.39 34.50
CA ASN A 1159 -26.25 7.64 34.86
C ASN A 1159 -25.44 6.65 35.74
N GLY A 1160 -24.19 6.29 35.35
CA GLY A 1160 -23.26 5.59 36.26
C GLY A 1160 -21.89 5.14 35.71
N ILE A 1161 -20.98 6.08 35.49
CA ILE A 1161 -19.53 6.01 35.19
C ILE A 1161 -18.70 4.86 35.85
N SER A 1162 -17.58 4.44 35.20
CA SER A 1162 -16.37 3.72 35.71
C SER A 1162 -16.45 2.23 36.09
N SER A 1163 -15.35 1.44 36.20
CA SER A 1163 -14.06 1.37 35.46
C SER A 1163 -13.23 0.14 35.89
N HIS A 1164 -12.31 -0.34 35.02
CA HIS A 1164 -11.21 -1.32 35.29
C HIS A 1164 -11.53 -2.79 35.62
N GLU A 1165 -11.09 -3.65 34.68
CA GLU A 1165 -10.23 -4.85 34.81
C GLU A 1165 -10.51 -6.00 35.82
N ASP A 1166 -10.53 -7.21 35.24
CA ASP A 1166 -10.06 -8.54 35.69
C ASP A 1166 -10.37 -9.07 37.12
N ASP A 1167 -11.00 -10.27 37.20
CA ASP A 1167 -10.25 -11.56 37.23
C ASP A 1167 -11.13 -12.84 37.12
N SER A 1168 -10.52 -13.94 36.67
CA SER A 1168 -10.74 -15.35 37.06
C SER A 1168 -11.95 -16.22 36.57
N ILE A 1169 -11.63 -17.14 35.66
CA ILE A 1169 -11.74 -18.63 35.78
C ILE A 1169 -13.12 -19.31 35.98
N LEU A 1170 -13.61 -19.88 34.87
CA LEU A 1170 -14.13 -21.27 34.67
C LEU A 1170 -14.92 -22.01 35.77
N LYS A 1171 -16.19 -22.36 35.45
CA LYS A 1171 -16.60 -23.75 35.07
C LYS A 1171 -18.11 -23.88 34.80
N SER A 1172 -18.51 -24.30 33.59
CA SER A 1172 -18.98 -25.68 33.37
C SER A 1172 -19.15 -26.02 31.88
N LEU A 1173 -18.36 -26.98 31.42
CA LEU A 1173 -18.78 -27.97 30.42
C LEU A 1173 -19.69 -28.99 31.16
N SER A 1174 -20.47 -29.90 30.57
CA SER A 1174 -20.73 -30.31 29.18
C SER A 1174 -21.95 -31.22 29.19
N ASP A 1175 -22.74 -31.28 28.10
CA ASP A 1175 -23.57 -32.43 27.70
C ASP A 1175 -24.21 -32.14 26.32
N LEU A 1176 -24.35 -33.04 25.34
CA LEU A 1176 -23.97 -34.46 25.25
C LEU A 1176 -23.34 -34.78 23.88
N LEU A 1177 -22.26 -35.57 23.88
CA LEU A 1177 -21.85 -36.41 22.77
C LEU A 1177 -22.18 -37.87 23.11
N PRO A 1178 -22.72 -38.68 22.18
CA PRO A 1178 -22.65 -40.13 22.29
C PRO A 1178 -21.19 -40.59 22.13
N THR A 1179 -20.51 -40.86 23.25
CA THR A 1179 -19.22 -41.57 23.29
C THR A 1179 -19.48 -43.08 23.33
N SER A 1180 -18.60 -44.00 22.92
CA SER A 1180 -17.25 -44.32 23.44
C SER A 1180 -16.73 -45.56 22.63
N SER A 1181 -15.57 -46.20 22.86
CA SER A 1181 -14.56 -46.13 23.92
C SER A 1181 -13.15 -46.56 23.42
N THR A 1182 -12.14 -46.24 24.24
CA THR A 1182 -10.79 -46.85 24.49
C THR A 1182 -10.43 -48.25 23.94
N SER A 1183 -9.15 -48.67 23.78
CA SER A 1183 -7.84 -48.10 24.17
C SER A 1183 -6.58 -48.78 23.56
N THR A 1184 -5.46 -48.03 23.50
CA THR A 1184 -4.02 -48.42 23.70
C THR A 1184 -3.26 -49.43 22.81
N SER A 1185 -2.12 -48.94 22.28
CA SER A 1185 -0.74 -49.53 22.28
C SER A 1185 -0.16 -50.27 21.05
N SER A 1186 1.18 -50.14 20.92
CA SER A 1186 2.14 -50.85 20.03
C SER A 1186 2.21 -50.49 18.54
N GLU A 1187 3.30 -50.94 17.86
CA GLU A 1187 3.85 -50.35 16.63
C GLU A 1187 3.77 -51.29 15.38
N SER A 1188 3.46 -50.72 14.21
CA SER A 1188 3.82 -51.23 12.85
C SER A 1188 3.22 -52.59 12.39
N PRO A 1189 3.28 -52.98 11.07
CA PRO A 1189 3.33 -52.20 9.81
C PRO A 1189 2.31 -52.63 8.71
N LYS A 1190 2.06 -51.73 7.73
CA LYS A 1190 1.54 -51.95 6.33
C LYS A 1190 0.18 -52.68 6.07
N PRO A 1191 -0.62 -52.29 5.05
CA PRO A 1191 -1.97 -52.84 4.81
C PRO A 1191 -2.16 -53.72 3.55
N THR A 1192 -2.96 -54.80 3.64
CA THR A 1192 -3.88 -55.46 2.64
C THR A 1192 -4.35 -56.83 3.20
N SER A 1193 -5.50 -57.44 2.88
CA SER A 1193 -6.71 -57.05 2.11
C SER A 1193 -7.95 -57.94 2.41
N ILE A 1194 -9.14 -57.34 2.33
CA ILE A 1194 -10.45 -57.84 1.82
C ILE A 1194 -10.87 -59.32 2.04
N GLN A 1195 -12.03 -59.51 2.72
CA GLN A 1195 -13.13 -60.49 2.50
C GLN A 1195 -14.38 -59.94 3.24
N LYS A 1196 -15.68 -60.21 3.01
CA LYS A 1196 -16.62 -60.72 1.94
C LYS A 1196 -18.03 -60.20 2.39
N GLN A 1197 -19.16 -60.10 1.65
CA GLN A 1197 -19.84 -60.88 0.61
C GLN A 1197 -20.39 -62.27 1.08
N PRO A 1198 -21.45 -62.85 0.46
CA PRO A 1198 -22.20 -62.49 -0.76
C PRO A 1198 -23.73 -62.26 -0.44
N GLN A 1199 -24.76 -62.25 -1.30
CA GLN A 1199 -24.99 -62.27 -2.78
C GLN A 1199 -26.33 -61.50 -3.08
N LYS A 1200 -27.26 -61.76 -4.04
CA LYS A 1200 -27.54 -62.83 -5.03
C LYS A 1200 -28.36 -62.31 -6.23
N ILE A 1201 -28.47 -63.15 -7.29
CA ILE A 1201 -29.34 -63.02 -8.49
C ILE A 1201 -28.92 -61.93 -9.50
N GLN A 1202 -28.67 -62.21 -10.78
CA GLN A 1202 -28.25 -63.47 -11.45
C GLN A 1202 -27.48 -63.13 -12.75
N PRO A 1203 -26.63 -64.03 -13.31
CA PRO A 1203 -25.63 -63.65 -14.32
C PRO A 1203 -25.81 -64.30 -15.71
N THR A 1204 -25.21 -63.68 -16.75
CA THR A 1204 -24.86 -64.37 -18.01
C THR A 1204 -23.48 -63.97 -18.57
N GLN A 1205 -22.52 -64.87 -18.38
CA GLN A 1205 -21.38 -65.21 -19.26
C GLN A 1205 -20.28 -64.18 -19.60
N SER A 1206 -19.10 -64.72 -19.89
CA SER A 1206 -17.83 -64.03 -20.14
C SER A 1206 -17.46 -63.96 -21.63
N SER A 1207 -17.06 -62.78 -22.13
CA SER A 1207 -16.33 -62.67 -23.40
C SER A 1207 -14.82 -62.86 -23.19
N LYS A 1208 -14.23 -63.83 -23.89
CA LYS A 1208 -12.77 -64.05 -23.90
C LYS A 1208 -12.07 -62.89 -24.61
N VAL A 1209 -10.92 -62.45 -24.09
CA VAL A 1209 -10.02 -61.52 -24.80
C VAL A 1209 -9.45 -62.25 -26.03
N THR A 1210 -10.06 -62.05 -27.20
CA THR A 1210 -9.55 -62.57 -28.47
C THR A 1210 -8.40 -61.69 -28.98
N PRO A 1211 -7.48 -62.21 -29.82
CA PRO A 1211 -6.45 -61.39 -30.45
C PRO A 1211 -7.01 -60.17 -31.20
N GLN A 1212 -8.23 -60.28 -31.74
CA GLN A 1212 -8.95 -59.19 -32.40
C GLN A 1212 -9.38 -58.10 -31.42
N SER A 1213 -9.79 -58.42 -30.19
CA SER A 1213 -10.09 -57.40 -29.17
C SER A 1213 -8.85 -56.58 -28.81
N THR A 1214 -7.68 -57.24 -28.66
CA THR A 1214 -6.38 -56.57 -28.51
C THR A 1214 -5.99 -55.78 -29.75
N GLN A 1215 -6.29 -56.28 -30.95
CA GLN A 1215 -6.06 -55.57 -32.22
C GLN A 1215 -6.90 -54.29 -32.32
N HIS A 1216 -8.17 -54.31 -31.91
CA HIS A 1216 -9.03 -53.13 -31.89
C HIS A 1216 -8.57 -52.08 -30.87
N LEU A 1217 -8.20 -52.48 -29.66
CA LEU A 1217 -7.59 -51.58 -28.67
C LEU A 1217 -6.26 -50.99 -29.18
N ARG A 1218 -5.43 -51.80 -29.84
CA ARG A 1218 -4.15 -51.38 -30.42
C ARG A 1218 -4.32 -50.49 -31.66
N ASN A 1219 -5.42 -50.64 -32.40
CA ASN A 1219 -5.79 -49.76 -33.51
C ASN A 1219 -6.35 -48.44 -32.99
N ALA A 1220 -7.29 -48.45 -32.05
CA ALA A 1220 -7.79 -47.23 -31.40
C ALA A 1220 -6.64 -46.43 -30.75
N LEU A 1221 -5.68 -47.10 -30.10
CA LEU A 1221 -4.49 -46.44 -29.56
C LEU A 1221 -3.56 -45.92 -30.67
N LYS A 1222 -3.38 -46.66 -31.79
CA LYS A 1222 -2.62 -46.19 -32.96
C LYS A 1222 -3.26 -44.98 -33.63
N ASP A 1223 -4.58 -44.93 -33.72
CA ASP A 1223 -5.29 -43.84 -34.38
C ASP A 1223 -5.37 -42.61 -33.45
N ALA A 1224 -5.48 -42.79 -32.12
CA ALA A 1224 -5.24 -41.73 -31.14
C ALA A 1224 -3.80 -41.18 -31.23
N ILE A 1225 -2.79 -42.06 -31.38
CA ILE A 1225 -1.38 -41.65 -31.55
C ILE A 1225 -1.14 -41.01 -32.93
N LYS A 1226 -1.92 -41.33 -33.97
CA LYS A 1226 -1.92 -40.58 -35.24
C LYS A 1226 -2.53 -39.19 -35.08
N SER A 1227 -3.66 -39.05 -34.40
CA SER A 1227 -4.28 -37.73 -34.16
C SER A 1227 -3.42 -36.82 -33.29
N CYS A 1228 -2.47 -37.38 -32.53
CA CYS A 1228 -1.58 -36.65 -31.63
C CYS A 1228 -0.10 -36.61 -32.11
N ARG A 1229 0.16 -36.71 -33.42
CA ARG A 1229 1.49 -36.47 -34.00
C ARG A 1229 1.42 -35.46 -35.16
N PRO A 1230 2.38 -34.52 -35.26
CA PRO A 1230 2.45 -33.59 -36.38
C PRO A 1230 2.80 -34.32 -37.68
N ASN A 1231 2.20 -33.90 -38.81
CA ASN A 1231 2.48 -34.47 -40.12
C ASN A 1231 3.82 -33.99 -40.67
N SER A 1232 4.89 -34.73 -40.41
CA SER A 1232 6.15 -34.69 -41.14
C SER A 1232 6.34 -35.98 -41.95
N GLY A 1233 6.06 -35.93 -43.25
CA GLY A 1233 6.19 -37.07 -44.16
C GLY A 1233 6.04 -36.65 -45.61
N ALA A 1234 7.04 -36.95 -46.45
CA ALA A 1234 7.12 -36.48 -47.83
C ALA A 1234 6.42 -37.43 -48.81
N SER A 1235 5.50 -36.90 -49.63
CA SER A 1235 4.96 -37.55 -50.84
C SER A 1235 4.33 -36.51 -51.78
N VAL A 1236 5.13 -35.52 -52.21
CA VAL A 1236 4.76 -34.62 -53.31
C VAL A 1236 5.33 -35.19 -54.60
N ASN A 1237 4.55 -36.04 -55.28
CA ASN A 1237 4.91 -36.49 -56.63
C ASN A 1237 4.59 -35.37 -57.62
N ASN A 1238 5.60 -34.83 -58.29
CA ASN A 1238 5.51 -33.54 -58.98
C ASN A 1238 5.20 -33.70 -60.48
N GLN A 1239 3.95 -34.02 -60.81
CA GLN A 1239 3.43 -33.97 -62.18
C GLN A 1239 2.07 -33.25 -62.21
N GLY A 1240 2.03 -32.10 -62.87
CA GLY A 1240 0.84 -31.25 -62.95
C GLY A 1240 -0.10 -31.67 -64.09
N GLY A 1241 -1.21 -32.34 -63.75
CA GLY A 1241 -2.33 -32.54 -64.67
C GLY A 1241 -3.19 -31.27 -64.76
N ILE A 1242 -3.22 -30.62 -65.92
CA ILE A 1242 -4.13 -29.49 -66.18
C ILE A 1242 -5.48 -30.05 -66.65
N ASN A 1243 -6.44 -30.15 -65.74
CA ASN A 1243 -7.84 -30.36 -66.11
C ASN A 1243 -8.51 -29.01 -66.39
N VAL A 1244 -8.80 -28.73 -67.66
CA VAL A 1244 -9.62 -27.58 -68.07
C VAL A 1244 -11.08 -27.93 -67.77
N VAL A 1245 -11.64 -27.34 -66.72
CA VAL A 1245 -13.09 -27.34 -66.46
C VAL A 1245 -13.67 -26.05 -67.03
N THR A 1246 -14.52 -26.17 -68.05
CA THR A 1246 -15.28 -25.04 -68.61
C THR A 1246 -16.43 -24.67 -67.67
N GLU A 1247 -16.31 -23.54 -66.96
CA GLU A 1247 -17.43 -22.98 -66.19
C GLU A 1247 -18.57 -22.50 -67.11
N SER A 1248 -19.80 -22.76 -66.68
CA SER A 1248 -21.02 -22.24 -67.30
C SER A 1248 -21.17 -20.73 -67.07
N GLN A 1249 -21.42 -19.98 -68.13
CA GLN A 1249 -21.67 -18.53 -68.06
C GLN A 1249 -22.98 -18.20 -67.32
N THR A 1250 -22.88 -17.75 -66.07
CA THR A 1250 -23.93 -16.95 -65.40
C THR A 1250 -23.33 -16.11 -64.27
N SER A 1251 -22.95 -14.86 -64.57
CA SER A 1251 -22.76 -13.80 -63.56
C SER A 1251 -24.11 -13.29 -63.07
N TYR A 1252 -24.19 -12.87 -61.80
CA TYR A 1252 -25.40 -12.26 -61.25
C TYR A 1252 -25.40 -10.76 -61.58
N CYS A 1253 -26.42 -10.30 -62.33
CA CYS A 1253 -26.64 -8.93 -62.82
C CYS A 1253 -25.92 -8.48 -64.12
N ASP A 1254 -26.10 -9.25 -65.21
CA ASP A 1254 -26.07 -8.70 -66.58
C ASP A 1254 -27.43 -8.96 -67.27
N VAL A 1255 -28.42 -8.10 -67.00
CA VAL A 1255 -29.66 -7.99 -67.79
C VAL A 1255 -30.06 -6.52 -67.86
N LEU A 1256 -29.84 -5.89 -69.01
CA LEU A 1256 -30.45 -4.61 -69.35
C LEU A 1256 -31.88 -4.86 -69.85
N PRO A 1257 -32.87 -4.02 -69.47
CA PRO A 1257 -34.20 -4.09 -70.07
C PRO A 1257 -34.20 -3.42 -71.45
N ASP A 1258 -34.55 -4.18 -72.49
CA ASP A 1258 -34.71 -3.64 -73.85
C ASP A 1258 -35.84 -2.60 -73.94
N ARG A 1259 -35.63 -1.58 -74.78
CA ARG A 1259 -36.67 -0.60 -75.11
C ARG A 1259 -37.68 -1.20 -76.08
N ILE A 1260 -38.98 -1.07 -75.77
CA ILE A 1260 -40.04 -1.15 -76.78
C ILE A 1260 -40.87 0.14 -76.69
N LYS A 1261 -40.57 1.05 -77.63
CA LYS A 1261 -41.18 2.38 -77.85
C LYS A 1261 -41.02 3.37 -76.69
#